data_AF-A0A369XM68-F1
#
_entry.id   AF-A0A369XM68-F1
#
_cell.length_a   1.000
_cell.length_b   1.000
_cell.length_c   1.000
_cell.angle_alpha   90.00
_cell.angle_beta   90.00
_cell.angle_gamma   90.00
#
_symmetry.space_group_name_H-M   'P 1'
#
loop_
_entity.id
_entity.type
_entity.pdbx_description
1 polymer ?
#
loop_
_entity_poly.entity_id
_entity_poly.type
_entity_poly.pdbx_seq_one_letter_code
_entity_poly.pdbx_strand_id
1 'polypeptide(L)'
;MLSAVRFYDDTSTEMHEIDDVRANRLLAPEFHAAQAMRSQVAPEETFGVGHVLAQGFDEVVLGHWLSPPLPNPSPTRGEGLVVLLAWSVCRGEHVARVLATLRGCAHRVVRSGCRRAACGDYPGDRFGRARRWACGEPWPLSLIHGGAMQRAWYGSASRTAKAAAPGGRAELPLFLVAAWLYCPATRLQGTVTMTTKKLFLASSSEFCEERKEFELFIGRKNKELHARGVFIEVVLWEDFLDAMSKTRLQDEYNQAIRECDLFVMLFGSKVGRYTDEEFETALGQFKAIGKPLIFTYFNAAETSIRSIDLADLTSLRTFEEKLKALGHYQTVYKNIDELKYKFNQQLDKLVERGVIKLGLQQGEAGAADVRPALQSAALSRASSAELRKAYLDWVSLRANELPLFASDSGKPVQLSSVYTALLTEARDVGDVNSLDPDAARLLRAAAGSNHALAGAGSGGDANRQSALEALDQERCLVLMGGPGSGKTTFLNFVALCMAGEMLGRAPDLEILCAPIPPEPDARPDPDPDPDNAEKESKPQAWSHQALLPVRVVLRDFAAALPPPGSCMTADALWNFIVSQLPEHLKPYAEDLHAELLGKGGLILLDGLDEVPDALRRREQVKQAVQEFAGMRRACRFLVTTRTYAYQRQDWKLNAFAERELLPFTRGQIERFIATWYAHMAHDLFRLTEADAQARAEVLKRATRREELAELAGRPLLLTLMARLQTKSGGSLPENREALYAQSVDMLLDEWEGLKLRRDQATGATIVEEPSLSEWLNASRENIRRELDKLAYHAHLDQPTLIGTADIRQADLIAALLAAGKERADTRPLRLEEYLRDRAGLLTSHGEGLYQFPHRSFQEYLAACHLVRFDYPDSLSRLGRSDPNRWREVLLLAAARSRATPSSIWELVDELCAKDPAPADDGPEPDSEAQWGALLAGQVLFETGLAAADPGLQERHERKRRRVRDWQLCVLRSTVLPARERVLAGDLLARLGETRQHLLDVDEMRFSLVPGGAFWMGEAGDDGALLHRLAGLGRDYWIAQTPVSVAQFRQFVTESGYQKHSAESLQNVENRPVTEVSWYDAQAFCRWLTERWQNQLPAGWSVALPSEAEWEKAARGGEQLPVRLQMTTVAQGFALVASELCENPFPQRAYPWGEDFATDHANAEVDVGSTSAAGCFQLGRSPYDCEDMAGNVWEWTRSLWGSDIFKPEFGYPYDPDDGKREALDAGNDVMRVVRGGSWGFPRDVARCACRFRVGPGNRFDGIGFRVVLRSSPVE
;
A
#
# COMPACT_ATOMS: atom_id res chain seq x y z
N MET A 1 19.73 17.41 -44.94
CA MET A 1 21.06 17.56 -45.56
C MET A 1 22.09 17.81 -44.47
N LEU A 2 23.38 17.59 -44.79
CA LEU A 2 24.56 18.08 -44.05
C LEU A 2 24.45 19.60 -43.79
N SER A 3 25.07 20.23 -42.78
CA SER A 3 25.88 19.80 -41.61
C SER A 3 25.90 21.00 -40.61
N ALA A 4 26.63 21.11 -39.48
CA ALA A 4 27.81 20.39 -38.93
C ALA A 4 27.88 20.55 -37.38
N VAL A 5 28.96 20.06 -36.77
CA VAL A 5 29.29 20.20 -35.32
C VAL A 5 30.53 21.07 -35.13
N ARG A 6 30.60 21.86 -34.06
CA ARG A 6 31.86 22.25 -33.39
C ARG A 6 31.71 22.26 -31.87
N PHE A 7 32.66 21.64 -31.18
CA PHE A 7 32.92 21.77 -29.75
C PHE A 7 33.70 23.07 -29.46
N TYR A 8 33.73 23.50 -28.20
CA TYR A 8 34.94 24.10 -27.63
C TYR A 8 35.05 23.88 -26.11
N ASP A 9 36.30 23.86 -25.65
CA ASP A 9 36.81 23.33 -24.39
C ASP A 9 37.95 24.27 -23.92
N ASP A 10 38.24 24.51 -22.63
CA ASP A 10 37.75 23.97 -21.35
C ASP A 10 38.11 24.96 -20.21
N THR A 11 37.90 24.59 -18.94
CA THR A 11 38.55 25.08 -17.69
C THR A 11 37.98 26.27 -16.90
N SER A 12 38.18 26.13 -15.59
CA SER A 12 37.72 26.94 -14.44
C SER A 12 38.75 27.95 -13.91
N THR A 13 38.29 29.00 -13.22
CA THR A 13 38.99 29.54 -12.02
C THR A 13 38.04 30.34 -11.10
N GLU A 14 38.49 30.58 -9.86
CA GLU A 14 37.71 31.14 -8.74
C GLU A 14 38.01 32.64 -8.45
N MET A 15 37.35 33.14 -7.39
CA MET A 15 37.74 34.24 -6.46
C MET A 15 37.30 35.71 -6.68
N HIS A 16 36.55 36.16 -5.66
CA HIS A 16 36.53 37.48 -4.97
C HIS A 16 35.87 38.74 -5.57
N GLU A 17 35.47 39.60 -4.62
CA GLU A 17 34.73 40.86 -4.81
C GLU A 17 35.58 42.02 -5.33
N ILE A 18 34.92 43.09 -5.79
CA ILE A 18 35.28 44.50 -5.50
C ILE A 18 34.08 45.43 -5.80
N ASP A 19 33.96 46.51 -5.03
CA ASP A 19 32.85 47.48 -5.07
C ASP A 19 32.96 48.56 -6.17
N ASP A 20 31.77 49.10 -6.52
CA ASP A 20 31.44 50.47 -6.99
C ASP A 20 32.20 51.11 -8.18
N VAL A 21 31.44 51.60 -9.19
CA VAL A 21 31.59 52.99 -9.69
C VAL A 21 30.40 53.44 -10.57
N ARG A 22 29.98 54.69 -10.35
CA ARG A 22 28.96 55.52 -11.05
C ARG A 22 29.16 55.55 -12.59
N ALA A 23 28.15 55.79 -13.46
CA ALA A 23 27.39 57.06 -13.51
C ALA A 23 26.28 57.14 -14.59
N ASN A 24 25.22 57.90 -14.27
CA ASN A 24 24.39 58.77 -15.13
C ASN A 24 24.05 58.38 -16.59
N ARG A 25 22.73 58.33 -16.87
CA ARG A 25 22.07 59.45 -17.58
C ARG A 25 20.57 59.58 -17.24
N LEU A 26 20.11 60.83 -17.19
CA LEU A 26 18.71 61.20 -16.95
C LEU A 26 17.93 61.30 -18.27
N LEU A 27 16.61 61.11 -18.22
CA LEU A 27 15.64 62.22 -18.24
C LEU A 27 14.18 61.73 -18.18
N ALA A 28 13.41 62.27 -17.24
CA ALA A 28 11.95 62.39 -17.32
C ALA A 28 11.58 63.75 -17.98
N PRO A 29 10.29 64.07 -18.18
CA PRO A 29 9.54 64.70 -17.06
C PRO A 29 8.09 64.22 -16.91
N GLU A 30 7.45 64.65 -15.81
CA GLU A 30 6.03 64.40 -15.51
C GLU A 30 5.07 65.29 -16.35
N PHE A 31 3.74 65.09 -16.24
CA PHE A 31 2.85 66.09 -15.59
C PHE A 31 1.43 65.55 -15.27
N HIS A 32 0.64 66.37 -14.56
CA HIS A 32 -0.59 66.00 -13.84
C HIS A 32 -1.92 66.04 -14.64
N ALA A 33 -2.83 65.11 -14.25
CA ALA A 33 -4.27 65.23 -13.96
C ALA A 33 -5.21 66.21 -14.73
N ALA A 34 -6.44 65.75 -15.04
CA ALA A 34 -7.71 66.48 -14.77
C ALA A 34 -8.97 65.63 -15.04
N GLN A 35 -10.10 66.04 -14.44
CA GLN A 35 -11.42 65.38 -14.41
C GLN A 35 -12.22 65.40 -15.75
N ALA A 36 -13.26 64.56 -15.81
CA ALA A 36 -14.13 64.32 -16.95
C ALA A 36 -15.16 65.45 -17.26
N MET A 37 -15.67 65.46 -18.51
CA MET A 37 -16.98 66.01 -18.88
C MET A 37 -17.73 65.12 -19.89
N ARG A 38 -18.99 65.47 -20.23
CA ARG A 38 -20.06 64.57 -20.74
C ARG A 38 -20.40 64.75 -22.23
N SER A 39 -21.47 64.03 -22.65
CA SER A 39 -22.25 64.06 -23.92
C SER A 39 -21.59 63.38 -25.13
N GLN A 40 -22.17 62.31 -25.68
CA GLN A 40 -23.32 62.24 -26.63
C GLN A 40 -22.94 62.86 -28.00
N VAL A 41 -23.19 62.20 -29.13
CA VAL A 41 -24.51 61.95 -29.76
C VAL A 41 -24.45 60.75 -30.75
N ALA A 42 -25.59 60.08 -30.95
CA ALA A 42 -25.85 59.09 -32.02
C ALA A 42 -26.87 59.70 -33.03
N PRO A 43 -27.07 59.22 -34.28
CA PRO A 43 -27.47 57.83 -34.58
C PRO A 43 -26.96 57.26 -35.92
N GLU A 44 -27.58 56.16 -36.36
CA GLU A 44 -27.43 55.47 -37.64
C GLU A 44 -28.12 56.22 -38.80
N GLU A 45 -27.72 55.95 -40.06
CA GLU A 45 -28.61 55.25 -41.02
C GLU A 45 -27.91 54.81 -42.32
N THR A 46 -28.50 53.82 -42.99
CA THR A 46 -27.99 53.05 -44.15
C THR A 46 -28.26 53.66 -45.52
N PHE A 47 -27.50 53.26 -46.56
CA PHE A 47 -27.95 52.79 -47.92
C PHE A 47 -26.73 52.71 -48.88
N GLY A 48 -26.55 51.72 -49.76
CA GLY A 48 -27.24 50.42 -49.95
C GLY A 48 -26.91 49.75 -51.31
N VAL A 49 -27.47 48.54 -51.54
CA VAL A 49 -27.66 47.82 -52.84
C VAL A 49 -26.39 47.31 -53.61
N GLY A 50 -26.31 46.04 -54.04
CA GLY A 50 -27.18 44.87 -53.78
C GLY A 50 -27.02 43.69 -54.78
N HIS A 51 -27.65 42.54 -54.43
CA HIS A 51 -27.92 41.31 -55.23
C HIS A 51 -26.68 40.49 -55.72
N VAL A 52 -26.73 39.15 -55.92
CA VAL A 52 -27.80 38.13 -56.10
C VAL A 52 -27.45 36.92 -55.21
N LEU A 53 -28.24 36.51 -54.19
CA LEU A 53 -29.36 35.52 -54.19
C LEU A 53 -28.98 34.06 -54.61
N ALA A 54 -29.48 32.98 -53.97
CA ALA A 54 -30.58 32.85 -53.00
C ALA A 54 -30.51 31.59 -52.07
N GLN A 55 -31.14 31.71 -50.87
CA GLN A 55 -31.81 30.68 -50.03
C GLN A 55 -30.95 29.57 -49.36
N GLY A 56 -31.28 29.03 -48.18
CA GLY A 56 -32.43 29.17 -47.25
C GLY A 56 -32.79 27.78 -46.65
N PHE A 57 -33.29 27.57 -45.42
CA PHE A 57 -33.98 28.43 -44.44
C PHE A 57 -33.82 27.89 -42.98
N ASP A 58 -34.38 28.62 -42.00
CA ASP A 58 -34.14 28.51 -40.54
C ASP A 58 -35.12 27.62 -39.71
N GLU A 59 -35.10 27.84 -38.39
CA GLU A 59 -35.69 27.10 -37.26
C GLU A 59 -37.24 27.00 -37.16
N VAL A 60 -37.72 26.03 -36.35
CA VAL A 60 -38.88 26.06 -35.42
C VAL A 60 -38.92 24.67 -34.72
N VAL A 61 -38.95 24.43 -33.39
CA VAL A 61 -39.57 25.02 -32.16
C VAL A 61 -40.77 24.18 -31.64
N LEU A 62 -40.75 23.88 -30.31
CA LEU A 62 -41.79 23.26 -29.44
C LEU A 62 -42.13 21.76 -29.61
N GLY A 63 -42.56 21.10 -28.50
CA GLY A 63 -43.64 20.08 -28.63
C GLY A 63 -43.67 18.77 -27.78
N HIS A 64 -43.25 18.74 -26.52
CA HIS A 64 -43.74 17.87 -25.42
C HIS A 64 -44.50 16.51 -25.65
N TRP A 65 -44.12 15.52 -24.79
CA TRP A 65 -44.94 14.46 -24.14
C TRP A 65 -45.24 13.08 -24.81
N LEU A 66 -45.46 12.10 -23.92
CA LEU A 66 -45.99 10.71 -24.05
C LEU A 66 -45.08 9.57 -24.59
N SER A 67 -44.67 8.70 -23.66
CA SER A 67 -44.40 7.25 -23.86
C SER A 67 -45.73 6.44 -23.90
N PRO A 68 -45.76 5.09 -24.05
CA PRO A 68 -44.80 4.10 -24.61
C PRO A 68 -45.49 3.40 -25.84
N PRO A 69 -45.30 2.11 -26.27
CA PRO A 69 -44.43 1.01 -25.81
C PRO A 69 -43.72 0.16 -26.92
N LEU A 70 -43.05 -0.91 -26.43
CA LEU A 70 -42.59 -2.15 -27.10
C LEU A 70 -43.57 -2.73 -28.16
N PRO A 71 -43.12 -3.56 -29.15
CA PRO A 71 -42.10 -4.61 -28.94
C PRO A 71 -41.12 -4.96 -30.10
N ASN A 72 -40.17 -5.84 -29.74
CA ASN A 72 -39.46 -6.82 -30.60
C ASN A 72 -40.43 -7.56 -31.57
N PRO A 73 -39.99 -8.16 -32.71
CA PRO A 73 -38.84 -9.07 -32.71
C PRO A 73 -38.00 -9.24 -34.02
N SER A 74 -36.68 -9.33 -33.85
CA SER A 74 -35.84 -10.38 -34.49
C SER A 74 -35.59 -10.29 -36.03
N PRO A 75 -34.82 -11.22 -36.67
CA PRO A 75 -34.01 -10.87 -37.85
C PRO A 75 -34.40 -11.56 -39.17
N THR A 76 -33.81 -11.13 -40.30
CA THR A 76 -33.00 -11.98 -41.22
C THR A 76 -32.42 -11.19 -42.42
N ARG A 77 -31.38 -11.78 -43.05
CA ARG A 77 -30.95 -11.79 -44.48
C ARG A 77 -31.56 -10.73 -45.44
N GLY A 78 -30.81 -10.10 -46.35
CA GLY A 78 -29.38 -10.25 -46.70
C GLY A 78 -29.11 -10.00 -48.19
N GLU A 79 -27.82 -9.95 -48.58
CA GLU A 79 -27.26 -10.06 -49.95
C GLU A 79 -27.83 -9.18 -51.10
N GLY A 80 -27.00 -8.28 -51.66
CA GLY A 80 -27.38 -7.43 -52.81
C GLY A 80 -26.19 -6.80 -53.56
N LEU A 81 -25.72 -7.50 -54.59
CA LEU A 81 -24.82 -7.14 -55.71
C LEU A 81 -24.45 -5.64 -55.92
N VAL A 82 -23.17 -5.25 -55.98
CA VAL A 82 -22.20 -5.31 -57.12
C VAL A 82 -22.38 -4.25 -58.21
N VAL A 83 -21.31 -3.48 -58.52
CA VAL A 83 -20.84 -3.08 -59.88
C VAL A 83 -19.48 -2.32 -59.79
N LEU A 84 -18.48 -2.79 -60.57
CA LEU A 84 -17.31 -2.14 -61.24
C LEU A 84 -16.56 -0.92 -60.59
N LEU A 85 -15.23 -0.71 -60.76
CA LEU A 85 -14.30 -1.05 -61.86
C LEU A 85 -12.80 -1.14 -61.38
N ALA A 86 -11.88 -1.48 -62.31
CA ALA A 86 -10.42 -1.73 -62.19
C ALA A 86 -9.57 -0.70 -61.39
N TRP A 87 -8.36 -0.99 -60.86
CA TRP A 87 -7.15 -1.68 -61.40
C TRP A 87 -6.14 -2.02 -60.24
N SER A 88 -4.98 -2.72 -60.31
CA SER A 88 -4.29 -3.52 -61.35
C SER A 88 -3.22 -4.51 -60.77
N VAL A 89 -3.30 -5.79 -61.15
CA VAL A 89 -2.25 -6.79 -61.51
C VAL A 89 -0.84 -6.83 -60.85
N CYS A 90 -0.53 -7.94 -60.14
CA CYS A 90 0.61 -8.89 -60.37
C CYS A 90 0.75 -9.94 -59.24
N ARG A 91 1.33 -11.15 -59.43
CA ARG A 91 0.82 -12.36 -60.13
C ARG A 91 1.57 -13.62 -59.61
N GLY A 92 0.98 -14.83 -59.72
CA GLY A 92 1.63 -16.14 -59.43
C GLY A 92 0.93 -16.95 -58.31
N GLU A 93 0.02 -17.91 -58.53
CA GLU A 93 0.11 -19.24 -59.21
C GLU A 93 0.65 -20.36 -58.26
N HIS A 94 0.10 -21.60 -58.17
CA HIS A 94 -0.93 -22.29 -58.97
C HIS A 94 -1.51 -23.60 -58.31
N VAL A 95 -2.71 -24.06 -58.75
CA VAL A 95 -3.22 -25.49 -58.87
C VAL A 95 -3.42 -26.35 -57.57
N ALA A 96 -4.65 -26.71 -57.13
CA ALA A 96 -5.59 -27.83 -57.50
C ALA A 96 -5.19 -29.25 -56.97
N ARG A 97 -6.01 -30.34 -56.82
CA ARG A 97 -7.26 -30.89 -57.44
C ARG A 97 -7.96 -31.88 -56.43
N VAL A 98 -9.29 -31.95 -56.22
CA VAL A 98 -10.39 -32.72 -56.92
C VAL A 98 -10.68 -34.19 -56.46
N LEU A 99 -11.88 -34.41 -55.83
CA LEU A 99 -12.78 -35.61 -55.77
C LEU A 99 -12.23 -36.96 -55.18
N ALA A 100 -13.00 -38.03 -54.84
CA ALA A 100 -14.41 -38.41 -55.11
C ALA A 100 -15.07 -39.46 -54.13
N THR A 101 -16.39 -39.28 -53.85
CA THR A 101 -17.52 -40.27 -53.86
C THR A 101 -17.71 -41.53 -52.94
N LEU A 102 -18.91 -41.57 -52.27
CA LEU A 102 -19.91 -42.68 -52.12
C LEU A 102 -19.57 -43.90 -51.19
N ARG A 103 -20.50 -44.72 -50.60
CA ARG A 103 -21.99 -44.82 -50.60
C ARG A 103 -22.56 -45.66 -49.40
N GLY A 104 -23.87 -45.52 -49.09
CA GLY A 104 -24.70 -46.44 -48.24
C GLY A 104 -25.24 -45.78 -46.94
N CYS A 105 -26.52 -45.72 -46.54
CA CYS A 105 -27.80 -46.45 -46.76
C CYS A 105 -27.97 -47.79 -45.99
N ALA A 106 -29.06 -48.09 -45.27
CA ALA A 106 -30.25 -47.30 -44.85
C ALA A 106 -31.15 -48.04 -43.79
N HIS A 107 -32.17 -47.35 -43.22
CA HIS A 107 -33.41 -47.88 -42.57
C HIS A 107 -33.31 -48.50 -41.13
N ARG A 108 -34.34 -48.54 -40.24
CA ARG A 108 -35.67 -47.86 -40.12
C ARG A 108 -36.30 -48.01 -38.68
N VAL A 109 -36.82 -46.90 -38.11
CA VAL A 109 -38.22 -46.65 -37.59
C VAL A 109 -38.84 -47.49 -36.43
N VAL A 110 -39.84 -46.87 -35.72
CA VAL A 110 -40.73 -47.33 -34.60
C VAL A 110 -40.14 -47.16 -33.17
N ARG A 111 -40.73 -46.57 -32.10
CA ARG A 111 -41.97 -45.79 -31.75
C ARG A 111 -42.92 -46.45 -30.71
N SER A 112 -43.26 -45.70 -29.64
CA SER A 112 -44.33 -45.91 -28.61
C SER A 112 -44.16 -47.05 -27.56
N GLY A 113 -44.68 -46.96 -26.32
CA GLY A 113 -45.31 -45.83 -25.59
C GLY A 113 -46.22 -46.27 -24.40
N CYS A 114 -46.83 -45.31 -23.66
CA CYS A 114 -48.01 -45.46 -22.75
C CYS A 114 -47.87 -46.33 -21.46
N ARG A 115 -48.61 -46.17 -20.33
CA ARG A 115 -49.69 -45.24 -19.87
C ARG A 115 -49.97 -45.43 -18.34
N ARG A 116 -50.47 -44.38 -17.64
CA ARG A 116 -51.35 -44.41 -16.41
C ARG A 116 -50.76 -44.99 -15.10
N ALA A 117 -51.27 -44.71 -13.88
CA ALA A 117 -52.07 -43.59 -13.33
C ALA A 117 -52.18 -43.61 -11.77
N ALA A 118 -52.39 -42.42 -11.17
CA ALA A 118 -53.25 -42.07 -10.01
C ALA A 118 -53.05 -42.62 -8.55
N CYS A 119 -52.94 -41.65 -7.63
CA CYS A 119 -53.57 -41.50 -6.28
C CYS A 119 -53.35 -42.53 -5.12
N GLY A 120 -53.14 -41.99 -3.91
CA GLY A 120 -53.19 -42.68 -2.60
C GLY A 120 -52.70 -41.80 -1.44
N ASP A 121 -53.42 -41.76 -0.31
CA ASP A 121 -53.28 -40.73 0.75
C ASP A 121 -52.84 -41.27 2.14
N TYR A 122 -52.01 -40.49 2.87
CA TYR A 122 -51.88 -40.41 4.36
C TYR A 122 -51.56 -41.73 5.17
N PRO A 123 -51.37 -41.71 6.52
CA PRO A 123 -50.78 -40.71 7.45
C PRO A 123 -49.74 -41.28 8.47
N GLY A 124 -48.98 -40.39 9.14
CA GLY A 124 -48.93 -40.28 10.62
C GLY A 124 -48.26 -41.32 11.56
N ASP A 125 -47.09 -40.93 12.09
CA ASP A 125 -46.74 -40.85 13.55
C ASP A 125 -46.47 -42.12 14.44
N ARG A 126 -45.60 -41.91 15.46
CA ARG A 126 -45.33 -42.68 16.72
C ARG A 126 -44.43 -43.93 16.77
N PHE A 127 -43.24 -43.71 17.34
CA PHE A 127 -42.62 -44.40 18.50
C PHE A 127 -42.75 -45.93 18.73
N GLY A 128 -41.59 -46.61 18.80
CA GLY A 128 -41.20 -47.31 20.05
C GLY A 128 -40.60 -48.73 19.96
N ARG A 129 -39.77 -49.06 20.99
CA ARG A 129 -39.10 -50.35 21.35
C ARG A 129 -37.75 -50.65 20.67
N ALA A 130 -36.77 -51.36 21.30
CA ALA A 130 -36.55 -51.62 22.75
C ALA A 130 -35.13 -52.19 23.06
N ARG A 131 -34.63 -51.89 24.27
CA ARG A 131 -33.69 -52.61 25.18
C ARG A 131 -32.94 -53.89 24.68
N ARG A 132 -31.65 -54.01 25.06
CA ARG A 132 -31.17 -55.00 26.09
C ARG A 132 -29.67 -54.88 26.45
N TRP A 133 -29.39 -54.82 27.77
CA TRP A 133 -28.35 -55.54 28.55
C TRP A 133 -26.85 -55.30 28.22
N ALA A 134 -25.86 -55.46 29.14
CA ALA A 134 -25.76 -55.52 30.62
C ALA A 134 -24.24 -55.59 30.96
N CYS A 135 -23.70 -55.41 32.18
CA CYS A 135 -24.20 -55.08 33.53
C CYS A 135 -23.05 -54.47 34.38
N GLY A 136 -23.34 -53.96 35.59
CA GLY A 136 -22.31 -53.57 36.59
C GLY A 136 -22.86 -52.80 37.80
N GLU A 137 -22.51 -53.25 39.00
CA GLU A 137 -22.92 -52.72 40.34
C GLU A 137 -21.84 -53.10 41.38
N PRO A 138 -21.79 -52.55 42.63
CA PRO A 138 -22.79 -51.71 43.31
C PRO A 138 -22.28 -50.37 43.95
N TRP A 139 -23.21 -49.71 44.65
CA TRP A 139 -23.22 -48.45 45.42
C TRP A 139 -22.45 -48.51 46.78
N PRO A 140 -22.48 -47.54 47.77
CA PRO A 140 -23.32 -46.31 47.95
C PRO A 140 -22.74 -45.02 48.66
N LEU A 141 -23.50 -43.89 48.62
CA LEU A 141 -23.59 -42.74 49.60
C LEU A 141 -22.33 -41.81 49.81
N SER A 142 -22.38 -40.54 50.30
CA SER A 142 -23.43 -39.49 50.45
C SER A 142 -22.91 -38.13 51.03
N LEU A 143 -23.48 -36.97 50.64
CA LEU A 143 -23.48 -35.63 51.34
C LEU A 143 -22.07 -34.97 51.53
N ILE A 144 -21.81 -33.75 52.07
CA ILE A 144 -22.53 -32.61 52.75
C ILE A 144 -21.96 -31.29 52.13
N HIS A 145 -22.74 -30.34 51.56
CA HIS A 145 -23.33 -29.09 52.15
C HIS A 145 -22.35 -28.00 52.69
N GLY A 146 -22.55 -26.73 52.28
CA GLY A 146 -21.82 -25.52 52.76
C GLY A 146 -20.49 -25.20 52.02
N GLY A 147 -19.98 -23.97 51.97
CA GLY A 147 -20.54 -22.71 52.44
C GLY A 147 -19.50 -21.57 52.61
N ALA A 148 -19.55 -20.58 51.70
CA ALA A 148 -19.50 -19.11 51.93
C ALA A 148 -18.32 -18.41 52.65
N MET A 149 -18.13 -17.11 52.29
CA MET A 149 -17.26 -16.10 52.94
C MET A 149 -15.73 -16.31 52.81
N GLN A 150 -14.86 -15.28 52.84
CA GLN A 150 -15.06 -13.83 52.76
C GLN A 150 -13.83 -13.09 52.19
N ARG A 151 -14.10 -11.95 51.54
CA ARG A 151 -13.36 -10.66 51.59
C ARG A 151 -11.89 -10.61 52.08
N ALA A 152 -11.06 -10.01 51.21
CA ALA A 152 -10.36 -8.72 51.43
C ALA A 152 -8.83 -8.65 51.70
N TRP A 153 -8.23 -7.70 50.94
CA TRP A 153 -7.31 -6.63 51.36
C TRP A 153 -5.76 -6.76 51.28
N TYR A 154 -5.23 -5.95 50.34
CA TYR A 154 -4.10 -5.01 50.48
C TYR A 154 -2.64 -5.50 50.64
N GLY A 155 -1.72 -4.64 50.17
CA GLY A 155 -0.28 -4.66 50.48
C GLY A 155 0.57 -5.42 49.44
N SER A 156 1.17 -4.83 48.39
CA SER A 156 2.06 -3.65 48.28
C SER A 156 3.49 -3.86 48.81
N ALA A 157 4.49 -3.41 48.03
CA ALA A 157 5.94 -3.50 48.27
C ALA A 157 6.52 -4.94 48.24
N SER A 158 7.49 -5.38 47.41
CA SER A 158 8.54 -4.82 46.54
C SER A 158 9.97 -5.00 47.07
N ARG A 159 10.84 -5.49 46.17
CA ARG A 159 12.32 -5.37 46.11
C ARG A 159 13.20 -6.20 47.07
N THR A 160 14.32 -6.66 46.47
CA THR A 160 15.64 -7.03 47.06
C THR A 160 15.67 -8.11 48.15
N ALA A 161 16.09 -9.36 47.92
CA ALA A 161 17.29 -9.93 47.27
C ALA A 161 18.59 -9.94 48.11
N LYS A 162 19.07 -11.15 48.47
CA LYS A 162 20.47 -11.60 48.27
C LYS A 162 20.70 -13.09 48.62
N ALA A 163 21.58 -13.68 47.82
CA ALA A 163 22.41 -14.89 48.00
C ALA A 163 22.34 -15.73 49.29
N ALA A 164 22.32 -17.07 49.13
CA ALA A 164 23.52 -17.90 49.35
C ALA A 164 23.40 -19.31 48.72
N ALA A 165 24.53 -19.85 48.25
CA ALA A 165 24.79 -21.28 48.00
C ALA A 165 25.64 -21.83 49.19
N PRO A 166 26.08 -23.12 49.26
CA PRO A 166 26.01 -24.19 48.26
C PRO A 166 25.71 -25.63 48.80
N GLY A 167 25.69 -26.61 47.88
CA GLY A 167 26.21 -27.97 48.17
C GLY A 167 25.29 -29.16 47.83
N GLY A 168 25.90 -30.26 47.35
CA GLY A 168 25.33 -31.61 47.48
C GLY A 168 24.63 -32.21 46.24
N ARG A 169 25.40 -32.83 45.34
CA ARG A 169 24.92 -33.91 44.44
C ARG A 169 24.56 -35.17 45.26
N ALA A 170 23.73 -36.12 44.82
CA ALA A 170 22.66 -36.15 43.80
C ALA A 170 22.01 -37.55 43.84
N GLU A 171 20.71 -37.69 43.57
CA GLU A 171 20.06 -38.92 43.08
C GLU A 171 18.65 -38.60 42.52
N LEU A 172 18.06 -39.53 41.75
CA LEU A 172 16.86 -39.37 40.90
C LEU A 172 16.00 -40.66 40.94
N PRO A 173 14.73 -40.69 40.46
CA PRO A 173 13.74 -39.62 40.24
C PRO A 173 12.33 -39.98 40.81
N LEU A 174 11.31 -39.12 40.64
CA LEU A 174 9.97 -39.45 40.05
C LEU A 174 8.90 -38.34 40.25
N PHE A 175 8.10 -38.09 39.19
CA PHE A 175 6.91 -37.20 39.01
C PHE A 175 7.00 -35.73 39.51
N LEU A 176 6.89 -34.67 38.69
CA LEU A 176 5.91 -34.24 37.65
C LEU A 176 4.57 -33.70 38.16
N VAL A 177 4.37 -32.37 38.07
CA VAL A 177 3.21 -31.66 37.47
C VAL A 177 3.69 -30.27 37.00
N ALA A 178 3.09 -29.73 35.93
CA ALA A 178 3.12 -28.33 35.45
C ALA A 178 4.47 -27.67 35.07
N ALA A 179 4.85 -27.82 33.79
CA ALA A 179 5.49 -26.77 32.97
C ALA A 179 5.56 -27.23 31.48
N TRP A 180 4.46 -27.13 30.73
CA TRP A 180 4.40 -27.47 29.30
C TRP A 180 3.50 -26.48 28.56
N LEU A 181 4.11 -25.51 27.89
CA LEU A 181 3.64 -24.73 26.73
C LEU A 181 4.85 -23.87 26.27
N TYR A 182 4.86 -23.44 25.01
CA TYR A 182 6.06 -22.93 24.31
C TYR A 182 7.26 -23.90 24.23
N CYS A 183 7.16 -24.87 23.32
CA CYS A 183 8.32 -25.55 22.76
C CYS A 183 8.10 -25.79 21.25
N PRO A 184 8.76 -25.03 20.34
CA PRO A 184 8.73 -25.37 18.92
C PRO A 184 9.47 -26.70 18.69
N ALA A 185 8.93 -27.53 17.79
CA ALA A 185 9.23 -28.96 17.68
C ALA A 185 10.74 -29.28 17.55
N THR A 186 11.40 -29.48 18.68
CA THR A 186 12.84 -29.73 18.72
C THR A 186 13.11 -31.19 18.38
N ARG A 187 13.46 -31.47 17.12
CA ARG A 187 14.20 -32.70 16.80
C ARG A 187 15.48 -32.69 17.64
N LEU A 188 15.74 -33.76 18.37
CA LEU A 188 16.94 -33.92 19.20
C LEU A 188 18.21 -34.09 18.35
N GLN A 189 18.66 -32.98 17.77
CA GLN A 189 20.03 -32.82 17.28
C GLN A 189 20.88 -32.24 18.42
N GLY A 190 22.08 -32.78 18.60
CA GLY A 190 22.97 -32.37 19.70
C GLY A 190 23.41 -30.92 19.51
N THR A 191 23.30 -30.10 20.55
CA THR A 191 23.68 -28.68 20.52
C THR A 191 25.18 -28.52 20.27
N VAL A 192 25.55 -28.23 19.02
CA VAL A 192 26.91 -27.82 18.65
C VAL A 192 27.14 -26.40 19.19
N THR A 193 28.08 -26.24 20.11
CA THR A 193 28.47 -24.93 20.63
C THR A 193 29.18 -24.13 19.54
N MET A 194 28.47 -23.20 18.90
CA MET A 194 29.01 -22.34 17.86
C MET A 194 30.15 -21.47 18.39
N THR A 195 31.25 -21.41 17.64
CA THR A 195 32.39 -20.54 17.93
C THR A 195 32.47 -19.44 16.88
N THR A 196 32.00 -18.24 17.25
CA THR A 196 32.16 -17.03 16.43
C THR A 196 33.62 -16.60 16.37
N LYS A 197 34.04 -16.06 15.22
CA LYS A 197 35.38 -15.55 14.93
C LYS A 197 35.25 -14.20 14.20
N LYS A 198 35.63 -13.11 14.87
CA LYS A 198 35.62 -11.76 14.27
C LYS A 198 36.78 -11.60 13.28
N LEU A 199 36.48 -11.14 12.07
CA LEU A 199 37.41 -10.80 10.98
C LEU A 199 37.25 -9.31 10.65
N PHE A 200 38.25 -8.50 10.96
CA PHE A 200 38.26 -7.08 10.59
C PHE A 200 38.94 -6.90 9.22
N LEU A 201 38.30 -6.16 8.29
CA LEU A 201 38.78 -5.97 6.91
C LEU A 201 39.21 -4.52 6.66
N ALA A 202 40.50 -4.24 6.88
CA ALA A 202 41.13 -2.96 6.60
C ALA A 202 41.42 -2.81 5.10
N SER A 203 41.03 -1.68 4.50
CA SER A 203 41.29 -1.37 3.08
C SER A 203 41.05 0.10 2.77
N SER A 204 41.73 0.64 1.75
CA SER A 204 41.48 1.98 1.24
C SER A 204 40.10 2.08 0.55
N SER A 205 39.63 3.31 0.34
CA SER A 205 38.34 3.59 -0.30
C SER A 205 38.24 3.11 -1.75
N GLU A 206 39.37 2.84 -2.42
CA GLU A 206 39.41 2.32 -3.80
C GLU A 206 38.88 0.88 -3.93
N PHE A 207 38.81 0.11 -2.82
CA PHE A 207 38.42 -1.30 -2.79
C PHE A 207 36.95 -1.56 -2.38
N CYS A 208 36.02 -0.66 -2.69
CA CYS A 208 34.62 -0.81 -2.29
C CYS A 208 33.97 -2.10 -2.87
N GLU A 209 34.25 -2.43 -4.13
CA GLU A 209 33.71 -3.65 -4.76
C GLU A 209 34.43 -4.92 -4.27
N GLU A 210 35.75 -4.88 -4.09
CA GLU A 210 36.49 -6.00 -3.52
C GLU A 210 36.10 -6.29 -2.06
N ARG A 211 35.73 -5.27 -1.26
CA ARG A 211 35.15 -5.50 0.08
C ARG A 211 33.86 -6.32 -0.01
N LYS A 212 32.89 -5.90 -0.84
CA LYS A 212 31.62 -6.60 -1.04
C LYS A 212 31.83 -8.04 -1.53
N GLU A 213 32.68 -8.25 -2.53
CA GLU A 213 32.98 -9.59 -3.05
C GLU A 213 33.75 -10.48 -2.06
N PHE A 214 34.54 -9.89 -1.15
CA PHE A 214 35.20 -10.61 -0.06
C PHE A 214 34.21 -10.98 1.06
N GLU A 215 33.30 -10.07 1.44
CA GLU A 215 32.21 -10.33 2.37
C GLU A 215 31.28 -11.46 1.84
N LEU A 216 30.85 -11.38 0.58
CA LEU A 216 30.09 -12.43 -0.10
C LEU A 216 30.83 -13.76 -0.14
N PHE A 217 32.16 -13.75 -0.25
CA PHE A 217 32.99 -14.96 -0.12
C PHE A 217 32.97 -15.53 1.31
N ILE A 218 33.11 -14.71 2.36
CA ILE A 218 33.01 -15.18 3.76
C ILE A 218 31.60 -15.70 4.06
N GLY A 219 30.55 -15.01 3.59
CA GLY A 219 29.16 -15.46 3.69
C GLY A 219 28.88 -16.78 2.95
N ARG A 220 29.61 -17.08 1.86
CA ARG A 220 29.64 -18.42 1.25
C ARG A 220 30.38 -19.42 2.13
N LYS A 221 31.59 -19.09 2.63
CA LYS A 221 32.43 -19.98 3.46
C LYS A 221 31.80 -20.32 4.82
N ASN A 222 31.02 -19.41 5.42
CA ASN A 222 30.26 -19.65 6.64
C ASN A 222 29.28 -20.82 6.51
N LYS A 223 28.78 -21.13 5.31
CA LYS A 223 27.89 -22.28 5.08
C LYS A 223 28.64 -23.61 5.21
N GLU A 224 29.94 -23.64 4.91
CA GLU A 224 30.82 -24.79 5.15
C GLU A 224 31.26 -24.87 6.62
N LEU A 225 31.50 -23.72 7.27
CA LEU A 225 32.04 -23.64 8.62
C LEU A 225 30.96 -23.83 9.71
N HIS A 226 29.73 -23.39 9.48
CA HIS A 226 28.61 -23.51 10.42
C HIS A 226 28.26 -24.99 10.66
N ALA A 227 28.26 -25.82 9.61
CA ALA A 227 28.16 -27.28 9.70
C ALA A 227 29.30 -27.95 10.50
N ARG A 228 30.35 -27.19 10.84
CA ARG A 228 31.53 -27.60 11.61
C ARG A 228 31.66 -26.82 12.94
N GLY A 229 30.62 -26.09 13.35
CA GLY A 229 30.54 -25.36 14.62
C GLY A 229 31.24 -23.99 14.65
N VAL A 230 31.52 -23.38 13.50
CA VAL A 230 32.29 -22.12 13.40
C VAL A 230 31.55 -21.11 12.53
N PHE A 231 31.52 -19.84 12.94
CA PHE A 231 30.99 -18.72 12.16
C PHE A 231 32.03 -17.59 12.09
N ILE A 232 32.28 -17.03 10.90
CA ILE A 232 33.16 -15.86 10.73
C ILE A 232 32.30 -14.61 10.56
N GLU A 233 32.36 -13.74 11.55
CA GLU A 233 31.74 -12.42 11.56
C GLU A 233 32.69 -11.45 10.85
N VAL A 234 32.29 -10.90 9.70
CA VAL A 234 33.06 -9.83 9.03
C VAL A 234 32.67 -8.51 9.66
N VAL A 235 33.67 -7.70 10.04
CA VAL A 235 33.48 -6.34 10.57
C VAL A 235 34.07 -5.38 9.55
N LEU A 236 33.21 -4.55 8.94
CA LEU A 236 33.62 -3.44 8.08
C LEU A 236 33.59 -2.14 8.89
N TRP A 237 34.40 -1.16 8.48
CA TRP A 237 34.33 0.19 9.06
C TRP A 237 33.07 0.95 8.57
N GLU A 238 32.49 0.54 7.44
CA GLU A 238 31.27 1.10 6.83
C GLU A 238 29.99 0.74 7.61
N ASP A 239 30.06 -0.21 8.56
CA ASP A 239 28.94 -0.58 9.45
C ASP A 239 28.78 0.36 10.67
N PHE A 240 29.74 1.28 10.90
CA PHE A 240 29.73 2.20 12.04
C PHE A 240 28.94 3.47 11.70
N LEU A 241 27.98 3.83 12.55
CA LEU A 241 27.13 5.00 12.36
C LEU A 241 27.89 6.32 12.60
N ASP A 242 27.79 7.26 11.66
CA ASP A 242 28.25 8.67 11.78
C ASP A 242 27.46 9.50 12.83
N ALA A 243 26.76 8.84 13.76
CA ALA A 243 26.07 9.47 14.87
C ALA A 243 27.09 9.99 15.91
N MET A 244 26.77 11.11 16.56
CA MET A 244 27.64 11.78 17.55
C MET A 244 28.04 10.88 18.73
N SER A 245 29.16 10.17 18.58
CA SER A 245 29.76 9.36 19.64
C SER A 245 30.40 10.22 20.73
N LYS A 246 30.66 9.61 21.89
CA LYS A 246 31.42 10.21 23.00
C LYS A 246 32.93 10.03 22.84
N THR A 247 33.37 9.31 21.81
CA THR A 247 34.75 8.98 21.46
C THR A 247 35.07 9.38 20.02
N ARG A 248 36.35 9.45 19.65
CA ARG A 248 36.74 9.62 18.23
C ARG A 248 36.40 8.31 17.50
N LEU A 249 35.83 8.38 16.31
CA LEU A 249 35.44 7.21 15.51
C LEU A 249 36.57 6.16 15.36
N GLN A 250 37.81 6.63 15.17
CA GLN A 250 39.01 5.80 15.12
C GLN A 250 39.28 4.99 16.41
N ASP A 251 38.82 5.46 17.57
CA ASP A 251 39.02 4.77 18.85
C ASP A 251 38.11 3.51 18.94
N GLU A 252 36.95 3.55 18.27
CA GLU A 252 36.02 2.42 18.13
C GLU A 252 36.54 1.40 17.10
N TYR A 253 37.10 1.85 15.98
CA TYR A 253 37.87 0.98 15.07
C TYR A 253 39.02 0.30 15.81
N ASN A 254 39.79 1.07 16.60
CA ASN A 254 40.88 0.56 17.42
C ASN A 254 40.38 -0.40 18.52
N GLN A 255 39.11 -0.36 18.94
CA GLN A 255 38.50 -1.38 19.80
C GLN A 255 38.14 -2.65 18.99
N ALA A 256 37.46 -2.52 17.84
CA ALA A 256 37.10 -3.64 16.98
C ALA A 256 38.32 -4.48 16.56
N ILE A 257 39.44 -3.81 16.24
CA ILE A 257 40.73 -4.44 15.91
C ILE A 257 41.31 -5.21 17.11
N ARG A 258 41.13 -4.73 18.35
CA ARG A 258 41.58 -5.42 19.57
C ARG A 258 40.72 -6.63 19.93
N GLU A 259 39.46 -6.65 19.49
CA GLU A 259 38.50 -7.76 19.70
C GLU A 259 38.57 -8.85 18.62
N CYS A 260 39.16 -8.57 17.44
CA CYS A 260 39.12 -9.53 16.33
C CYS A 260 40.08 -10.74 16.49
N ASP A 261 39.70 -11.88 15.90
CA ASP A 261 40.55 -13.07 15.79
C ASP A 261 41.45 -13.00 14.54
N LEU A 262 40.93 -12.41 13.47
CA LEU A 262 41.57 -12.29 12.15
C LEU A 262 41.55 -10.81 11.71
N PHE A 263 42.66 -10.34 11.14
CA PHE A 263 42.80 -8.98 10.62
C PHE A 263 43.36 -9.04 9.20
N VAL A 264 42.60 -8.57 8.22
CA VAL A 264 42.91 -8.68 6.80
C VAL A 264 43.09 -7.29 6.21
N MET A 265 44.18 -7.08 5.49
CA MET A 265 44.49 -5.80 4.82
C MET A 265 44.53 -5.96 3.31
N LEU A 266 43.85 -5.07 2.57
CA LEU A 266 43.95 -4.96 1.11
C LEU A 266 44.65 -3.65 0.72
N PHE A 267 45.64 -3.75 -0.17
CA PHE A 267 46.46 -2.63 -0.68
C PHE A 267 46.40 -2.54 -2.21
N GLY A 268 46.44 -1.31 -2.72
CA GLY A 268 46.28 -0.96 -4.14
C GLY A 268 47.25 0.12 -4.57
N SER A 269 46.73 1.27 -5.02
CA SER A 269 47.58 2.40 -5.42
C SER A 269 48.34 3.05 -4.26
N LYS A 270 47.85 2.89 -3.02
CA LYS A 270 48.38 3.55 -1.81
C LYS A 270 48.07 2.83 -0.50
N VAL A 271 48.59 3.38 0.59
CA VAL A 271 48.17 3.08 1.97
C VAL A 271 47.18 4.15 2.42
N GLY A 272 46.02 3.76 2.95
CA GLY A 272 45.02 4.70 3.44
C GLY A 272 45.51 5.48 4.67
N ARG A 273 44.99 6.71 4.85
CA ARG A 273 45.40 7.64 5.93
C ARG A 273 45.36 7.04 7.34
N TYR A 274 44.44 6.09 7.57
CA TYR A 274 44.24 5.41 8.86
C TYR A 274 44.80 3.98 8.86
N THR A 275 45.11 3.43 7.69
CA THR A 275 45.49 2.02 7.48
C THR A 275 46.83 1.65 8.14
N ASP A 276 47.72 2.61 8.38
CA ASP A 276 48.94 2.38 9.19
C ASP A 276 48.67 2.45 10.72
N GLU A 277 47.72 3.26 11.18
CA GLU A 277 47.26 3.30 12.59
C GLU A 277 46.51 2.00 12.96
N GLU A 278 45.69 1.49 12.03
CA GLU A 278 45.03 0.18 12.10
C GLU A 278 46.05 -0.96 12.17
N PHE A 279 47.06 -0.96 11.29
CA PHE A 279 48.12 -1.97 11.27
C PHE A 279 48.95 -1.96 12.56
N GLU A 280 49.38 -0.79 13.06
CA GLU A 280 50.12 -0.73 14.33
C GLU A 280 49.26 -1.15 15.52
N THR A 281 47.96 -0.86 15.50
CA THR A 281 47.03 -1.33 16.54
C THR A 281 46.89 -2.86 16.52
N ALA A 282 46.69 -3.46 15.35
CA ALA A 282 46.66 -4.91 15.18
C ALA A 282 48.00 -5.57 15.56
N LEU A 283 49.13 -4.99 15.13
CA LEU A 283 50.48 -5.49 15.39
C LEU A 283 50.87 -5.36 16.87
N GLY A 284 50.47 -4.30 17.55
CA GLY A 284 50.65 -4.11 18.98
C GLY A 284 49.87 -5.15 19.78
N GLN A 285 48.59 -5.36 19.46
CA GLN A 285 47.77 -6.41 20.07
C GLN A 285 48.35 -7.81 19.80
N PHE A 286 48.79 -8.09 18.56
CA PHE A 286 49.40 -9.37 18.20
C PHE A 286 50.69 -9.64 18.98
N LYS A 287 51.56 -8.63 19.15
CA LYS A 287 52.76 -8.72 20.00
C LYS A 287 52.43 -8.93 21.49
N ALA A 288 51.30 -8.44 21.98
CA ALA A 288 50.89 -8.54 23.38
C ALA A 288 50.19 -9.86 23.74
N ILE A 289 49.28 -10.35 22.88
CA ILE A 289 48.40 -11.51 23.19
C ILE A 289 48.33 -12.57 22.08
N GLY A 290 49.09 -12.45 20.99
CA GLY A 290 49.09 -13.42 19.88
C GLY A 290 47.87 -13.36 18.96
N LYS A 291 47.06 -12.29 19.04
CA LYS A 291 45.90 -12.00 18.19
C LYS A 291 45.78 -10.49 17.91
N PRO A 292 45.13 -10.06 16.82
CA PRO A 292 44.58 -10.88 15.73
C PRO A 292 45.67 -11.52 14.86
N LEU A 293 45.31 -12.53 14.07
CA LEU A 293 46.19 -13.01 13.01
C LEU A 293 46.12 -12.07 11.81
N ILE A 294 47.25 -11.44 11.49
CA ILE A 294 47.38 -10.42 10.46
C ILE A 294 47.66 -11.06 9.09
N PHE A 295 46.95 -10.62 8.06
CA PHE A 295 47.16 -11.00 6.66
C PHE A 295 47.22 -9.76 5.77
N THR A 296 48.20 -9.68 4.86
CA THR A 296 48.36 -8.53 3.95
C THR A 296 48.30 -8.96 2.48
N TYR A 297 47.45 -8.29 1.71
CA TYR A 297 47.17 -8.59 0.30
C TYR A 297 47.38 -7.36 -0.59
N PHE A 298 48.16 -7.51 -1.67
CA PHE A 298 48.53 -6.43 -2.59
C PHE A 298 48.00 -6.71 -3.99
N ASN A 299 47.24 -5.77 -4.57
CA ASN A 299 46.74 -5.88 -5.94
C ASN A 299 47.85 -5.62 -6.96
N ALA A 300 47.93 -6.45 -8.01
CA ALA A 300 48.88 -6.38 -9.11
C ALA A 300 48.21 -6.36 -10.50
N ALA A 301 46.93 -5.97 -10.57
CA ALA A 301 46.34 -5.49 -11.82
C ALA A 301 47.10 -4.25 -12.34
N GLU A 302 47.17 -4.07 -13.66
CA GLU A 302 47.86 -2.93 -14.27
C GLU A 302 47.04 -1.63 -14.06
N THR A 303 47.34 -0.91 -12.97
CA THR A 303 46.70 0.37 -12.66
C THR A 303 46.88 1.36 -13.81
N SER A 304 45.76 1.87 -14.35
CA SER A 304 45.77 2.87 -15.43
C SER A 304 46.64 4.07 -15.05
N ILE A 305 47.71 4.32 -15.81
CA ILE A 305 48.74 5.32 -15.48
C ILE A 305 48.26 6.74 -15.82
N ARG A 306 47.23 7.21 -15.11
CA ARG A 306 46.77 8.61 -15.02
C ARG A 306 46.32 8.86 -13.58
N SER A 307 46.82 9.95 -12.98
CA SER A 307 46.59 10.39 -11.59
C SER A 307 46.91 9.38 -10.46
N ILE A 308 48.17 8.94 -10.35
CA ILE A 308 48.73 8.43 -9.09
C ILE A 308 49.74 9.47 -8.57
N ASP A 309 49.63 9.87 -7.30
CA ASP A 309 50.58 10.80 -6.66
C ASP A 309 51.92 10.11 -6.36
N LEU A 310 53.02 10.85 -6.47
CA LEU A 310 54.34 10.43 -6.04
C LEU A 310 54.38 10.19 -4.51
N ALA A 311 53.58 10.92 -3.74
CA ALA A 311 53.40 10.72 -2.31
C ALA A 311 52.71 9.37 -2.01
N ASP A 312 51.63 9.06 -2.72
CA ASP A 312 50.88 7.80 -2.59
C ASP A 312 51.80 6.58 -2.87
N LEU A 313 52.55 6.60 -3.98
CA LEU A 313 53.54 5.56 -4.31
C LEU A 313 54.70 5.45 -3.29
N THR A 314 55.07 6.56 -2.66
CA THR A 314 56.10 6.55 -1.62
C THR A 314 55.57 5.90 -0.34
N SER A 315 54.33 6.19 0.06
CA SER A 315 53.69 5.58 1.23
C SER A 315 53.63 4.05 1.14
N LEU A 316 53.26 3.53 -0.04
CA LEU A 316 53.15 2.10 -0.31
C LEU A 316 54.52 1.41 -0.22
N ARG A 317 55.57 2.01 -0.78
CA ARG A 317 56.95 1.48 -0.70
C ARG A 317 57.50 1.48 0.73
N THR A 318 57.29 2.56 1.48
CA THR A 318 57.71 2.62 2.90
C THR A 318 56.99 1.55 3.73
N PHE A 319 55.69 1.30 3.48
CA PHE A 319 54.97 0.23 4.15
C PHE A 319 55.42 -1.17 3.70
N GLU A 320 55.77 -1.36 2.43
CA GLU A 320 56.39 -2.60 1.97
C GLU A 320 57.73 -2.89 2.68
N GLU A 321 58.58 -1.87 2.85
CA GLU A 321 59.86 -1.99 3.57
C GLU A 321 59.65 -2.27 5.06
N LYS A 322 58.65 -1.63 5.68
CA LYS A 322 58.18 -1.89 7.05
C LYS A 322 57.78 -3.36 7.25
N LEU A 323 56.98 -3.93 6.34
CA LEU A 323 56.62 -5.37 6.38
C LEU A 323 57.83 -6.29 6.20
N LYS A 324 58.75 -5.96 5.28
CA LYS A 324 59.99 -6.73 5.04
C LYS A 324 60.88 -6.73 6.29
N ALA A 325 61.02 -5.59 6.98
CA ALA A 325 61.75 -5.47 8.24
C ALA A 325 61.11 -6.26 9.41
N LEU A 326 59.78 -6.41 9.40
CA LEU A 326 59.03 -7.24 10.34
C LEU A 326 59.04 -8.75 9.99
N GLY A 327 59.62 -9.14 8.85
CA GLY A 327 59.59 -10.53 8.36
C GLY A 327 58.20 -11.02 7.92
N HIS A 328 57.26 -10.10 7.66
CA HIS A 328 55.89 -10.44 7.27
C HIS A 328 55.79 -10.74 5.76
N TYR A 329 55.07 -11.80 5.39
CA TYR A 329 54.98 -12.26 4.00
C TYR A 329 53.84 -11.57 3.23
N GLN A 330 54.21 -10.70 2.30
CA GLN A 330 53.29 -9.98 1.41
C GLN A 330 52.63 -10.94 0.41
N THR A 331 51.30 -10.97 0.34
CA THR A 331 50.58 -11.83 -0.61
C THR A 331 50.04 -11.03 -1.80
N VAL A 332 50.62 -11.22 -2.98
CA VAL A 332 50.18 -10.51 -4.20
C VAL A 332 49.01 -11.24 -4.87
N TYR A 333 48.03 -10.51 -5.44
CA TYR A 333 46.91 -11.04 -6.23
C TYR A 333 46.61 -10.15 -7.45
N LYS A 334 46.07 -10.71 -8.53
CA LYS A 334 45.76 -9.99 -9.79
C LYS A 334 44.29 -9.65 -9.98
N ASN A 335 43.40 -10.38 -9.32
CA ASN A 335 41.95 -10.17 -9.34
C ASN A 335 41.29 -10.72 -8.07
N ILE A 336 40.03 -10.36 -7.89
CA ILE A 336 39.24 -10.69 -6.69
C ILE A 336 39.08 -12.20 -6.45
N ASP A 337 39.07 -13.03 -7.49
CA ASP A 337 38.97 -14.49 -7.33
C ASP A 337 40.29 -15.14 -6.90
N GLU A 338 41.44 -14.60 -7.35
CA GLU A 338 42.74 -14.99 -6.84
C GLU A 338 42.91 -14.60 -5.36
N LEU A 339 42.37 -13.45 -4.93
CA LEU A 339 42.32 -13.03 -3.53
C LEU A 339 41.49 -14.02 -2.69
N LYS A 340 40.23 -14.31 -3.10
CA LYS A 340 39.35 -15.30 -2.45
C LYS A 340 40.04 -16.66 -2.32
N TYR A 341 40.64 -17.16 -3.40
CA TYR A 341 41.35 -18.44 -3.42
C TYR A 341 42.55 -18.46 -2.45
N LYS A 342 43.39 -17.42 -2.45
CA LYS A 342 44.56 -17.32 -1.57
C LYS A 342 44.17 -17.19 -0.11
N PHE A 343 43.12 -16.43 0.22
CA PHE A 343 42.63 -16.34 1.60
C PHE A 343 41.96 -17.64 2.06
N ASN A 344 41.19 -18.33 1.20
CA ASN A 344 40.64 -19.64 1.51
C ASN A 344 41.74 -20.65 1.89
N GLN A 345 42.85 -20.68 1.15
CA GLN A 345 44.01 -21.53 1.50
C GLN A 345 44.63 -21.19 2.87
N GLN A 346 44.49 -19.96 3.38
CA GLN A 346 44.96 -19.62 4.72
C GLN A 346 43.95 -20.06 5.79
N LEU A 347 42.65 -19.85 5.56
CA LEU A 347 41.59 -20.35 6.45
C LEU A 347 41.68 -21.87 6.65
N ASP A 348 41.81 -22.63 5.56
CA ASP A 348 41.90 -24.09 5.62
C ASP A 348 43.16 -24.53 6.40
N LYS A 349 44.31 -23.83 6.26
CA LYS A 349 45.53 -24.07 7.07
C LYS A 349 45.37 -23.70 8.56
N LEU A 350 44.58 -22.67 8.90
CA LEU A 350 44.27 -22.33 10.30
C LEU A 350 43.38 -23.39 10.96
N VAL A 351 42.49 -24.01 10.17
CA VAL A 351 41.67 -25.15 10.58
C VAL A 351 42.53 -26.40 10.76
N GLU A 352 43.38 -26.75 9.80
CA GLU A 352 44.33 -27.88 9.91
C GLU A 352 45.25 -27.78 11.13
N ARG A 353 45.70 -26.57 11.47
CA ARG A 353 46.56 -26.30 12.63
C ARG A 353 45.81 -26.24 13.97
N GLY A 354 44.48 -26.44 13.97
CA GLY A 354 43.65 -26.39 15.17
C GLY A 354 43.53 -25.00 15.83
N VAL A 355 43.93 -23.94 15.11
CA VAL A 355 43.78 -22.54 15.55
C VAL A 355 42.30 -22.14 15.49
N ILE A 356 41.63 -22.54 14.40
CA ILE A 356 40.18 -22.59 14.31
C ILE A 356 39.76 -24.01 14.71
N LYS A 357 39.30 -24.17 15.96
CA LYS A 357 38.80 -25.46 16.46
C LYS A 357 37.43 -25.77 15.86
N LEU A 358 37.30 -26.95 15.26
CA LEU A 358 36.04 -27.48 14.74
C LEU A 358 35.28 -28.25 15.82
N GLY A 359 33.96 -28.30 15.70
CA GLY A 359 33.13 -29.31 16.35
C GLY A 359 33.38 -30.72 15.79
N LEU A 360 33.00 -31.74 16.55
CA LEU A 360 33.00 -33.13 16.09
C LEU A 360 32.03 -33.30 14.90
N GLN A 361 32.47 -33.99 13.84
CA GLN A 361 31.59 -34.34 12.73
C GLN A 361 30.47 -35.27 13.22
N GLN A 362 29.22 -34.84 13.07
CA GLN A 362 28.11 -35.78 12.89
C GLN A 362 28.01 -36.13 11.41
N GLY A 363 27.70 -37.40 11.11
CA GLY A 363 27.59 -37.89 9.74
C GLY A 363 26.42 -37.24 8.98
N GLU A 364 26.46 -37.33 7.65
CA GLU A 364 25.50 -36.69 6.74
C GLU A 364 24.07 -37.22 6.93
N ALA A 365 23.29 -36.55 7.78
CA ALA A 365 21.90 -36.88 8.09
C ALA A 365 21.06 -35.60 8.14
N GLY A 366 20.67 -35.08 6.97
CA GLY A 366 19.87 -33.85 6.88
C GLY A 366 19.72 -33.21 5.50
N ALA A 367 20.52 -33.61 4.50
CA ALA A 367 20.33 -33.21 3.12
C ALA A 367 19.55 -34.30 2.37
N ALA A 368 18.22 -34.19 2.34
CA ALA A 368 17.39 -34.98 1.45
C ALA A 368 17.58 -34.45 0.01
N ASP A 369 18.57 -34.99 -0.70
CA ASP A 369 18.77 -34.66 -2.11
C ASP A 369 17.52 -35.09 -2.92
N VAL A 370 16.93 -34.15 -3.64
CA VAL A 370 15.71 -34.35 -4.45
C VAL A 370 16.04 -35.05 -5.78
N ARG A 371 17.33 -35.12 -6.16
CA ARG A 371 17.81 -35.63 -7.45
C ARG A 371 17.60 -37.13 -7.72
N PRO A 372 17.64 -38.08 -6.76
CA PRO A 372 17.53 -39.50 -7.07
C PRO A 372 16.19 -39.90 -7.72
N ALA A 373 15.08 -39.28 -7.32
CA ALA A 373 13.74 -39.63 -7.82
C ALA A 373 13.54 -39.25 -9.30
N LEU A 374 14.11 -38.13 -9.74
CA LEU A 374 14.07 -37.70 -11.14
C LEU A 374 14.93 -38.58 -12.06
N GLN A 375 15.92 -39.28 -11.52
CA GLN A 375 16.74 -40.23 -12.30
C GLN A 375 16.12 -41.65 -12.36
N SER A 376 15.38 -42.10 -11.33
CA SER A 376 14.73 -43.42 -11.35
C SER A 376 13.54 -43.51 -12.33
N ALA A 377 12.86 -42.39 -12.60
CA ALA A 377 11.72 -42.33 -13.52
C ALA A 377 12.09 -42.51 -15.02
N ALA A 378 13.38 -42.51 -15.38
CA ALA A 378 13.82 -42.67 -16.77
C ALA A 378 13.80 -44.13 -17.28
N LEU A 379 13.37 -45.10 -16.45
CA LEU A 379 13.30 -46.52 -16.80
C LEU A 379 11.87 -46.92 -17.17
N SER A 380 11.72 -47.71 -18.24
CA SER A 380 10.44 -48.03 -18.91
C SER A 380 9.48 -48.99 -18.16
N ARG A 381 9.53 -48.98 -16.82
CA ARG A 381 8.69 -49.78 -15.91
C ARG A 381 8.29 -49.05 -14.62
N ALA A 382 8.42 -47.72 -14.55
CA ALA A 382 7.91 -46.95 -13.42
C ALA A 382 6.40 -47.20 -13.22
N SER A 383 5.98 -47.46 -11.98
CA SER A 383 4.57 -47.67 -11.63
C SER A 383 3.80 -46.36 -11.56
N SER A 384 2.47 -46.45 -11.66
CA SER A 384 1.55 -45.32 -11.48
C SER A 384 1.83 -44.50 -10.20
N ALA A 385 2.14 -45.18 -9.09
CA ALA A 385 2.47 -44.52 -7.82
C ALA A 385 3.81 -43.77 -7.84
N GLU A 386 4.83 -44.28 -8.55
CA GLU A 386 6.12 -43.62 -8.72
C GLU A 386 6.00 -42.42 -9.67
N LEU A 387 5.24 -42.56 -10.76
CA LEU A 387 4.90 -41.47 -11.68
C LEU A 387 4.11 -40.36 -10.99
N ARG A 388 3.11 -40.71 -10.18
CA ARG A 388 2.35 -39.77 -9.32
C ARG A 388 3.26 -39.02 -8.35
N LYS A 389 4.20 -39.71 -7.72
CA LYS A 389 5.19 -39.09 -6.83
C LYS A 389 6.06 -38.09 -7.60
N ALA A 390 6.62 -38.50 -8.74
CA ALA A 390 7.45 -37.65 -9.58
C ALA A 390 6.69 -36.43 -10.14
N TYR A 391 5.39 -36.57 -10.42
CA TYR A 391 4.51 -35.45 -10.78
C TYR A 391 4.36 -34.45 -9.62
N LEU A 392 4.08 -34.92 -8.40
CA LEU A 392 3.96 -34.06 -7.22
C LEU A 392 5.30 -33.36 -6.90
N ASP A 393 6.43 -34.06 -7.04
CA ASP A 393 7.78 -33.49 -6.92
C ASP A 393 8.04 -32.38 -7.96
N TRP A 394 7.64 -32.59 -9.22
CA TRP A 394 7.73 -31.60 -10.29
C TRP A 394 6.84 -30.37 -10.04
N VAL A 395 5.61 -30.56 -9.53
CA VAL A 395 4.74 -29.44 -9.13
C VAL A 395 5.33 -28.67 -7.94
N SER A 396 5.84 -29.35 -6.90
CA SER A 396 6.52 -28.68 -5.77
C SER A 396 7.69 -27.79 -6.26
N LEU A 397 8.50 -28.28 -7.20
CA LEU A 397 9.63 -27.53 -7.74
C LEU A 397 9.17 -26.25 -8.47
N ARG A 398 8.25 -26.35 -9.43
CA ARG A 398 7.71 -25.18 -10.18
C ARG A 398 6.85 -24.23 -9.33
N ALA A 399 6.37 -24.68 -8.16
CA ALA A 399 5.62 -23.86 -7.23
C ALA A 399 6.50 -23.09 -6.24
N ASN A 400 7.71 -23.59 -5.93
CA ASN A 400 8.67 -22.91 -5.05
C ASN A 400 9.61 -21.93 -5.79
N GLU A 401 9.49 -21.81 -7.12
CA GLU A 401 10.21 -20.84 -7.93
C GLU A 401 9.58 -19.44 -7.82
N LEU A 402 10.35 -18.47 -7.33
CA LEU A 402 9.95 -17.07 -7.17
C LEU A 402 10.62 -16.18 -8.25
N PRO A 403 9.88 -15.64 -9.25
CA PRO A 403 10.48 -15.05 -10.46
C PRO A 403 11.43 -13.87 -10.23
N LEU A 404 11.12 -12.98 -9.28
CA LEU A 404 11.94 -11.81 -8.93
C LEU A 404 13.16 -12.16 -8.05
N PHE A 405 13.39 -13.44 -7.77
CA PHE A 405 14.38 -13.93 -6.81
C PHE A 405 15.27 -15.01 -7.44
N ALA A 406 15.43 -14.96 -8.77
CA ALA A 406 16.45 -15.70 -9.50
C ALA A 406 17.81 -15.48 -8.83
N SER A 407 18.42 -16.56 -8.34
CA SER A 407 19.32 -16.45 -7.19
C SER A 407 20.72 -15.97 -7.54
N ASP A 408 21.25 -15.04 -6.74
CA ASP A 408 22.67 -14.72 -6.62
C ASP A 408 23.50 -15.93 -6.13
N SER A 409 23.77 -16.90 -7.02
CA SER A 409 24.74 -18.00 -6.85
C SER A 409 24.54 -18.98 -5.67
N GLY A 410 23.40 -18.97 -4.97
CA GLY A 410 23.11 -19.89 -3.86
C GLY A 410 21.65 -19.83 -3.42
N LYS A 411 21.19 -20.91 -2.75
CA LYS A 411 19.78 -21.22 -2.37
C LYS A 411 18.79 -20.02 -2.51
N PRO A 412 17.81 -20.07 -3.42
CA PRO A 412 16.77 -19.04 -3.49
C PRO A 412 15.96 -19.00 -2.18
N VAL A 413 15.34 -17.85 -1.92
CA VAL A 413 14.32 -17.72 -0.87
C VAL A 413 13.20 -18.71 -1.16
N GLN A 414 12.83 -19.53 -0.19
CA GLN A 414 11.72 -20.48 -0.37
C GLN A 414 10.40 -19.79 -0.01
N LEU A 415 9.40 -19.94 -0.88
CA LEU A 415 8.07 -19.34 -0.71
C LEU A 415 7.44 -19.76 0.63
N SER A 416 7.66 -21.02 1.03
CA SER A 416 7.21 -21.57 2.31
C SER A 416 7.71 -20.83 3.56
N SER A 417 8.89 -20.21 3.50
CA SER A 417 9.53 -19.57 4.67
C SER A 417 9.17 -18.09 4.82
N VAL A 418 8.52 -17.47 3.82
CA VAL A 418 8.21 -16.02 3.79
C VAL A 418 6.77 -15.70 3.38
N TYR A 419 5.93 -16.70 3.13
CA TYR A 419 4.51 -16.48 2.83
C TYR A 419 3.74 -15.93 4.04
N THR A 420 2.76 -15.07 3.77
CA THR A 420 1.80 -14.54 4.74
C THR A 420 0.40 -14.65 4.15
N ALA A 421 -0.58 -15.08 4.96
CA ALA A 421 -1.97 -15.31 4.53
C ALA A 421 -2.59 -14.04 3.92
N LEU A 422 -3.36 -14.18 2.83
CA LEU A 422 -3.99 -13.06 2.12
C LEU A 422 -5.45 -12.86 2.55
N LEU A 423 -5.87 -11.59 2.62
CA LEU A 423 -7.27 -11.18 2.86
C LEU A 423 -8.00 -10.85 1.56
N THR A 424 -9.30 -11.11 1.54
CA THR A 424 -10.20 -10.82 0.41
C THR A 424 -11.52 -10.23 0.86
N GLU A 425 -12.19 -9.56 -0.08
CA GLU A 425 -13.54 -9.04 0.08
C GLU A 425 -14.43 -9.56 -1.07
N ALA A 426 -15.74 -9.79 -0.85
CA ALA A 426 -16.65 -10.05 -1.97
C ALA A 426 -16.91 -8.74 -2.71
N ARG A 427 -16.78 -8.81 -4.02
CA ARG A 427 -17.25 -7.71 -4.87
C ARG A 427 -18.77 -7.82 -4.96
N ASP A 428 -19.47 -6.82 -4.43
CA ASP A 428 -20.92 -6.71 -4.62
C ASP A 428 -21.28 -6.79 -6.11
N VAL A 429 -22.30 -7.59 -6.42
CA VAL A 429 -22.82 -7.68 -7.79
C VAL A 429 -23.39 -6.31 -8.14
N GLY A 430 -22.78 -5.69 -9.16
CA GLY A 430 -22.74 -4.24 -9.28
C GLY A 430 -24.09 -3.52 -9.19
N ASP A 431 -24.11 -2.49 -8.35
CA ASP A 431 -25.10 -1.43 -8.28
C ASP A 431 -26.58 -1.87 -8.20
N VAL A 432 -27.03 -2.15 -6.97
CA VAL A 432 -28.44 -2.48 -6.66
C VAL A 432 -29.39 -1.33 -7.04
N ASN A 433 -28.90 -0.10 -7.24
CA ASN A 433 -29.72 1.03 -7.72
C ASN A 433 -30.06 0.93 -9.22
N SER A 434 -29.43 0.01 -9.96
CA SER A 434 -29.72 -0.28 -11.38
C SER A 434 -30.82 -1.33 -11.60
N LEU A 435 -31.33 -1.95 -10.52
CA LEU A 435 -32.38 -2.97 -10.59
C LEU A 435 -33.78 -2.40 -10.36
N ASP A 436 -34.76 -3.03 -10.99
CA ASP A 436 -36.19 -2.83 -10.74
C ASP A 436 -36.51 -2.99 -9.23
N PRO A 437 -37.12 -1.99 -8.56
CA PRO A 437 -37.47 -2.05 -7.14
C PRO A 437 -38.29 -3.29 -6.73
N ASP A 438 -39.15 -3.81 -7.61
CA ASP A 438 -39.93 -5.01 -7.31
C ASP A 438 -39.12 -6.30 -7.47
N ALA A 439 -38.10 -6.33 -8.34
CA ALA A 439 -37.13 -7.42 -8.39
C ALA A 439 -36.24 -7.44 -7.13
N ALA A 440 -35.80 -6.27 -6.65
CA ALA A 440 -35.06 -6.13 -5.39
C ALA A 440 -35.90 -6.58 -4.17
N ARG A 441 -37.21 -6.29 -4.16
CA ARG A 441 -38.16 -6.82 -3.16
C ARG A 441 -38.27 -8.34 -3.20
N LEU A 442 -38.42 -8.93 -4.38
CA LEU A 442 -38.56 -10.38 -4.53
C LEU A 442 -37.31 -11.14 -4.07
N LEU A 443 -36.11 -10.62 -4.33
CA LEU A 443 -34.86 -11.18 -3.80
C LEU A 443 -34.79 -11.12 -2.27
N ARG A 444 -35.16 -9.97 -1.66
CA ARG A 444 -35.22 -9.84 -0.19
C ARG A 444 -36.28 -10.74 0.44
N ALA A 445 -37.40 -10.98 -0.24
CA ALA A 445 -38.45 -11.91 0.20
C ALA A 445 -38.04 -13.39 0.10
N ALA A 446 -37.12 -13.74 -0.81
CA ALA A 446 -36.60 -15.10 -0.96
C ALA A 446 -35.55 -15.47 0.11
N ALA A 447 -34.82 -14.49 0.66
CA ALA A 447 -33.75 -14.67 1.66
C ALA A 447 -34.27 -14.85 3.12
N GLY A 448 -35.38 -15.59 3.29
CA GLY A 448 -36.11 -15.68 4.55
C GLY A 448 -35.43 -16.51 5.65
N SER A 449 -35.49 -16.00 6.88
CA SER A 449 -35.30 -16.72 8.16
C SER A 449 -33.93 -17.33 8.48
N ASN A 450 -32.94 -16.49 8.81
CA ASN A 450 -32.13 -16.69 10.03
C ASN A 450 -31.36 -15.42 10.45
N HIS A 451 -32.02 -14.51 11.17
CA HIS A 451 -31.34 -13.44 11.92
C HIS A 451 -31.96 -13.28 13.31
N ALA A 452 -31.17 -13.66 14.31
CA ALA A 452 -31.29 -13.24 15.70
C ALA A 452 -29.85 -13.08 16.23
N LEU A 453 -29.64 -12.12 17.14
CA LEU A 453 -28.31 -11.70 17.64
C LEU A 453 -27.40 -11.08 16.57
N ALA A 454 -27.60 -9.77 16.33
CA ALA A 454 -26.54 -8.89 15.83
C ALA A 454 -26.26 -7.84 16.92
N GLY A 455 -25.15 -7.98 17.63
CA GLY A 455 -24.65 -6.97 18.56
C GLY A 455 -23.93 -5.84 17.80
N ALA A 456 -23.79 -4.67 18.43
CA ALA A 456 -23.10 -3.54 17.81
C ALA A 456 -21.59 -3.82 17.70
N GLY A 457 -21.12 -4.08 16.49
CA GLY A 457 -19.73 -4.30 16.11
C GLY A 457 -19.47 -3.85 14.67
N SER A 458 -18.19 -3.70 14.32
CA SER A 458 -17.65 -3.24 13.03
C SER A 458 -18.48 -3.61 11.79
N GLY A 459 -19.19 -2.62 11.24
CA GLY A 459 -20.01 -2.76 10.01
C GLY A 459 -19.24 -3.01 8.71
N GLY A 460 -17.95 -3.37 8.78
CA GLY A 460 -17.08 -3.70 7.65
C GLY A 460 -16.53 -5.13 7.65
N ASP A 461 -16.73 -5.93 8.71
CA ASP A 461 -16.16 -7.29 8.77
C ASP A 461 -17.02 -8.36 8.08
N ALA A 462 -18.32 -8.11 7.88
CA ALA A 462 -19.25 -9.10 7.34
C ALA A 462 -18.95 -9.59 5.91
N ASN A 463 -18.05 -8.92 5.18
CA ASN A 463 -17.66 -9.24 3.80
C ASN A 463 -16.20 -9.69 3.65
N ARG A 464 -15.40 -9.62 4.73
CA ARG A 464 -13.96 -9.87 4.71
C ARG A 464 -13.65 -11.31 5.14
N GLN A 465 -12.83 -12.01 4.37
CA GLN A 465 -12.40 -13.38 4.68
C GLN A 465 -11.05 -13.72 4.02
N SER A 466 -10.40 -14.80 4.43
CA SER A 466 -9.15 -15.22 3.80
C SER A 466 -9.32 -15.68 2.34
N ALA A 467 -8.28 -15.54 1.53
CA ALA A 467 -8.22 -16.09 0.18
C ALA A 467 -8.33 -17.63 0.14
N LEU A 468 -7.90 -18.32 1.20
CA LEU A 468 -8.06 -19.77 1.37
C LEU A 468 -9.52 -20.12 1.72
N GLU A 469 -10.15 -19.34 2.59
CA GLU A 469 -11.55 -19.54 2.99
C GLU A 469 -12.50 -19.30 1.81
N ALA A 470 -12.19 -18.31 0.96
CA ALA A 470 -12.85 -18.15 -0.33
C ALA A 470 -12.70 -19.39 -1.24
N LEU A 471 -11.52 -20.00 -1.29
CA LEU A 471 -11.26 -21.20 -2.10
C LEU A 471 -11.86 -22.47 -1.51
N ASP A 472 -12.09 -22.52 -0.19
CA ASP A 472 -12.80 -23.58 0.53
C ASP A 472 -14.31 -23.52 0.28
N GLN A 473 -14.89 -22.33 0.36
CA GLN A 473 -16.31 -22.09 0.02
C GLN A 473 -16.56 -22.36 -1.47
N GLU A 474 -15.82 -21.69 -2.35
CA GLU A 474 -16.18 -21.58 -3.77
C GLU A 474 -15.53 -22.65 -4.65
N ARG A 475 -16.35 -23.45 -5.35
CA ARG A 475 -15.84 -24.46 -6.30
C ARG A 475 -15.12 -23.81 -7.49
N CYS A 476 -15.55 -22.62 -7.88
CA CYS A 476 -15.04 -21.87 -9.02
C CYS A 476 -14.82 -20.42 -8.59
N LEU A 477 -13.57 -20.05 -8.29
CA LEU A 477 -13.19 -18.75 -7.75
C LEU A 477 -12.33 -17.97 -8.75
N VAL A 478 -12.67 -16.70 -8.97
CA VAL A 478 -11.82 -15.71 -9.63
C VAL A 478 -11.26 -14.77 -8.57
N LEU A 479 -9.94 -14.74 -8.44
CA LEU A 479 -9.19 -13.93 -7.50
C LEU A 479 -8.58 -12.72 -8.21
N MET A 480 -9.13 -11.54 -7.92
CA MET A 480 -8.75 -10.25 -8.47
C MET A 480 -7.72 -9.51 -7.58
N GLY A 481 -7.24 -8.37 -8.06
CA GLY A 481 -6.33 -7.47 -7.34
C GLY A 481 -5.35 -6.74 -8.28
N GLY A 482 -4.65 -5.73 -7.78
CA GLY A 482 -3.68 -4.94 -8.56
C GLY A 482 -2.36 -5.66 -8.94
N PRO A 483 -1.45 -5.01 -9.68
CA PRO A 483 -0.08 -5.48 -9.87
C PRO A 483 0.63 -5.69 -8.53
N GLY A 484 1.46 -6.73 -8.41
CA GLY A 484 2.20 -7.02 -7.17
C GLY A 484 1.37 -7.53 -5.98
N SER A 485 0.05 -7.72 -6.11
CA SER A 485 -0.86 -8.10 -5.01
C SER A 485 -0.74 -9.56 -4.51
N GLY A 486 0.24 -10.34 -4.97
CA GLY A 486 0.45 -11.72 -4.51
C GLY A 486 -0.43 -12.82 -5.14
N LYS A 487 -1.27 -12.55 -6.14
CA LYS A 487 -2.16 -13.56 -6.78
C LYS A 487 -1.46 -14.87 -7.18
N THR A 488 -0.45 -14.79 -8.03
CA THR A 488 0.35 -15.95 -8.48
C THR A 488 1.14 -16.56 -7.33
N THR A 489 1.57 -15.76 -6.35
CA THR A 489 2.24 -16.21 -5.13
C THR A 489 1.34 -17.09 -4.29
N PHE A 490 0.06 -16.71 -4.10
CA PHE A 490 -0.95 -17.52 -3.42
C PHE A 490 -1.25 -18.81 -4.19
N LEU A 491 -1.47 -18.71 -5.51
CA LEU A 491 -1.70 -19.86 -6.38
C LEU A 491 -0.55 -20.88 -6.28
N ASN A 492 0.70 -20.41 -6.32
CA ASN A 492 1.89 -21.23 -6.12
C ASN A 492 1.95 -21.83 -4.70
N PHE A 493 1.72 -21.04 -3.66
CA PHE A 493 1.78 -21.51 -2.27
C PHE A 493 0.75 -22.61 -1.98
N VAL A 494 -0.48 -22.44 -2.46
CA VAL A 494 -1.52 -23.49 -2.40
C VAL A 494 -1.05 -24.74 -3.14
N ALA A 495 -0.51 -24.63 -4.36
CA ALA A 495 0.00 -25.79 -5.11
C ALA A 495 1.15 -26.51 -4.36
N LEU A 496 2.03 -25.74 -3.71
CA LEU A 496 3.18 -26.23 -2.97
C LEU A 496 2.74 -27.01 -1.72
N CYS A 497 1.82 -26.46 -0.91
CA CYS A 497 1.25 -27.11 0.27
C CYS A 497 0.44 -28.36 -0.07
N MET A 498 -0.41 -28.31 -1.11
CA MET A 498 -1.16 -29.49 -1.57
C MET A 498 -0.21 -30.62 -1.99
N ALA A 499 0.85 -30.29 -2.74
CA ALA A 499 1.83 -31.29 -3.17
C ALA A 499 2.69 -31.83 -2.01
N GLY A 500 3.04 -31.00 -1.02
CA GLY A 500 3.81 -31.43 0.14
C GLY A 500 3.04 -32.37 1.07
N GLU A 501 1.79 -32.04 1.40
CA GLU A 501 0.87 -32.94 2.14
C GLU A 501 0.77 -34.31 1.46
N MET A 502 0.51 -34.32 0.15
CA MET A 502 0.40 -35.56 -0.66
C MET A 502 1.71 -36.34 -0.81
N LEU A 503 2.84 -35.76 -0.38
CA LEU A 503 4.17 -36.37 -0.34
C LEU A 503 4.66 -36.67 1.10
N GLY A 504 3.91 -36.26 2.13
CA GLY A 504 4.32 -36.37 3.54
C GLY A 504 5.50 -35.47 3.91
N ARG A 505 5.55 -34.24 3.38
CA ARG A 505 6.61 -33.25 3.68
C ARG A 505 6.05 -31.82 3.78
N ALA A 506 6.69 -31.01 4.61
CA ALA A 506 6.47 -29.57 4.63
C ALA A 506 6.95 -28.88 3.32
N PRO A 507 6.32 -27.77 2.90
CA PRO A 507 5.10 -27.21 3.47
C PRO A 507 3.88 -28.03 3.08
N ASP A 508 2.88 -28.03 3.94
CA ASP A 508 1.75 -28.97 3.98
C ASP A 508 0.45 -28.20 4.32
N LEU A 509 -0.64 -28.90 4.68
CA LEU A 509 -1.89 -28.22 5.04
C LEU A 509 -1.81 -27.46 6.37
N GLU A 510 -0.91 -27.82 7.30
CA GLU A 510 -0.73 -27.10 8.57
C GLU A 510 -0.22 -25.68 8.30
N ILE A 511 0.80 -25.55 7.46
CA ILE A 511 1.35 -24.24 7.08
C ILE A 511 0.38 -23.47 6.15
N LEU A 512 -0.45 -24.17 5.36
CA LEU A 512 -1.47 -23.52 4.53
C LEU A 512 -2.59 -22.88 5.36
N CYS A 513 -3.06 -23.59 6.39
CA CYS A 513 -4.16 -23.16 7.25
C CYS A 513 -3.71 -22.25 8.41
N ALA A 514 -2.41 -21.94 8.50
CA ALA A 514 -1.85 -21.03 9.50
C ALA A 514 -2.66 -19.72 9.58
N PRO A 515 -2.96 -19.20 10.78
CA PRO A 515 -3.94 -18.15 10.96
C PRO A 515 -3.54 -16.80 10.35
N ILE A 516 -4.52 -15.95 10.10
CA ILE A 516 -4.28 -14.56 9.71
C ILE A 516 -3.59 -13.84 10.89
N PRO A 517 -2.52 -13.07 10.66
CA PRO A 517 -1.88 -12.30 11.71
C PRO A 517 -2.83 -11.25 12.31
N PRO A 518 -2.97 -11.17 13.65
CA PRO A 518 -3.81 -10.16 14.29
C PRO A 518 -3.17 -8.77 14.17
N GLU A 519 -3.99 -7.72 14.25
CA GLU A 519 -3.48 -6.36 14.29
C GLU A 519 -2.75 -6.07 15.63
N PRO A 520 -1.55 -5.47 15.63
CA PRO A 520 -0.74 -5.34 16.87
C PRO A 520 -1.38 -4.52 17.99
N ASP A 521 -2.31 -3.62 17.63
CA ASP A 521 -2.95 -2.67 18.55
C ASP A 521 -4.43 -3.05 18.81
N ALA A 522 -4.87 -4.26 18.43
CA ALA A 522 -6.23 -4.73 18.69
C ALA A 522 -6.53 -4.72 20.20
N ARG A 523 -7.59 -4.01 20.61
CA ARG A 523 -7.98 -3.93 22.02
C ARG A 523 -8.32 -5.34 22.55
N PRO A 524 -7.79 -5.76 23.72
CA PRO A 524 -8.23 -7.00 24.33
C PRO A 524 -9.74 -6.93 24.64
N ASP A 525 -10.40 -8.08 24.53
CA ASP A 525 -11.85 -8.22 24.71
C ASP A 525 -12.26 -7.71 26.11
N PRO A 526 -13.22 -6.77 26.24
CA PRO A 526 -13.55 -6.17 27.54
C PRO A 526 -14.23 -7.15 28.51
N ASP A 527 -14.70 -8.30 28.03
CA ASP A 527 -15.25 -9.38 28.87
C ASP A 527 -14.54 -10.71 28.51
N PRO A 528 -13.33 -10.97 29.05
CA PRO A 528 -12.56 -12.17 28.76
C PRO A 528 -13.18 -13.39 29.45
N ASP A 529 -14.06 -14.08 28.72
CA ASP A 529 -14.60 -15.38 29.10
C ASP A 529 -13.47 -16.32 29.57
N PRO A 530 -13.48 -16.78 30.84
CA PRO A 530 -12.37 -17.54 31.41
C PRO A 530 -12.18 -18.93 30.77
N ASP A 531 -13.18 -19.47 30.09
CA ASP A 531 -13.04 -20.72 29.31
C ASP A 531 -12.48 -20.45 27.90
N ASN A 532 -12.34 -19.18 27.49
CA ASN A 532 -11.71 -18.70 26.24
C ASN A 532 -10.45 -17.84 26.50
N ALA A 533 -9.76 -18.07 27.63
CA ALA A 533 -8.59 -17.28 28.05
C ALA A 533 -7.39 -17.30 27.07
N GLU A 534 -7.36 -18.25 26.13
CA GLU A 534 -6.40 -18.32 25.02
C GLU A 534 -7.15 -18.19 23.67
N LYS A 535 -7.50 -16.96 23.27
CA LYS A 535 -7.87 -16.66 21.87
C LYS A 535 -6.62 -16.73 20.98
N GLU A 536 -6.10 -17.93 20.77
CA GLU A 536 -5.20 -18.21 19.65
C GLU A 536 -5.87 -17.77 18.35
N SER A 537 -5.13 -17.09 17.45
CA SER A 537 -5.70 -16.65 16.18
C SER A 537 -6.19 -17.87 15.41
N LYS A 538 -7.48 -17.90 15.06
CA LYS A 538 -8.15 -19.09 14.54
C LYS A 538 -7.53 -19.50 13.19
N PRO A 539 -7.15 -20.78 13.00
CA PRO A 539 -6.69 -21.29 11.71
C PRO A 539 -7.69 -20.97 10.58
N GLN A 540 -7.17 -20.64 9.40
CA GLN A 540 -7.97 -20.39 8.19
C GLN A 540 -8.78 -21.65 7.86
N ALA A 541 -10.07 -21.50 7.52
CA ALA A 541 -10.90 -22.66 7.21
C ALA A 541 -10.48 -23.36 5.90
N TRP A 542 -10.25 -24.67 5.99
CA TRP A 542 -10.12 -25.57 4.84
C TRP A 542 -10.78 -26.91 5.19
N SER A 543 -11.86 -27.26 4.47
CA SER A 543 -12.72 -28.42 4.76
C SER A 543 -12.42 -29.66 3.91
N HIS A 544 -11.47 -29.57 2.97
CA HIS A 544 -11.08 -30.65 2.07
C HIS A 544 -9.79 -31.34 2.53
N GLN A 545 -9.58 -32.57 2.07
CA GLN A 545 -8.23 -33.16 2.08
C GLN A 545 -7.37 -32.49 1.00
N ALA A 546 -6.05 -32.76 0.97
CA ALA A 546 -5.19 -32.21 -0.08
C ALA A 546 -5.65 -32.66 -1.47
N LEU A 547 -5.97 -31.68 -2.33
CA LEU A 547 -6.49 -31.87 -3.66
C LEU A 547 -5.34 -31.85 -4.66
N LEU A 548 -5.33 -32.81 -5.59
CA LEU A 548 -4.27 -32.94 -6.61
C LEU A 548 -4.11 -31.62 -7.40
N PRO A 549 -2.97 -30.90 -7.27
CA PRO A 549 -2.82 -29.56 -7.83
C PRO A 549 -2.35 -29.62 -9.29
N VAL A 550 -3.04 -28.90 -10.18
CA VAL A 550 -2.71 -28.80 -11.61
C VAL A 550 -2.61 -27.34 -12.02
N ARG A 551 -1.39 -26.82 -12.20
CA ARG A 551 -1.14 -25.42 -12.62
C ARG A 551 -1.10 -25.30 -14.14
N VAL A 552 -1.79 -24.29 -14.67
CA VAL A 552 -1.80 -23.88 -16.08
C VAL A 552 -1.61 -22.37 -16.16
N VAL A 553 -0.63 -21.92 -16.95
CA VAL A 553 -0.48 -20.51 -17.31
C VAL A 553 -1.38 -20.23 -18.51
N LEU A 554 -2.35 -19.33 -18.37
CA LEU A 554 -3.41 -19.11 -19.36
C LEU A 554 -2.90 -18.42 -20.64
N ARG A 555 -1.87 -17.58 -20.52
CA ARG A 555 -1.11 -17.02 -21.65
C ARG A 555 -0.50 -18.11 -22.53
N ASP A 556 0.17 -19.07 -21.92
CA ASP A 556 0.88 -20.14 -22.61
C ASP A 556 -0.12 -21.13 -23.24
N PHE A 557 -1.27 -21.35 -22.57
CA PHE A 557 -2.41 -22.06 -23.15
C PHE A 557 -2.97 -21.33 -24.38
N ALA A 558 -3.16 -20.00 -24.30
CA ALA A 558 -3.65 -19.19 -25.42
C ALA A 558 -2.69 -19.24 -26.61
N ALA A 559 -1.37 -19.22 -26.37
CA ALA A 559 -0.35 -19.37 -27.41
C ALA A 559 -0.47 -20.71 -28.17
N ALA A 560 -0.84 -21.79 -27.47
CA ALA A 560 -1.03 -23.12 -28.04
C ALA A 560 -2.42 -23.36 -28.70
N LEU A 561 -3.36 -22.41 -28.64
CA LEU A 561 -4.67 -22.56 -29.26
C LEU A 561 -4.62 -22.45 -30.80
N PRO A 562 -5.42 -23.24 -31.53
CA PRO A 562 -5.53 -23.13 -32.98
C PRO A 562 -6.16 -21.80 -33.41
N PRO A 563 -5.93 -21.34 -34.66
CA PRO A 563 -6.41 -20.05 -35.14
C PRO A 563 -7.92 -19.84 -34.93
N PRO A 564 -8.34 -18.65 -34.49
CA PRO A 564 -9.74 -18.35 -34.19
C PRO A 564 -10.66 -18.62 -35.38
N GLY A 565 -11.83 -19.20 -35.10
CA GLY A 565 -12.73 -19.79 -36.09
C GLY A 565 -12.49 -21.29 -36.36
N SER A 566 -11.39 -21.87 -35.88
CA SER A 566 -11.25 -23.34 -35.84
C SER A 566 -12.26 -23.95 -34.87
N CYS A 567 -12.80 -25.13 -35.20
CA CYS A 567 -13.62 -25.89 -34.27
C CYS A 567 -12.74 -26.38 -33.10
N MET A 568 -12.98 -25.84 -31.91
CA MET A 568 -12.30 -26.32 -30.69
C MET A 568 -12.89 -27.66 -30.23
N THR A 569 -12.07 -28.43 -29.52
CA THR A 569 -12.51 -29.62 -28.80
C THR A 569 -12.67 -29.27 -27.32
N ALA A 570 -13.64 -29.88 -26.64
CA ALA A 570 -13.90 -29.62 -25.23
C ALA A 570 -12.70 -30.03 -24.32
N ASP A 571 -11.85 -30.94 -24.80
CA ASP A 571 -10.60 -31.35 -24.16
C ASP A 571 -9.38 -30.49 -24.58
N ALA A 572 -9.55 -29.33 -25.23
CA ALA A 572 -8.43 -28.45 -25.62
C ALA A 572 -7.50 -28.08 -24.44
N LEU A 573 -8.08 -27.73 -23.29
CA LEU A 573 -7.32 -27.43 -22.07
C LEU A 573 -6.64 -28.68 -21.48
N TRP A 574 -7.25 -29.87 -21.64
CA TRP A 574 -6.64 -31.13 -21.22
C TRP A 574 -5.44 -31.51 -22.09
N ASN A 575 -5.57 -31.40 -23.41
CA ASN A 575 -4.47 -31.62 -24.35
C ASN A 575 -3.30 -30.66 -24.06
N PHE A 576 -3.58 -29.42 -23.66
CA PHE A 576 -2.55 -28.49 -23.20
C PHE A 576 -1.87 -28.96 -21.90
N ILE A 577 -2.63 -29.37 -20.87
CA ILE A 577 -2.07 -29.92 -19.62
C ILE A 577 -1.13 -31.10 -19.90
N VAL A 578 -1.52 -32.03 -20.78
CA VAL A 578 -0.66 -33.17 -21.18
C VAL A 578 0.58 -32.70 -21.97
N SER A 579 0.47 -31.65 -22.79
CA SER A 579 1.62 -31.10 -23.50
C SER A 579 2.67 -30.42 -22.60
N GLN A 580 2.26 -29.94 -21.42
CA GLN A 580 3.14 -29.34 -20.42
C GLN A 580 3.87 -30.36 -19.52
N LEU A 581 3.51 -31.65 -19.60
CA LEU A 581 4.23 -32.71 -18.87
C LEU A 581 5.59 -32.98 -19.51
N PRO A 582 6.69 -33.03 -18.72
CA PRO A 582 7.98 -33.57 -19.17
C PRO A 582 7.82 -34.95 -19.82
N GLU A 583 8.68 -35.29 -20.78
CA GLU A 583 8.60 -36.58 -21.52
C GLU A 583 8.52 -37.81 -20.60
N HIS A 584 9.22 -37.79 -19.46
CA HIS A 584 9.21 -38.88 -18.47
C HIS A 584 7.94 -38.94 -17.60
N LEU A 585 7.13 -37.87 -17.57
CA LEU A 585 5.83 -37.81 -16.89
C LEU A 585 4.64 -38.00 -17.82
N LYS A 586 4.79 -37.92 -19.15
CA LYS A 586 3.69 -38.17 -20.10
C LYS A 586 2.97 -39.52 -19.91
N PRO A 587 3.60 -40.64 -19.51
CA PRO A 587 2.89 -41.87 -19.18
C PRO A 587 1.89 -41.74 -18.01
N TYR A 588 2.05 -40.73 -17.14
CA TYR A 588 1.12 -40.43 -16.05
C TYR A 588 -0.20 -39.77 -16.53
N ALA A 589 -0.29 -39.34 -17.79
CA ALA A 589 -1.44 -38.56 -18.26
C ALA A 589 -2.79 -39.28 -18.11
N GLU A 590 -2.86 -40.59 -18.37
CA GLU A 590 -4.11 -41.36 -18.23
C GLU A 590 -4.51 -41.54 -16.76
N ASP A 591 -3.55 -41.82 -15.87
CA ASP A 591 -3.77 -41.93 -14.42
C ASP A 591 -4.17 -40.58 -13.79
N LEU A 592 -3.52 -39.48 -14.22
CA LEU A 592 -3.87 -38.11 -13.85
C LEU A 592 -5.30 -37.78 -14.27
N HIS A 593 -5.73 -38.17 -15.48
CA HIS A 593 -7.10 -38.00 -15.94
C HIS A 593 -8.10 -38.77 -15.08
N ALA A 594 -7.78 -40.03 -14.77
CA ALA A 594 -8.61 -40.90 -13.95
C ALA A 594 -8.73 -40.41 -12.50
N GLU A 595 -7.65 -39.88 -11.90
CA GLU A 595 -7.70 -39.32 -10.55
C GLU A 595 -8.53 -38.02 -10.50
N LEU A 596 -8.32 -37.10 -11.45
CA LEU A 596 -9.12 -35.87 -11.56
C LEU A 596 -10.61 -36.14 -11.84
N LEU A 597 -10.93 -37.20 -12.59
CA LEU A 597 -12.32 -37.61 -12.84
C LEU A 597 -12.97 -38.33 -11.64
N GLY A 598 -12.22 -39.20 -10.96
CA GLY A 598 -12.76 -40.08 -9.92
C GLY A 598 -12.74 -39.49 -8.50
N LYS A 599 -11.69 -38.73 -8.16
CA LYS A 599 -11.51 -38.11 -6.84
C LYS A 599 -11.66 -36.58 -6.87
N GLY A 600 -11.53 -35.97 -8.04
CA GLY A 600 -11.40 -34.52 -8.17
C GLY A 600 -9.96 -34.04 -8.01
N GLY A 601 -9.81 -32.72 -7.96
CA GLY A 601 -8.52 -32.04 -7.85
C GLY A 601 -8.68 -30.53 -7.88
N LEU A 602 -7.55 -29.81 -7.82
CA LEU A 602 -7.52 -28.35 -7.79
C LEU A 602 -6.81 -27.82 -9.04
N ILE A 603 -7.60 -27.25 -9.95
CA ILE A 603 -7.10 -26.66 -11.19
C ILE A 603 -6.78 -25.18 -10.94
N LEU A 604 -5.53 -24.81 -11.19
CA LEU A 604 -4.94 -23.51 -10.86
C LEU A 604 -4.60 -22.78 -12.16
N LEU A 605 -5.46 -21.84 -12.54
CA LEU A 605 -5.42 -21.13 -13.82
C LEU A 605 -4.84 -19.73 -13.63
N ASP A 606 -3.62 -19.52 -14.11
CA ASP A 606 -2.79 -18.36 -13.75
C ASP A 606 -2.73 -17.34 -14.90
N GLY A 607 -3.05 -16.07 -14.61
CA GLY A 607 -2.84 -14.93 -15.51
C GLY A 607 -3.87 -14.78 -16.64
N LEU A 608 -5.17 -14.74 -16.33
CA LEU A 608 -6.22 -14.56 -17.36
C LEU A 608 -6.12 -13.21 -18.09
N ASP A 609 -5.65 -12.15 -17.41
CA ASP A 609 -5.41 -10.84 -18.02
C ASP A 609 -4.28 -10.85 -19.07
N GLU A 610 -3.29 -11.74 -18.91
CA GLU A 610 -2.12 -11.85 -19.80
C GLU A 610 -2.44 -12.51 -21.15
N VAL A 611 -3.66 -13.03 -21.33
CA VAL A 611 -4.14 -13.58 -22.60
C VAL A 611 -4.31 -12.43 -23.61
N PRO A 612 -3.65 -12.45 -24.79
CA PRO A 612 -3.83 -11.42 -25.80
C PRO A 612 -5.28 -11.33 -26.31
N ASP A 613 -5.80 -10.12 -26.47
CA ASP A 613 -7.14 -9.89 -27.06
C ASP A 613 -7.14 -10.02 -28.60
N ALA A 614 -5.96 -10.15 -29.19
CA ALA A 614 -5.78 -10.30 -30.63
C ALA A 614 -6.65 -11.44 -31.17
N LEU A 615 -7.43 -11.13 -32.21
CA LEU A 615 -8.24 -12.08 -32.97
C LEU A 615 -9.29 -12.86 -32.13
N ARG A 616 -9.75 -12.33 -30.98
CA ARG A 616 -10.69 -13.00 -30.04
C ARG A 616 -10.11 -14.18 -29.24
N ARG A 617 -8.79 -14.29 -29.07
CA ARG A 617 -8.18 -15.35 -28.22
C ARG A 617 -8.76 -15.41 -26.79
N ARG A 618 -9.11 -14.26 -26.19
CA ARG A 618 -9.79 -14.21 -24.87
C ARG A 618 -11.14 -14.95 -24.85
N GLU A 619 -11.95 -14.86 -25.92
CA GLU A 619 -13.21 -15.61 -26.04
C GLU A 619 -12.95 -17.14 -26.09
N GLN A 620 -11.93 -17.57 -26.85
CA GLN A 620 -11.56 -18.99 -26.95
C GLN A 620 -11.08 -19.58 -25.61
N VAL A 621 -10.26 -18.83 -24.86
CA VAL A 621 -9.81 -19.24 -23.52
C VAL A 621 -10.98 -19.27 -22.54
N LYS A 622 -11.83 -18.25 -22.53
CA LYS A 622 -13.07 -18.21 -21.75
C LYS A 622 -13.94 -19.45 -22.00
N GLN A 623 -14.22 -19.76 -23.27
CA GLN A 623 -15.02 -20.93 -23.64
C GLN A 623 -14.38 -22.23 -23.15
N ALA A 624 -13.09 -22.46 -23.42
CA ALA A 624 -12.41 -23.68 -23.02
C ALA A 624 -12.36 -23.87 -21.49
N VAL A 625 -12.13 -22.81 -20.73
CA VAL A 625 -12.15 -22.83 -19.26
C VAL A 625 -13.55 -23.13 -18.73
N GLN A 626 -14.60 -22.50 -19.28
CA GLN A 626 -15.99 -22.73 -18.86
C GLN A 626 -16.48 -24.14 -19.20
N GLU A 627 -16.21 -24.64 -20.41
CA GLU A 627 -16.57 -26.00 -20.81
C GLU A 627 -15.86 -27.05 -19.93
N PHE A 628 -14.55 -26.91 -19.71
CA PHE A 628 -13.79 -27.83 -18.88
C PHE A 628 -14.25 -27.79 -17.40
N ALA A 629 -14.52 -26.60 -16.84
CA ALA A 629 -15.02 -26.45 -15.48
C ALA A 629 -16.49 -26.90 -15.29
N GLY A 630 -17.27 -26.93 -16.38
CA GLY A 630 -18.62 -27.50 -16.42
C GLY A 630 -18.65 -29.02 -16.53
N MET A 631 -17.70 -29.62 -17.27
CA MET A 631 -17.54 -31.07 -17.41
C MET A 631 -16.91 -31.71 -16.17
N ARG A 632 -15.84 -31.14 -15.62
CA ARG A 632 -15.08 -31.70 -14.48
C ARG A 632 -15.66 -31.22 -13.15
N ARG A 633 -16.91 -31.61 -12.85
CA ARG A 633 -17.64 -31.17 -11.63
C ARG A 633 -16.98 -31.56 -10.30
N ALA A 634 -16.16 -32.62 -10.29
CA ALA A 634 -15.37 -33.03 -9.13
C ALA A 634 -14.16 -32.11 -8.84
N CYS A 635 -13.75 -31.27 -9.80
CA CYS A 635 -12.63 -30.35 -9.62
C CYS A 635 -13.07 -28.99 -9.09
N ARG A 636 -12.21 -28.42 -8.23
CA ARG A 636 -12.20 -26.99 -7.88
C ARG A 636 -11.32 -26.21 -8.86
N PHE A 637 -11.63 -24.93 -9.03
CA PHE A 637 -10.96 -24.03 -9.96
C PHE A 637 -10.63 -22.70 -9.28
N LEU A 638 -9.35 -22.32 -9.27
CA LEU A 638 -8.89 -20.96 -8.95
C LEU A 638 -8.40 -20.29 -10.24
N VAL A 639 -8.85 -19.08 -10.51
CA VAL A 639 -8.41 -18.25 -11.64
C VAL A 639 -7.82 -16.95 -11.10
N THR A 640 -6.59 -16.60 -11.49
CA THR A 640 -6.00 -15.30 -11.15
C THR A 640 -6.19 -14.28 -12.28
N THR A 641 -6.55 -13.04 -11.93
CA THR A 641 -6.65 -11.95 -12.91
C THR A 641 -6.45 -10.56 -12.30
N ARG A 642 -6.15 -9.54 -13.12
CA ARG A 642 -6.18 -8.13 -12.69
C ARG A 642 -7.61 -7.57 -12.69
N THR A 643 -7.95 -6.84 -11.65
CA THR A 643 -9.31 -6.28 -11.44
C THR A 643 -9.81 -5.47 -12.64
N TYR A 644 -8.98 -4.54 -13.14
CA TYR A 644 -9.36 -3.63 -14.24
C TYR A 644 -9.52 -4.33 -15.58
N ALA A 645 -8.81 -5.44 -15.79
CA ALA A 645 -8.97 -6.24 -16.99
C ALA A 645 -10.34 -6.94 -16.93
N TYR A 646 -10.60 -7.63 -15.82
CA TYR A 646 -11.83 -8.40 -15.58
C TYR A 646 -13.09 -7.54 -15.33
N GLN A 647 -12.94 -6.21 -15.17
CA GLN A 647 -14.05 -5.25 -15.12
C GLN A 647 -14.78 -5.13 -16.46
N ARG A 648 -14.16 -5.46 -17.60
CA ARG A 648 -14.81 -5.45 -18.92
C ARG A 648 -15.73 -6.67 -19.04
N GLN A 649 -17.05 -6.44 -19.11
CA GLN A 649 -18.07 -7.48 -18.92
C GLN A 649 -17.97 -8.64 -19.93
N ASP A 650 -17.56 -8.34 -21.17
CA ASP A 650 -17.65 -9.26 -22.32
C ASP A 650 -16.94 -10.60 -22.10
N TRP A 651 -15.79 -10.61 -21.40
CA TRP A 651 -14.95 -11.79 -21.20
C TRP A 651 -14.91 -12.32 -19.76
N LYS A 652 -15.82 -11.88 -18.88
CA LYS A 652 -16.01 -12.53 -17.56
C LYS A 652 -16.39 -14.01 -17.69
N LEU A 653 -15.92 -14.83 -16.74
CA LEU A 653 -16.26 -16.25 -16.60
C LEU A 653 -17.57 -16.41 -15.83
N ASN A 654 -18.66 -16.73 -16.53
CA ASN A 654 -19.95 -17.03 -15.92
C ASN A 654 -19.83 -18.25 -14.98
N ALA A 655 -20.55 -18.24 -13.85
CA ALA A 655 -20.55 -19.27 -12.81
C ALA A 655 -19.21 -19.48 -12.08
N PHE A 656 -18.41 -18.42 -11.98
CA PHE A 656 -17.33 -18.27 -11.00
C PHE A 656 -17.69 -17.15 -10.02
N ALA A 657 -17.35 -17.31 -8.74
CA ALA A 657 -17.44 -16.27 -7.74
C ALA A 657 -16.28 -15.26 -7.88
N GLU A 658 -16.53 -13.99 -7.54
CA GLU A 658 -15.54 -12.91 -7.63
C GLU A 658 -15.10 -12.45 -6.24
N ARG A 659 -13.80 -12.54 -5.95
CA ARG A 659 -13.18 -11.98 -4.74
C ARG A 659 -12.00 -11.10 -5.13
N GLU A 660 -11.84 -9.96 -4.47
CA GLU A 660 -10.68 -9.07 -4.66
C GLU A 660 -9.73 -9.15 -3.47
N LEU A 661 -8.43 -9.19 -3.75
CA LEU A 661 -7.38 -9.15 -2.73
C LEU A 661 -7.25 -7.75 -2.14
N LEU A 662 -7.32 -7.67 -0.81
CA LEU A 662 -7.05 -6.45 -0.06
C LEU A 662 -5.52 -6.21 0.07
N PRO A 663 -5.07 -4.96 0.31
CA PRO A 663 -3.72 -4.67 0.75
C PRO A 663 -3.37 -5.41 2.05
N PHE A 664 -2.07 -5.58 2.34
CA PHE A 664 -1.64 -6.08 3.64
C PHE A 664 -2.01 -5.10 4.76
N THR A 665 -2.64 -5.62 5.81
CA THR A 665 -2.83 -4.96 7.10
C THR A 665 -1.52 -4.85 7.87
N ARG A 666 -1.48 -4.09 8.98
CA ARG A 666 -0.24 -3.94 9.76
C ARG A 666 0.17 -5.25 10.44
N GLY A 667 -0.78 -6.09 10.85
CA GLY A 667 -0.51 -7.46 11.29
C GLY A 667 0.21 -8.29 10.22
N GLN A 668 -0.27 -8.23 8.96
CA GLN A 668 0.34 -8.93 7.83
C GLN A 668 1.74 -8.37 7.48
N ILE A 669 1.92 -7.04 7.49
CA ILE A 669 3.21 -6.39 7.27
C ILE A 669 4.23 -6.81 8.34
N GLU A 670 3.90 -6.66 9.62
CA GLU A 670 4.82 -6.98 10.72
C GLU A 670 5.14 -8.48 10.80
N ARG A 671 4.20 -9.37 10.41
CA ARG A 671 4.44 -10.81 10.23
C ARG A 671 5.42 -11.09 9.10
N PHE A 672 5.18 -10.55 7.91
CA PHE A 672 6.02 -10.77 6.73
C PHE A 672 7.49 -10.39 7.03
N ILE A 673 7.68 -9.19 7.60
CA ILE A 673 8.99 -8.68 8.00
C ILE A 673 9.70 -9.65 8.97
N ALA A 674 8.99 -10.14 9.99
CA ALA A 674 9.57 -11.09 10.95
C ALA A 674 9.96 -12.42 10.28
N THR A 675 9.11 -12.99 9.43
CA THR A 675 9.42 -14.24 8.71
C THR A 675 10.58 -14.08 7.72
N TRP A 676 10.67 -12.93 7.04
CA TRP A 676 11.76 -12.63 6.11
C TRP A 676 13.12 -12.64 6.81
N TYR A 677 13.28 -11.87 7.89
CA TYR A 677 14.56 -11.80 8.60
C TYR A 677 14.90 -13.09 9.36
N ALA A 678 13.91 -13.81 9.90
CA ALA A 678 14.12 -15.15 10.46
C ALA A 678 14.67 -16.13 9.40
N HIS A 679 14.11 -16.14 8.18
CA HIS A 679 14.64 -16.94 7.06
C HIS A 679 16.08 -16.54 6.66
N MET A 680 16.40 -15.23 6.70
CA MET A 680 17.75 -14.74 6.43
C MET A 680 18.79 -15.23 7.45
N ALA A 681 18.41 -15.37 8.72
CA ALA A 681 19.25 -15.94 9.78
C ALA A 681 19.32 -17.47 9.73
N HIS A 682 18.18 -18.16 9.92
CA HIS A 682 18.16 -19.60 10.21
C HIS A 682 18.30 -20.53 8.98
N ASP A 683 17.82 -20.13 7.80
CA ASP A 683 17.83 -20.99 6.60
C ASP A 683 18.93 -20.62 5.60
N LEU A 684 19.21 -19.32 5.48
CA LEU A 684 20.18 -18.77 4.51
C LEU A 684 21.55 -18.47 5.13
N PHE A 685 21.64 -18.36 6.47
CA PHE A 685 22.85 -18.02 7.24
C PHE A 685 23.55 -16.75 6.72
N ARG A 686 22.78 -15.70 6.44
CA ARG A 686 23.27 -14.40 5.93
C ARG A 686 23.34 -13.30 6.99
N LEU A 687 22.68 -13.48 8.14
CA LEU A 687 22.64 -12.54 9.27
C LEU A 687 22.75 -13.33 10.58
N THR A 688 23.15 -12.70 11.68
CA THR A 688 22.93 -13.28 13.02
C THR A 688 21.46 -13.11 13.44
N GLU A 689 21.01 -13.86 14.44
CA GLU A 689 19.66 -13.70 15.01
C GLU A 689 19.44 -12.28 15.59
N ALA A 690 20.49 -11.67 16.16
CA ALA A 690 20.44 -10.31 16.68
C ALA A 690 20.29 -9.27 15.56
N ASP A 691 21.05 -9.39 14.46
CA ASP A 691 20.97 -8.47 13.32
C ASP A 691 19.64 -8.61 12.59
N ALA A 692 19.15 -9.85 12.44
CA ALA A 692 17.86 -10.14 11.85
C ALA A 692 16.73 -9.46 12.64
N GLN A 693 16.72 -9.61 13.98
CA GLN A 693 15.73 -8.95 14.83
C GLN A 693 15.89 -7.42 14.81
N ALA A 694 17.10 -6.89 14.84
CA ALA A 694 17.35 -5.45 14.81
C ALA A 694 16.90 -4.81 13.49
N ARG A 695 17.24 -5.41 12.34
CA ARG A 695 16.81 -4.94 11.00
C ARG A 695 15.29 -5.05 10.84
N ALA A 696 14.66 -6.14 11.32
CA ALA A 696 13.21 -6.29 11.35
C ALA A 696 12.53 -5.16 12.14
N GLU A 697 12.98 -4.83 13.34
CA GLU A 697 12.40 -3.74 14.14
C GLU A 697 12.69 -2.35 13.57
N VAL A 698 13.73 -2.16 12.76
CA VAL A 698 13.89 -0.94 11.95
C VAL A 698 12.85 -0.89 10.82
N LEU A 699 12.63 -1.98 10.09
CA LEU A 699 11.66 -2.02 8.99
C LEU A 699 10.23 -1.80 9.48
N LYS A 700 9.81 -2.49 10.56
CA LYS A 700 8.48 -2.31 11.16
C LYS A 700 8.21 -0.86 11.59
N ARG A 701 9.23 -0.14 12.07
CA ARG A 701 9.12 1.29 12.39
C ARG A 701 9.06 2.15 11.13
N ALA A 702 9.87 1.84 10.10
CA ALA A 702 9.85 2.55 8.83
C ALA A 702 8.48 2.44 8.12
N THR A 703 7.84 1.26 8.15
CA THR A 703 6.51 1.01 7.55
C THR A 703 5.33 1.57 8.34
N ARG A 704 5.56 2.20 9.50
CA ARG A 704 4.54 2.99 10.23
C ARG A 704 4.50 4.46 9.81
N ARG A 705 5.43 4.90 8.95
CA ARG A 705 5.37 6.23 8.32
C ARG A 705 4.36 6.19 7.16
N GLU A 706 3.48 7.17 7.09
CA GLU A 706 2.38 7.26 6.12
C GLU A 706 2.83 6.99 4.67
N GLU A 707 3.87 7.70 4.21
CA GLU A 707 4.54 7.54 2.90
C GLU A 707 4.95 6.09 2.56
N LEU A 708 5.29 5.29 3.57
CA LEU A 708 5.77 3.92 3.41
C LEU A 708 4.73 2.87 3.78
N ALA A 709 3.66 3.25 4.49
CA ALA A 709 2.57 2.34 4.86
C ALA A 709 1.79 1.90 3.61
N GLU A 710 1.46 2.82 2.69
CA GLU A 710 0.76 2.48 1.44
C GLU A 710 1.62 1.57 0.53
N LEU A 711 2.95 1.77 0.54
CA LEU A 711 3.88 0.93 -0.22
C LEU A 711 4.03 -0.45 0.44
N ALA A 712 4.17 -0.51 1.77
CA ALA A 712 4.24 -1.75 2.54
C ALA A 712 2.95 -2.60 2.43
N GLY A 713 1.80 -1.97 2.25
CA GLY A 713 0.53 -2.63 1.94
C GLY A 713 0.54 -3.45 0.64
N ARG A 714 1.52 -3.25 -0.26
CA ARG A 714 1.71 -4.06 -1.49
C ARG A 714 2.85 -5.07 -1.28
N PRO A 715 2.58 -6.40 -1.27
CA PRO A 715 3.59 -7.42 -0.94
C PRO A 715 4.88 -7.34 -1.78
N LEU A 716 4.76 -7.01 -3.07
CA LEU A 716 5.89 -6.78 -3.96
C LEU A 716 6.82 -5.66 -3.45
N LEU A 717 6.27 -4.50 -3.10
CA LEU A 717 7.05 -3.34 -2.67
C LEU A 717 7.64 -3.56 -1.28
N LEU A 718 6.88 -4.16 -0.35
CA LEU A 718 7.39 -4.57 0.96
C LEU A 718 8.59 -5.53 0.85
N THR A 719 8.55 -6.47 -0.09
CA THR A 719 9.67 -7.39 -0.31
C THR A 719 10.89 -6.68 -0.91
N LEU A 720 10.68 -5.70 -1.81
CA LEU A 720 11.77 -4.87 -2.33
C LEU A 720 12.40 -3.99 -1.24
N MET A 721 11.58 -3.44 -0.32
CA MET A 721 12.08 -2.69 0.85
C MET A 721 12.92 -3.58 1.78
N ALA A 722 12.45 -4.78 2.10
CA ALA A 722 13.20 -5.73 2.93
C ALA A 722 14.51 -6.18 2.26
N ARG A 723 14.49 -6.40 0.93
CA ARG A 723 15.69 -6.72 0.14
C ARG A 723 16.67 -5.56 0.06
N LEU A 724 16.16 -4.32 -0.06
CA LEU A 724 16.98 -3.11 -0.08
C LEU A 724 17.68 -2.91 1.25
N GLN A 725 16.96 -2.98 2.36
CA GLN A 725 17.54 -2.89 3.69
C GLN A 725 18.59 -3.99 3.96
N THR A 726 18.40 -5.18 3.37
CA THR A 726 19.42 -6.25 3.43
C THR A 726 20.68 -5.89 2.63
N LYS A 727 20.57 -5.31 1.43
CA LYS A 727 21.71 -4.88 0.59
C LYS A 727 22.40 -3.60 1.13
N SER A 728 21.66 -2.66 1.72
CA SER A 728 22.13 -1.32 2.14
C SER A 728 22.52 -1.24 3.63
N GLY A 729 23.27 -2.24 4.13
CA GLY A 729 23.84 -2.24 5.50
C GLY A 729 22.83 -2.31 6.67
N GLY A 730 21.53 -2.47 6.41
CA GLY A 730 20.49 -2.35 7.44
C GLY A 730 19.73 -1.02 7.43
N SER A 731 20.14 -0.05 6.59
CA SER A 731 19.47 1.24 6.43
C SER A 731 18.33 1.19 5.39
N LEU A 732 17.39 2.14 5.48
CA LEU A 732 16.42 2.44 4.42
C LEU A 732 16.47 3.93 4.08
N PRO A 733 16.17 4.33 2.83
CA PRO A 733 16.01 5.74 2.48
C PRO A 733 14.91 6.43 3.29
N GLU A 734 15.16 7.68 3.66
CA GLU A 734 14.18 8.47 4.41
C GLU A 734 13.00 8.90 3.53
N ASN A 735 13.25 9.36 2.30
CA ASN A 735 12.22 9.87 1.38
C ASN A 735 11.83 8.85 0.28
N ARG A 736 10.59 8.91 -0.19
CA ARG A 736 10.05 7.99 -1.21
C ARG A 736 10.78 7.97 -2.56
N GLU A 737 11.26 9.12 -3.06
CA GLU A 737 12.03 9.18 -4.32
C GLU A 737 13.30 8.32 -4.25
N ALA A 738 14.06 8.43 -3.15
CA ALA A 738 15.29 7.68 -2.95
C ALA A 738 15.03 6.17 -2.77
N LEU A 739 13.87 5.79 -2.22
CA LEU A 739 13.42 4.39 -2.17
C LEU A 739 13.16 3.84 -3.58
N TYR A 740 12.48 4.61 -4.45
CA TYR A 740 12.28 4.21 -5.85
C TYR A 740 13.60 4.19 -6.63
N ALA A 741 14.50 5.16 -6.40
CA ALA A 741 15.83 5.21 -7.01
C ALA A 741 16.60 3.91 -6.76
N GLN A 742 16.85 3.59 -5.49
CA GLN A 742 17.62 2.41 -5.12
C GLN A 742 16.92 1.09 -5.49
N SER A 743 15.58 1.05 -5.47
CA SER A 743 14.81 -0.12 -5.92
C SER A 743 14.93 -0.36 -7.43
N VAL A 744 14.88 0.70 -8.25
CA VAL A 744 15.08 0.59 -9.70
C VAL A 744 16.52 0.26 -10.04
N ASP A 745 17.49 0.84 -9.32
CA ASP A 745 18.90 0.55 -9.53
C ASP A 745 19.20 -0.93 -9.21
N MET A 746 18.65 -1.46 -8.11
CA MET A 746 18.73 -2.89 -7.76
C MET A 746 18.05 -3.81 -8.78
N LEU A 747 16.86 -3.45 -9.26
CA LEU A 747 16.16 -4.21 -10.31
C LEU A 747 16.89 -4.15 -11.66
N LEU A 748 17.74 -3.14 -11.88
CA LEU A 748 18.64 -3.04 -13.02
C LEU A 748 19.92 -3.87 -12.81
N ASP A 749 20.53 -3.88 -11.62
CA ASP A 749 21.65 -4.80 -11.28
C ASP A 749 21.29 -6.25 -11.57
N GLU A 750 20.10 -6.66 -11.16
CA GLU A 750 19.61 -8.03 -11.30
C GLU A 750 19.24 -8.39 -12.75
N TRP A 751 18.92 -7.38 -13.56
CA TRP A 751 18.70 -7.54 -15.00
C TRP A 751 20.01 -7.58 -15.79
N GLU A 752 21.03 -6.84 -15.34
CA GLU A 752 22.38 -6.80 -15.94
C GLU A 752 23.27 -7.98 -15.51
N GLY A 753 22.98 -8.65 -14.39
CA GLY A 753 23.85 -9.69 -13.79
C GLY A 753 24.22 -10.89 -14.69
N LEU A 754 25.37 -11.51 -14.42
CA LEU A 754 25.87 -12.68 -15.17
C LEU A 754 25.11 -13.96 -14.80
N LYS A 755 24.58 -14.69 -15.79
CA LYS A 755 24.02 -16.03 -15.57
C LYS A 755 25.14 -17.07 -15.52
N LEU A 756 25.27 -17.71 -14.37
CA LEU A 756 26.29 -18.73 -14.08
C LEU A 756 25.64 -20.11 -13.95
N ARG A 757 25.90 -20.99 -14.91
CA ARG A 757 25.40 -22.38 -14.90
C ARG A 757 26.51 -23.32 -14.46
N ARG A 758 26.25 -24.19 -13.48
CA ARG A 758 27.17 -25.29 -13.17
C ARG A 758 26.97 -26.42 -14.16
N ASP A 759 28.06 -26.87 -14.76
CA ASP A 759 28.12 -28.12 -15.51
C ASP A 759 27.77 -29.29 -14.57
N GLN A 760 26.81 -30.12 -15.01
CA GLN A 760 26.34 -31.27 -14.25
C GLN A 760 27.33 -32.45 -14.29
N ALA A 761 28.26 -32.48 -15.25
CA ALA A 761 29.27 -33.53 -15.39
C ALA A 761 30.59 -33.22 -14.64
N THR A 762 31.06 -31.97 -14.68
CA THR A 762 32.34 -31.58 -14.05
C THR A 762 32.21 -30.75 -12.77
N GLY A 763 31.02 -30.20 -12.48
CA GLY A 763 30.82 -29.27 -11.37
C GLY A 763 31.37 -27.85 -11.59
N ALA A 764 32.04 -27.60 -12.72
CA ALA A 764 32.59 -26.30 -13.06
C ALA A 764 31.49 -25.25 -13.29
N THR A 765 31.74 -24.01 -12.85
CA THR A 765 30.85 -22.88 -13.16
C THR A 765 31.19 -22.35 -14.56
N ILE A 766 30.22 -22.44 -15.48
CA ILE A 766 30.29 -21.90 -16.84
C ILE A 766 29.48 -20.61 -16.88
N VAL A 767 30.02 -19.55 -17.49
CA VAL A 767 29.26 -18.34 -17.83
C VAL A 767 28.38 -18.68 -19.04
N GLU A 768 27.06 -18.60 -18.87
CA GLU A 768 26.09 -18.97 -19.92
C GLU A 768 25.67 -17.74 -20.75
N GLU A 769 25.61 -16.57 -20.12
CA GLU A 769 25.29 -15.28 -20.76
C GLU A 769 26.17 -14.14 -20.20
N PRO A 770 26.65 -13.20 -21.05
CA PRO A 770 27.28 -11.94 -20.61
C PRO A 770 26.26 -10.95 -20.03
N SER A 771 26.72 -9.84 -19.47
CA SER A 771 25.86 -8.76 -18.99
C SER A 771 25.19 -7.99 -20.13
N LEU A 772 24.11 -7.26 -19.83
CA LEU A 772 23.39 -6.48 -20.85
C LEU A 772 24.26 -5.33 -21.37
N SER A 773 25.09 -4.74 -20.51
CA SER A 773 26.07 -3.70 -20.84
C SER A 773 27.25 -4.23 -21.68
N GLU A 774 27.75 -5.44 -21.39
CA GLU A 774 28.73 -6.15 -22.23
C GLU A 774 28.15 -6.49 -23.62
N TRP A 775 26.90 -6.96 -23.67
CA TRP A 775 26.24 -7.39 -24.91
C TRP A 775 25.89 -6.20 -25.83
N LEU A 776 25.33 -5.13 -25.26
CA LEU A 776 25.00 -3.89 -26.00
C LEU A 776 26.22 -3.01 -26.30
N ASN A 777 27.37 -3.26 -25.66
CA ASN A 777 28.53 -2.36 -25.67
C ASN A 777 28.11 -0.93 -25.25
N ALA A 778 27.33 -0.87 -24.16
CA ALA A 778 26.67 0.33 -23.63
C ALA A 778 27.08 0.57 -22.17
N SER A 779 27.13 1.83 -21.74
CA SER A 779 27.15 2.13 -20.30
C SER A 779 25.78 1.86 -19.68
N ARG A 780 25.75 1.43 -18.42
CA ARG A 780 24.52 1.31 -17.62
C ARG A 780 23.71 2.61 -17.60
N GLU A 781 24.39 3.76 -17.63
CA GLU A 781 23.76 5.08 -17.75
C GLU A 781 23.05 5.30 -19.09
N ASN A 782 23.62 4.86 -20.22
CA ASN A 782 22.94 4.88 -21.52
C ASN A 782 21.69 3.98 -21.50
N ILE A 783 21.83 2.74 -20.98
CA ILE A 783 20.72 1.78 -20.86
C ILE A 783 19.60 2.42 -20.03
N ARG A 784 19.94 2.99 -18.87
CA ARG A 784 19.01 3.69 -18.00
C ARG A 784 18.32 4.86 -18.71
N ARG A 785 19.06 5.73 -19.42
CA ARG A 785 18.49 6.89 -20.14
C ARG A 785 17.41 6.49 -21.14
N GLU A 786 17.62 5.42 -21.90
CA GLU A 786 16.59 4.96 -22.86
C GLU A 786 15.43 4.22 -22.16
N LEU A 787 15.64 3.61 -20.98
CA LEU A 787 14.56 3.06 -20.15
C LEU A 787 13.72 4.15 -19.46
N ASP A 788 14.34 5.23 -18.97
CA ASP A 788 13.65 6.42 -18.44
C ASP A 788 12.70 6.98 -19.52
N LYS A 789 13.20 7.12 -20.75
CA LYS A 789 12.46 7.56 -21.94
C LYS A 789 11.35 6.60 -22.35
N LEU A 790 11.62 5.29 -22.33
CA LEU A 790 10.63 4.26 -22.64
C LEU A 790 9.46 4.29 -21.64
N ALA A 791 9.75 4.51 -20.35
CA ALA A 791 8.73 4.69 -19.32
C ALA A 791 7.90 5.97 -19.51
N TYR A 792 8.54 7.09 -19.88
CA TYR A 792 7.83 8.34 -20.21
C TYR A 792 6.85 8.16 -21.36
N HIS A 793 7.29 7.60 -22.50
CA HIS A 793 6.38 7.35 -23.64
C HIS A 793 5.27 6.35 -23.27
N ALA A 794 5.61 5.27 -22.57
CA ALA A 794 4.61 4.30 -22.12
C ALA A 794 3.57 4.94 -21.18
N HIS A 795 3.95 5.89 -20.33
CA HIS A 795 3.04 6.63 -19.45
C HIS A 795 2.21 7.71 -20.17
N LEU A 796 2.77 8.35 -21.19
CA LEU A 796 2.08 9.32 -22.05
C LEU A 796 1.00 8.62 -22.89
N ASP A 797 1.35 7.52 -23.56
CA ASP A 797 0.48 6.82 -24.52
C ASP A 797 -0.53 5.87 -23.83
N GLN A 798 -0.43 5.64 -22.51
CA GLN A 798 -1.30 4.74 -21.76
C GLN A 798 -2.77 5.23 -21.76
N PRO A 799 -3.74 4.50 -22.37
CA PRO A 799 -5.11 5.00 -22.52
C PRO A 799 -5.91 5.02 -21.21
N THR A 800 -5.52 4.22 -20.22
CA THR A 800 -6.20 4.14 -18.91
C THR A 800 -5.18 3.98 -17.80
N LEU A 801 -5.28 4.82 -16.77
CA LEU A 801 -4.35 4.92 -15.63
C LEU A 801 -4.33 3.71 -14.67
N ILE A 802 -5.01 2.62 -15.00
CA ILE A 802 -5.16 1.45 -14.13
C ILE A 802 -4.12 0.39 -14.50
N GLY A 803 -3.21 0.11 -13.56
CA GLY A 803 -2.07 -0.77 -13.78
C GLY A 803 -0.90 -0.11 -14.52
N THR A 804 0.12 -0.91 -14.84
CA THR A 804 1.28 -0.51 -15.64
C THR A 804 0.93 -0.48 -17.13
N ALA A 805 1.56 0.41 -17.90
CA ALA A 805 1.45 0.45 -19.36
C ALA A 805 2.09 -0.78 -20.05
N ASP A 806 1.45 -1.24 -21.13
CA ASP A 806 1.99 -2.27 -22.03
C ASP A 806 3.07 -1.68 -22.94
N ILE A 807 4.28 -2.24 -22.88
CA ILE A 807 5.41 -1.93 -23.76
C ILE A 807 5.55 -3.04 -24.79
N ARG A 808 5.56 -2.71 -26.09
CA ARG A 808 5.77 -3.72 -27.14
C ARG A 808 7.24 -4.13 -27.18
N GLN A 809 7.50 -5.41 -27.39
CA GLN A 809 8.85 -5.98 -27.51
C GLN A 809 9.71 -5.25 -28.55
N ALA A 810 9.11 -4.80 -29.66
CA ALA A 810 9.80 -4.01 -30.68
C ALA A 810 10.28 -2.63 -30.16
N ASP A 811 9.49 -1.95 -29.33
CA ASP A 811 9.85 -0.65 -28.76
C ASP A 811 10.95 -0.79 -27.70
N LEU A 812 10.86 -1.84 -26.86
CA LEU A 812 11.89 -2.19 -25.90
C LEU A 812 13.23 -2.52 -26.58
N ILE A 813 13.20 -3.33 -27.65
CA ILE A 813 14.39 -3.66 -28.43
C ILE A 813 14.97 -2.43 -29.11
N ALA A 814 14.13 -1.54 -29.65
CA ALA A 814 14.59 -0.27 -30.23
C ALA A 814 15.26 0.64 -29.18
N ALA A 815 14.70 0.75 -27.97
CA ALA A 815 15.28 1.52 -26.87
C ALA A 815 16.63 0.94 -26.41
N LEU A 816 16.72 -0.38 -26.22
CA LEU A 816 17.97 -1.03 -25.82
C LEU A 816 19.07 -0.94 -26.90
N LEU A 817 18.72 -1.10 -28.18
CA LEU A 817 19.66 -0.90 -29.27
C LEU A 817 20.14 0.55 -29.40
N ALA A 818 19.29 1.54 -29.06
CA ALA A 818 19.67 2.95 -29.03
C ALA A 818 20.63 3.33 -27.89
N ALA A 819 20.75 2.50 -26.85
CA ALA A 819 21.74 2.68 -25.78
C ALA A 819 23.16 2.24 -26.19
N GLY A 820 23.27 1.33 -27.17
CA GLY A 820 24.53 0.75 -27.63
C GLY A 820 25.36 1.64 -28.55
N LYS A 821 26.68 1.43 -28.57
CA LYS A 821 27.57 2.02 -29.59
C LYS A 821 27.67 1.09 -30.79
N GLU A 822 27.54 1.64 -32.00
CA GLU A 822 27.46 0.91 -33.27
C GLU A 822 28.43 -0.28 -33.38
N ARG A 823 27.85 -1.49 -33.40
CA ARG A 823 28.48 -2.71 -33.93
C ARG A 823 27.56 -3.27 -35.01
N ALA A 824 28.13 -3.74 -36.11
CA ALA A 824 27.38 -4.32 -37.23
C ALA A 824 26.83 -5.74 -36.97
N ASP A 825 27.03 -6.30 -35.77
CA ASP A 825 26.80 -7.70 -35.42
C ASP A 825 25.73 -7.94 -34.32
N THR A 826 25.13 -6.90 -33.74
CA THR A 826 24.07 -7.04 -32.72
C THR A 826 22.78 -7.59 -33.34
N ARG A 827 22.54 -8.89 -33.21
CA ARG A 827 21.39 -9.61 -33.80
C ARG A 827 20.14 -9.47 -32.90
N PRO A 828 19.04 -8.84 -33.35
CA PRO A 828 17.85 -8.63 -32.52
C PRO A 828 17.26 -9.92 -31.94
N LEU A 829 17.19 -11.00 -32.74
CA LEU A 829 16.68 -12.31 -32.32
C LEU A 829 17.35 -12.88 -31.07
N ARG A 830 18.63 -12.56 -30.82
CA ARG A 830 19.32 -12.97 -29.58
C ARG A 830 18.97 -12.12 -28.37
N LEU A 831 18.61 -10.84 -28.59
CA LEU A 831 18.06 -10.00 -27.53
C LEU A 831 16.64 -10.45 -27.16
N GLU A 832 15.87 -10.97 -28.12
CA GLU A 832 14.55 -11.58 -27.86
C GLU A 832 14.63 -12.83 -26.97
N GLU A 833 15.64 -13.68 -27.17
CA GLU A 833 15.95 -14.83 -26.30
C GLU A 833 16.41 -14.35 -24.92
N TYR A 834 17.36 -13.40 -24.87
CA TYR A 834 17.94 -12.84 -23.65
C TYR A 834 16.89 -12.14 -22.74
N LEU A 835 15.95 -11.39 -23.33
CA LEU A 835 14.89 -10.69 -22.61
C LEU A 835 13.79 -11.61 -22.08
N ARG A 836 13.52 -12.73 -22.76
CA ARG A 836 12.50 -13.71 -22.33
C ARG A 836 12.87 -14.37 -21.00
N ASP A 837 14.14 -14.71 -20.84
CA ASP A 837 14.63 -15.55 -19.75
C ASP A 837 15.23 -14.72 -18.59
N ARG A 838 14.97 -13.40 -18.53
CA ARG A 838 15.47 -12.48 -17.50
C ARG A 838 14.36 -11.65 -16.88
N ALA A 839 14.02 -11.95 -15.63
CA ALA A 839 13.23 -11.06 -14.78
C ALA A 839 14.13 -9.94 -14.21
N GLY A 840 13.58 -8.74 -14.07
CA GLY A 840 14.28 -7.58 -13.53
C GLY A 840 13.37 -6.35 -13.53
N LEU A 841 13.91 -5.19 -13.92
CA LEU A 841 13.14 -3.94 -14.03
C LEU A 841 11.96 -4.00 -15.01
N LEU A 842 11.98 -4.92 -15.99
CA LEU A 842 10.85 -5.24 -16.85
C LEU A 842 10.54 -6.74 -16.77
N THR A 843 9.27 -7.09 -16.96
CA THR A 843 8.76 -8.46 -16.96
C THR A 843 7.91 -8.71 -18.21
N SER A 844 7.98 -9.91 -18.79
CA SER A 844 7.19 -10.29 -19.96
C SER A 844 5.74 -10.61 -19.56
N HIS A 845 4.80 -9.91 -20.18
CA HIS A 845 3.36 -9.95 -19.89
C HIS A 845 2.58 -10.12 -21.21
N GLY A 846 2.34 -11.36 -21.62
CA GLY A 846 1.70 -11.66 -22.91
C GLY A 846 2.70 -11.89 -24.05
N GLU A 847 2.17 -12.25 -25.21
CA GLU A 847 2.97 -12.55 -26.41
C GLU A 847 3.45 -11.25 -27.07
N GLY A 848 4.76 -10.98 -26.97
CA GLY A 848 5.38 -9.77 -27.55
C GLY A 848 5.23 -8.48 -26.72
N LEU A 849 4.87 -8.59 -25.44
CA LEU A 849 4.59 -7.46 -24.54
C LEU A 849 5.37 -7.57 -23.21
N TYR A 850 5.71 -6.40 -22.65
CA TYR A 850 6.46 -6.22 -21.41
C TYR A 850 5.83 -5.13 -20.55
N GLN A 851 6.03 -5.20 -19.22
CA GLN A 851 5.58 -4.18 -18.26
C GLN A 851 6.62 -3.99 -17.15
N PHE A 852 6.62 -2.82 -16.50
CA PHE A 852 7.28 -2.63 -15.20
C PHE A 852 6.51 -3.38 -14.08
N PRO A 853 7.20 -3.93 -13.06
CA PRO A 853 6.56 -4.65 -11.95
C PRO A 853 5.47 -3.86 -11.18
N HIS A 854 5.54 -2.52 -11.20
CA HIS A 854 4.55 -1.63 -10.60
C HIS A 854 4.51 -0.26 -11.32
N ARG A 855 3.35 0.42 -11.32
CA ARG A 855 3.15 1.74 -11.97
C ARG A 855 4.11 2.81 -11.41
N SER A 856 4.38 2.81 -10.11
CA SER A 856 5.29 3.79 -9.48
C SER A 856 6.73 3.73 -10.02
N PHE A 857 7.19 2.59 -10.54
CA PHE A 857 8.49 2.51 -11.21
C PHE A 857 8.44 3.15 -12.60
N GLN A 858 7.34 2.95 -13.36
CA GLN A 858 7.09 3.65 -14.63
C GLN A 858 7.03 5.17 -14.41
N GLU A 859 6.39 5.63 -13.32
CA GLU A 859 6.24 7.05 -12.98
C GLU A 859 7.55 7.69 -12.52
N TYR A 860 8.31 7.02 -11.66
CA TYR A 860 9.65 7.47 -11.27
C TYR A 860 10.63 7.53 -12.45
N LEU A 861 10.57 6.55 -13.37
CA LEU A 861 11.36 6.56 -14.60
C LEU A 861 10.93 7.69 -15.55
N ALA A 862 9.62 7.96 -15.68
CA ALA A 862 9.10 9.10 -16.43
C ALA A 862 9.52 10.45 -15.82
N ALA A 863 9.58 10.54 -14.49
CA ALA A 863 10.11 11.70 -13.77
C ALA A 863 11.61 11.90 -14.06
N CYS A 864 12.40 10.83 -13.99
CA CYS A 864 13.83 10.81 -14.37
C CYS A 864 14.09 11.19 -15.83
N HIS A 865 13.12 11.02 -16.72
CA HIS A 865 13.17 11.51 -18.10
C HIS A 865 12.90 13.01 -18.17
N LEU A 866 11.75 13.47 -17.64
CA LEU A 866 11.35 14.88 -17.72
C LEU A 866 12.37 15.82 -17.06
N VAL A 867 12.88 15.46 -15.87
CA VAL A 867 13.95 16.20 -15.16
C VAL A 867 15.23 16.35 -15.99
N ARG A 868 15.50 15.44 -16.95
CA ARG A 868 16.72 15.46 -17.77
C ARG A 868 16.60 16.23 -19.09
N PHE A 869 15.38 16.41 -19.61
CA PHE A 869 15.17 16.87 -20.98
C PHE A 869 14.17 18.03 -21.15
N ASP A 870 13.18 18.17 -20.27
CA ASP A 870 12.04 19.08 -20.47
C ASP A 870 11.42 19.52 -19.14
N TYR A 871 12.25 20.12 -18.29
CA TYR A 871 11.92 20.62 -16.95
C TYR A 871 12.19 22.14 -16.88
N PRO A 872 11.28 22.95 -16.30
CA PRO A 872 9.98 22.57 -15.72
C PRO A 872 8.83 22.52 -16.75
N ASP A 873 9.07 22.95 -17.99
CA ASP A 873 8.03 23.36 -18.95
C ASP A 873 7.01 22.27 -19.27
N SER A 874 7.41 21.13 -19.87
CA SER A 874 6.44 20.07 -20.16
C SER A 874 5.90 19.40 -18.90
N LEU A 875 6.68 19.27 -17.83
CA LEU A 875 6.21 18.68 -16.58
C LEU A 875 5.03 19.48 -15.98
N SER A 876 5.15 20.81 -15.91
CA SER A 876 4.11 21.70 -15.40
C SER A 876 2.86 21.72 -16.30
N ARG A 877 3.05 21.62 -17.62
CA ARG A 877 1.96 21.61 -18.62
C ARG A 877 1.14 20.32 -18.49
N LEU A 878 1.83 19.19 -18.49
CA LEU A 878 1.25 17.86 -18.31
C LEU A 878 0.52 17.74 -16.96
N GLY A 879 1.14 18.25 -15.89
CA GLY A 879 0.54 18.31 -14.54
C GLY A 879 -0.75 19.13 -14.47
N ARG A 880 -0.83 20.27 -15.18
CA ARG A 880 -2.05 21.10 -15.25
C ARG A 880 -3.15 20.46 -16.10
N SER A 881 -2.81 19.82 -17.22
CA SER A 881 -3.80 19.29 -18.18
C SER A 881 -4.33 17.88 -17.88
N ASP A 882 -3.53 17.00 -17.27
CA ASP A 882 -3.97 15.68 -16.79
C ASP A 882 -3.34 15.39 -15.41
N PRO A 883 -3.81 16.07 -14.35
CA PRO A 883 -3.26 15.94 -13.00
C PRO A 883 -3.39 14.50 -12.47
N ASN A 884 -4.47 13.79 -12.80
CA ASN A 884 -4.71 12.41 -12.38
C ASN A 884 -3.64 11.43 -12.90
N ARG A 885 -3.04 11.74 -14.06
CA ARG A 885 -1.88 11.04 -14.61
C ARG A 885 -0.57 11.53 -13.98
N TRP A 886 -0.30 12.82 -14.09
CA TRP A 886 1.06 13.36 -13.91
C TRP A 886 1.41 13.82 -12.49
N ARG A 887 0.46 13.87 -11.54
CA ARG A 887 0.69 14.27 -10.14
C ARG A 887 1.89 13.56 -9.51
N GLU A 888 1.91 12.22 -9.53
CA GLU A 888 3.03 11.47 -8.91
C GLU A 888 4.34 11.63 -9.68
N VAL A 889 4.31 11.68 -11.01
CA VAL A 889 5.50 11.97 -11.84
C VAL A 889 6.09 13.34 -11.48
N LEU A 890 5.24 14.33 -11.22
CA LEU A 890 5.60 15.69 -10.88
C LEU A 890 6.14 15.83 -9.46
N LEU A 891 5.55 15.15 -8.48
CA LEU A 891 6.07 15.12 -7.11
C LEU A 891 7.41 14.36 -7.03
N LEU A 892 7.55 13.22 -7.72
CA LEU A 892 8.81 12.49 -7.82
C LEU A 892 9.90 13.31 -8.54
N ALA A 893 9.55 14.05 -9.59
CA ALA A 893 10.46 14.97 -10.26
C ALA A 893 10.91 16.13 -9.35
N ALA A 894 10.00 16.71 -8.56
CA ALA A 894 10.34 17.75 -7.59
C ALA A 894 11.22 17.23 -6.45
N ALA A 895 10.90 16.05 -5.89
CA ALA A 895 11.69 15.38 -4.87
C ALA A 895 13.11 15.06 -5.36
N ARG A 896 13.24 14.63 -6.61
CA ARG A 896 14.54 14.38 -7.26
C ARG A 896 15.37 15.66 -7.42
N SER A 897 14.73 16.77 -7.75
CA SER A 897 15.36 18.10 -7.87
C SER A 897 15.63 18.80 -6.52
N ARG A 898 15.40 18.14 -5.38
CA ARG A 898 15.60 18.72 -4.02
C ARG A 898 17.04 19.17 -3.72
N ALA A 899 18.03 18.60 -4.40
CA ALA A 899 19.42 19.06 -4.35
C ALA A 899 19.66 20.41 -5.07
N THR A 900 18.68 20.95 -5.79
CA THR A 900 18.78 22.23 -6.52
C THR A 900 17.51 23.06 -6.31
N PRO A 901 17.38 23.74 -5.15
CA PRO A 901 16.13 24.42 -4.76
C PRO A 901 15.65 25.50 -5.75
N SER A 902 16.54 26.15 -6.51
CA SER A 902 16.15 27.11 -7.55
C SER A 902 15.20 26.51 -8.59
N SER A 903 15.48 25.28 -9.02
CA SER A 903 14.67 24.58 -10.03
C SER A 903 13.29 24.17 -9.50
N ILE A 904 13.17 23.92 -8.19
CA ILE A 904 11.85 23.76 -7.55
C ILE A 904 11.09 25.10 -7.56
N TRP A 905 11.75 26.22 -7.27
CA TRP A 905 11.12 27.54 -7.34
C TRP A 905 10.79 27.98 -8.78
N GLU A 906 11.43 27.42 -9.80
CA GLU A 906 11.08 27.58 -11.22
C GLU A 906 9.82 26.76 -11.57
N LEU A 907 9.75 25.49 -11.16
CA LEU A 907 8.55 24.65 -11.30
C LEU A 907 7.33 25.24 -10.57
N VAL A 908 7.53 25.81 -9.38
CA VAL A 908 6.48 26.49 -8.60
C VAL A 908 6.02 27.81 -9.26
N ASP A 909 6.90 28.52 -9.97
CA ASP A 909 6.48 29.67 -10.78
C ASP A 909 5.60 29.21 -11.94
N GLU A 910 6.03 28.23 -12.73
CA GLU A 910 5.29 27.85 -13.94
C GLU A 910 3.97 27.09 -13.63
N LEU A 911 3.91 26.35 -12.51
CA LEU A 911 2.65 25.78 -12.02
C LEU A 911 1.66 26.83 -11.49
N CYS A 912 2.16 27.90 -10.86
CA CYS A 912 1.36 28.83 -10.06
C CYS A 912 1.79 30.28 -10.32
N ALA A 913 1.82 30.71 -11.58
CA ALA A 913 2.46 31.97 -12.01
C ALA A 913 1.75 33.25 -11.56
N LYS A 914 0.40 33.22 -11.55
CA LYS A 914 -0.47 34.36 -11.24
C LYS A 914 -0.77 34.42 -9.74
N ASP A 915 -1.10 35.59 -9.22
CA ASP A 915 -1.74 35.74 -7.91
C ASP A 915 -3.23 35.33 -8.00
N PRO A 916 -3.87 34.86 -6.92
CA PRO A 916 -5.30 34.57 -6.92
C PRO A 916 -6.12 35.87 -7.01
N ALA A 917 -7.29 35.80 -7.63
CA ALA A 917 -8.23 36.92 -7.67
C ALA A 917 -8.79 37.23 -6.26
N PRO A 918 -9.16 38.50 -5.95
CA PRO A 918 -9.92 38.82 -4.75
C PRO A 918 -11.22 38.01 -4.70
N ALA A 919 -11.51 37.39 -3.55
CA ALA A 919 -12.51 36.33 -3.42
C ALA A 919 -13.96 36.76 -3.69
N ASP A 920 -14.26 38.06 -3.69
CA ASP A 920 -15.62 38.60 -3.69
C ASP A 920 -16.01 39.34 -5.00
N ASP A 921 -15.06 39.61 -5.90
CA ASP A 921 -15.23 40.56 -7.03
C ASP A 921 -14.97 39.96 -8.45
N GLY A 922 -14.75 38.64 -8.57
CA GLY A 922 -14.37 38.00 -9.85
C GLY A 922 -15.04 36.65 -10.13
N PRO A 923 -15.05 36.17 -11.38
CA PRO A 923 -15.45 34.81 -11.71
C PRO A 923 -14.47 33.78 -11.11
N GLU A 924 -14.96 32.59 -10.76
CA GLU A 924 -14.11 31.51 -10.21
C GLU A 924 -12.96 31.17 -11.17
N PRO A 925 -11.71 31.00 -10.68
CA PRO A 925 -10.57 30.69 -11.54
C PRO A 925 -10.72 29.38 -12.32
N ASP A 926 -10.09 29.32 -13.50
CA ASP A 926 -10.11 28.13 -14.34
C ASP A 926 -9.48 26.89 -13.66
N SER A 927 -9.95 25.71 -14.04
CA SER A 927 -9.57 24.45 -13.38
C SER A 927 -8.07 24.15 -13.49
N GLU A 928 -7.40 24.56 -14.58
CA GLU A 928 -5.95 24.34 -14.76
C GLU A 928 -5.13 25.21 -13.79
N ALA A 929 -5.55 26.46 -13.55
CA ALA A 929 -4.94 27.34 -12.55
C ALA A 929 -5.13 26.80 -11.13
N GLN A 930 -6.34 26.31 -10.79
CA GLN A 930 -6.62 25.72 -9.48
C GLN A 930 -5.79 24.44 -9.26
N TRP A 931 -5.73 23.53 -10.24
CA TRP A 931 -4.87 22.34 -10.19
C TRP A 931 -3.38 22.69 -10.12
N GLY A 932 -2.91 23.64 -10.94
CA GLY A 932 -1.53 24.10 -10.94
C GLY A 932 -1.09 24.61 -9.57
N ALA A 933 -1.92 25.42 -8.92
CA ALA A 933 -1.64 25.91 -7.58
C ALA A 933 -1.70 24.81 -6.50
N LEU A 934 -2.64 23.88 -6.58
CA LEU A 934 -2.71 22.72 -5.68
C LEU A 934 -1.48 21.80 -5.83
N LEU A 935 -0.98 21.61 -7.06
CA LEU A 935 0.26 20.88 -7.33
C LEU A 935 1.49 21.65 -6.81
N ALA A 936 1.54 22.98 -6.97
CA ALA A 936 2.62 23.80 -6.41
C ALA A 936 2.68 23.72 -4.87
N GLY A 937 1.53 23.63 -4.19
CA GLY A 937 1.46 23.39 -2.75
C GLY A 937 2.08 22.05 -2.36
N GLN A 938 1.71 20.97 -3.07
CA GLN A 938 2.28 19.63 -2.84
C GLN A 938 3.79 19.57 -3.15
N VAL A 939 4.26 20.25 -4.20
CA VAL A 939 5.70 20.37 -4.54
C VAL A 939 6.48 21.02 -3.40
N LEU A 940 5.97 22.11 -2.81
CA LEU A 940 6.61 22.76 -1.67
C LEU A 940 6.58 21.86 -0.43
N PHE A 941 5.53 21.07 -0.21
CA PHE A 941 5.45 20.12 0.90
C PHE A 941 6.47 18.97 0.75
N GLU A 942 6.44 18.25 -0.37
CA GLU A 942 7.34 17.11 -0.71
C GLU A 942 8.82 17.49 -0.60
N THR A 943 9.18 18.71 -1.02
CA THR A 943 10.58 19.19 -1.02
C THR A 943 11.01 19.79 0.32
N GLY A 944 10.09 19.96 1.28
CA GLY A 944 10.33 20.58 2.58
C GLY A 944 10.43 22.11 2.55
N LEU A 945 9.94 22.75 1.49
CA LEU A 945 9.96 24.21 1.26
C LEU A 945 8.62 24.92 1.60
N ALA A 946 7.62 24.17 2.09
CA ALA A 946 6.32 24.73 2.48
C ALA A 946 6.37 25.56 3.77
N ALA A 947 7.17 25.13 4.75
CA ALA A 947 7.29 25.81 6.04
C ALA A 947 7.91 27.22 5.88
N ALA A 948 7.57 28.12 6.80
CA ALA A 948 8.18 29.44 6.85
C ALA A 948 9.59 29.37 7.43
N ASP A 949 10.61 29.70 6.62
CA ASP A 949 12.01 29.78 7.03
C ASP A 949 12.46 31.25 7.07
N PRO A 950 12.92 31.79 8.23
CA PRO A 950 13.48 33.14 8.33
C PRO A 950 14.74 33.37 7.49
N GLY A 951 15.44 32.31 7.06
CA GLY A 951 16.56 32.38 6.12
C GLY A 951 16.15 32.43 4.64
N LEU A 952 14.87 32.24 4.33
CA LEU A 952 14.38 32.18 2.95
C LEU A 952 14.44 33.57 2.28
N GLN A 953 14.98 33.60 1.07
CA GLN A 953 15.05 34.83 0.27
C GLN A 953 13.63 35.36 -0.01
N GLU A 954 13.42 36.67 0.22
CA GLU A 954 12.14 37.38 0.03
C GLU A 954 11.42 37.06 -1.30
N ARG A 955 12.17 36.87 -2.39
CA ARG A 955 11.61 36.47 -3.70
C ARG A 955 10.95 35.08 -3.71
N HIS A 956 11.42 34.15 -2.88
CA HIS A 956 10.85 32.81 -2.72
C HIS A 956 9.74 32.81 -1.67
N GLU A 957 9.89 33.58 -0.59
CA GLU A 957 8.80 33.79 0.39
C GLU A 957 7.55 34.40 -0.26
N ARG A 958 7.69 35.29 -1.25
CA ARG A 958 6.58 35.77 -2.09
C ARG A 958 5.91 34.64 -2.87
N LYS A 959 6.67 33.73 -3.50
CA LYS A 959 6.12 32.54 -4.18
C LYS A 959 5.36 31.63 -3.19
N ARG A 960 5.95 31.38 -2.01
CA ARG A 960 5.36 30.57 -0.94
C ARG A 960 4.03 31.15 -0.46
N ARG A 961 3.96 32.48 -0.25
CA ARG A 961 2.71 33.21 0.06
C ARG A 961 1.69 33.14 -1.07
N ARG A 962 2.10 33.34 -2.32
CA ARG A 962 1.22 33.21 -3.50
C ARG A 962 0.57 31.82 -3.57
N VAL A 963 1.36 30.75 -3.40
CA VAL A 963 0.85 29.36 -3.37
C VAL A 963 -0.09 29.12 -2.19
N ARG A 964 0.24 29.63 -0.99
CA ARG A 964 -0.64 29.60 0.20
C ARG A 964 -1.98 30.28 -0.08
N ASP A 965 -1.95 31.49 -0.64
CA ASP A 965 -3.14 32.29 -0.88
C ASP A 965 -4.03 31.67 -1.97
N TRP A 966 -3.44 30.95 -2.92
CA TRP A 966 -4.18 30.05 -3.79
C TRP A 966 -4.79 28.84 -3.07
N GLN A 967 -4.14 28.24 -2.06
CA GLN A 967 -4.77 27.13 -1.33
C GLN A 967 -6.05 27.58 -0.59
N LEU A 968 -6.14 28.85 -0.15
CA LEU A 968 -7.39 29.45 0.38
C LEU A 968 -8.50 29.52 -0.68
N CYS A 969 -8.14 29.72 -1.95
CA CYS A 969 -9.08 29.70 -3.08
C CYS A 969 -9.49 28.26 -3.41
N VAL A 970 -8.53 27.34 -3.53
CA VAL A 970 -8.77 25.91 -3.83
C VAL A 970 -9.64 25.24 -2.77
N LEU A 971 -9.43 25.55 -1.48
CA LEU A 971 -10.26 25.05 -0.38
C LEU A 971 -11.75 25.43 -0.53
N ARG A 972 -12.06 26.53 -1.24
CA ARG A 972 -13.42 27.03 -1.49
C ARG A 972 -13.94 26.73 -2.90
N SER A 973 -13.19 25.97 -3.70
CA SER A 973 -13.53 25.64 -5.08
C SER A 973 -14.92 25.01 -5.21
N THR A 974 -15.66 25.36 -6.28
CA THR A 974 -16.84 24.60 -6.70
C THR A 974 -16.54 23.62 -7.82
N VAL A 975 -15.33 23.70 -8.39
CA VAL A 975 -14.87 22.92 -9.56
C VAL A 975 -14.04 21.69 -9.19
N LEU A 976 -13.25 21.77 -8.10
CA LEU A 976 -12.37 20.68 -7.66
C LEU A 976 -13.07 19.76 -6.65
N PRO A 977 -12.86 18.42 -6.70
CA PRO A 977 -13.51 17.47 -5.80
C PRO A 977 -13.17 17.69 -4.31
N ALA A 978 -14.02 17.18 -3.42
CA ALA A 978 -13.84 17.31 -1.97
C ALA A 978 -12.45 16.88 -1.45
N ARG A 979 -11.89 15.77 -1.97
CA ARG A 979 -10.54 15.28 -1.61
C ARG A 979 -9.44 16.32 -1.87
N GLU A 980 -9.47 16.96 -3.05
CA GLU A 980 -8.56 18.04 -3.45
C GLU A 980 -8.70 19.27 -2.54
N ARG A 981 -9.93 19.66 -2.19
CA ARG A 981 -10.20 20.80 -1.28
C ARG A 981 -9.69 20.53 0.13
N VAL A 982 -9.86 19.31 0.65
CA VAL A 982 -9.33 18.88 1.95
C VAL A 982 -7.80 18.92 1.97
N LEU A 983 -7.14 18.41 0.93
CA LEU A 983 -5.68 18.48 0.82
C LEU A 983 -5.17 19.93 0.78
N ALA A 984 -5.87 20.85 0.11
CA ALA A 984 -5.53 22.27 0.16
C ALA A 984 -5.64 22.84 1.59
N GLY A 985 -6.61 22.37 2.38
CA GLY A 985 -6.71 22.65 3.82
C GLY A 985 -5.49 22.18 4.63
N ASP A 986 -4.97 21.00 4.35
CA ASP A 986 -3.77 20.49 5.03
C ASP A 986 -2.49 21.24 4.59
N LEU A 987 -2.38 21.55 3.29
CA LEU A 987 -1.29 22.33 2.74
C LEU A 987 -1.29 23.76 3.29
N LEU A 988 -2.44 24.37 3.57
CA LEU A 988 -2.54 25.68 4.23
C LEU A 988 -1.85 25.68 5.59
N ALA A 989 -2.08 24.68 6.43
CA ALA A 989 -1.42 24.58 7.73
C ALA A 989 0.11 24.48 7.59
N ARG A 990 0.61 23.73 6.59
CA ARG A 990 2.05 23.60 6.29
C ARG A 990 2.66 24.87 5.68
N LEU A 991 1.90 25.60 4.87
CA LEU A 991 2.28 26.87 4.24
C LEU A 991 2.08 28.09 5.18
N GLY A 992 1.56 27.87 6.38
CA GLY A 992 1.25 28.89 7.38
C GLY A 992 -0.17 29.41 7.23
N GLU A 993 -1.10 28.82 7.98
CA GLU A 993 -2.51 29.19 8.01
C GLU A 993 -2.69 30.68 8.38
N THR A 994 -3.68 31.34 7.78
CA THR A 994 -3.96 32.78 7.99
C THR A 994 -5.33 33.04 8.61
N ARG A 995 -6.22 32.04 8.61
CA ARG A 995 -7.57 32.11 9.18
C ARG A 995 -7.50 32.11 10.72
N GLN A 996 -7.27 33.28 11.31
CA GLN A 996 -7.07 33.42 12.77
C GLN A 996 -8.24 32.85 13.60
N HIS A 997 -9.47 32.88 13.08
CA HIS A 997 -10.66 32.26 13.68
C HIS A 997 -10.61 30.72 13.78
N LEU A 998 -9.57 30.07 13.25
CA LEU A 998 -9.24 28.66 13.42
C LEU A 998 -7.94 28.43 14.22
N LEU A 999 -7.24 29.50 14.63
CA LEU A 999 -5.91 29.43 15.26
C LEU A 999 -5.92 29.98 16.69
N ASP A 1000 -6.49 31.17 16.88
CA ASP A 1000 -6.69 31.80 18.18
C ASP A 1000 -8.15 31.59 18.62
N VAL A 1001 -8.39 31.53 19.93
CA VAL A 1001 -9.73 31.56 20.51
C VAL A 1001 -10.34 32.96 20.46
N ASP A 1002 -9.55 34.02 20.63
CA ASP A 1002 -10.08 35.39 20.69
C ASP A 1002 -10.60 35.87 19.32
N GLU A 1003 -10.12 35.27 18.24
CA GLU A 1003 -10.62 35.50 16.87
C GLU A 1003 -11.75 34.53 16.47
N MET A 1004 -12.24 33.67 17.38
CA MET A 1004 -13.39 32.78 17.11
C MET A 1004 -14.61 33.57 16.66
N ARG A 1005 -15.19 33.13 15.55
CA ARG A 1005 -16.43 33.68 14.98
C ARG A 1005 -17.62 32.97 15.56
N PHE A 1006 -18.62 33.75 15.95
CA PHE A 1006 -19.90 33.25 16.42
C PHE A 1006 -21.04 33.80 15.56
N SER A 1007 -21.95 32.92 15.16
CA SER A 1007 -23.20 33.24 14.47
C SER A 1007 -24.35 33.44 15.46
N LEU A 1008 -25.19 34.46 15.21
CA LEU A 1008 -26.41 34.68 15.99
C LEU A 1008 -27.51 33.70 15.57
N VAL A 1009 -28.03 32.93 16.53
CA VAL A 1009 -29.28 32.18 16.36
C VAL A 1009 -30.38 32.89 17.16
N PRO A 1010 -31.38 33.51 16.49
CA PRO A 1010 -32.49 34.14 17.17
C PRO A 1010 -33.35 33.15 17.97
N GLY A 1011 -34.12 33.68 18.92
CA GLY A 1011 -35.17 32.96 19.63
C GLY A 1011 -36.36 32.55 18.74
N GLY A 1012 -37.50 32.25 19.37
CA GLY A 1012 -38.70 31.80 18.66
C GLY A 1012 -38.61 30.39 18.07
N ALA A 1013 -39.67 30.01 17.35
CA ALA A 1013 -40.03 28.63 17.05
C ALA A 1013 -39.14 27.93 16.00
N PHE A 1014 -39.07 26.60 16.11
CA PHE A 1014 -38.45 25.72 15.12
C PHE A 1014 -39.04 24.30 15.19
N TRP A 1015 -38.74 23.48 14.19
CA TRP A 1015 -39.10 22.07 14.17
C TRP A 1015 -37.91 21.20 14.58
N MET A 1016 -38.16 20.25 15.48
CA MET A 1016 -37.14 19.39 16.08
C MET A 1016 -37.52 17.92 15.87
N GLY A 1017 -36.57 17.09 15.47
CA GLY A 1017 -36.80 15.68 15.10
C GLY A 1017 -37.05 15.43 13.61
N GLU A 1018 -37.42 14.21 13.26
CA GLU A 1018 -37.64 13.77 11.88
C GLU A 1018 -38.98 13.04 11.69
N ALA A 1019 -39.54 13.16 10.48
CA ALA A 1019 -40.83 12.58 10.15
C ALA A 1019 -40.71 11.07 9.92
N GLY A 1020 -41.24 10.27 10.86
CA GLY A 1020 -41.20 8.80 10.80
C GLY A 1020 -40.07 8.15 11.59
N ASP A 1021 -39.27 8.91 12.34
CA ASP A 1021 -38.35 8.37 13.35
C ASP A 1021 -39.04 8.37 14.73
N ASP A 1022 -39.35 7.17 15.26
CA ASP A 1022 -39.95 7.01 16.60
C ASP A 1022 -38.98 7.41 17.74
N GLY A 1023 -37.67 7.40 17.50
CA GLY A 1023 -36.62 7.78 18.46
C GLY A 1023 -36.32 9.28 18.49
N ALA A 1024 -36.66 9.99 17.41
CA ALA A 1024 -36.49 11.44 17.26
C ALA A 1024 -37.72 12.11 16.62
N LEU A 1025 -38.93 11.77 17.09
CA LEU A 1025 -40.21 12.21 16.50
C LEU A 1025 -40.30 13.72 16.20
N LEU A 1026 -40.55 14.08 14.93
CA LEU A 1026 -40.78 15.46 14.50
C LEU A 1026 -41.90 16.15 15.30
N HIS A 1027 -41.55 17.27 15.93
CA HIS A 1027 -42.48 18.12 16.68
C HIS A 1027 -42.07 19.59 16.58
N ARG A 1028 -43.01 20.50 16.84
CA ARG A 1028 -42.79 21.95 16.83
C ARG A 1028 -42.49 22.45 18.23
N LEU A 1029 -41.32 23.06 18.43
CA LEU A 1029 -41.00 23.80 19.64
C LEU A 1029 -41.35 25.29 19.45
N ALA A 1030 -42.00 25.89 20.46
CA ALA A 1030 -42.31 27.32 20.46
C ALA A 1030 -41.05 28.21 20.49
N GLY A 1031 -39.91 27.65 20.90
CA GLY A 1031 -38.59 28.27 20.89
C GLY A 1031 -37.83 27.99 22.18
N LEU A 1032 -36.55 28.38 22.21
CA LEU A 1032 -35.66 28.18 23.37
C LEU A 1032 -35.71 29.33 24.39
N GLY A 1033 -36.69 30.25 24.25
CA GLY A 1033 -36.92 31.39 25.13
C GLY A 1033 -35.89 32.52 25.06
N ARG A 1034 -34.78 32.35 24.34
CA ARG A 1034 -33.65 33.28 24.26
C ARG A 1034 -32.98 33.26 22.89
N ASP A 1035 -32.31 34.36 22.55
CA ASP A 1035 -31.26 34.37 21.53
C ASP A 1035 -29.98 33.74 22.11
N TYR A 1036 -29.12 33.19 21.26
CA TYR A 1036 -27.79 32.70 21.63
C TYR A 1036 -26.83 32.82 20.45
N TRP A 1037 -25.53 32.82 20.75
CA TRP A 1037 -24.48 32.79 19.74
C TRP A 1037 -23.86 31.39 19.70
N ILE A 1038 -23.51 30.86 18.52
CA ILE A 1038 -22.85 29.56 18.34
C ILE A 1038 -21.62 29.71 17.47
N ALA A 1039 -20.52 29.00 17.80
CA ALA A 1039 -19.29 29.09 17.02
C ALA A 1039 -19.52 28.64 15.56
N GLN A 1040 -18.99 29.41 14.60
CA GLN A 1040 -19.16 29.17 13.16
C GLN A 1040 -18.63 27.79 12.74
N THR A 1041 -17.57 27.31 13.40
CA THR A 1041 -16.92 26.02 13.14
C THR A 1041 -16.86 25.17 14.41
N PRO A 1042 -16.55 23.87 14.32
CA PRO A 1042 -16.04 23.11 15.46
C PRO A 1042 -14.78 23.77 16.03
N VAL A 1043 -14.43 23.47 17.28
CA VAL A 1043 -13.18 23.93 17.90
C VAL A 1043 -11.99 23.25 17.22
N SER A 1044 -10.97 24.02 16.83
CA SER A 1044 -9.80 23.48 16.13
C SER A 1044 -8.77 22.86 17.06
N VAL A 1045 -7.85 22.06 16.50
CA VAL A 1045 -6.67 21.57 17.21
C VAL A 1045 -5.80 22.73 17.73
N ALA A 1046 -5.62 23.81 16.96
CA ALA A 1046 -4.87 24.98 17.41
C ALA A 1046 -5.50 25.66 18.64
N GLN A 1047 -6.81 25.90 18.60
CA GLN A 1047 -7.56 26.51 19.71
C GLN A 1047 -7.53 25.63 20.97
N PHE A 1048 -7.69 24.32 20.80
CA PHE A 1048 -7.58 23.39 21.93
C PHE A 1048 -6.13 23.31 22.47
N ARG A 1049 -5.11 23.44 21.61
CA ARG A 1049 -3.70 23.54 22.02
C ARG A 1049 -3.39 24.83 22.79
N GLN A 1050 -3.99 25.95 22.39
CA GLN A 1050 -3.92 27.21 23.12
C GLN A 1050 -4.51 27.05 24.53
N PHE A 1051 -5.71 26.47 24.66
CA PHE A 1051 -6.30 26.09 25.94
C PHE A 1051 -5.37 25.23 26.79
N VAL A 1052 -4.84 24.12 26.26
CA VAL A 1052 -3.95 23.21 27.00
C VAL A 1052 -2.68 23.93 27.47
N THR A 1053 -2.10 24.79 26.63
CA THR A 1053 -0.84 25.50 26.90
C THR A 1053 -1.02 26.62 27.93
N GLU A 1054 -2.06 27.45 27.78
CA GLU A 1054 -2.31 28.59 28.66
C GLU A 1054 -2.90 28.18 30.03
N SER A 1055 -3.75 27.15 30.08
CA SER A 1055 -4.36 26.66 31.33
C SER A 1055 -3.56 25.57 32.05
N GLY A 1056 -2.58 24.94 31.37
CA GLY A 1056 -1.83 23.80 31.90
C GLY A 1056 -2.66 22.51 32.05
N TYR A 1057 -3.70 22.33 31.22
CA TYR A 1057 -4.67 21.23 31.36
C TYR A 1057 -4.09 19.85 31.00
N GLN A 1058 -3.80 19.01 32.00
CA GLN A 1058 -3.12 17.71 31.82
C GLN A 1058 -4.02 16.48 31.59
N LYS A 1059 -5.35 16.63 31.50
CA LYS A 1059 -6.27 15.47 31.40
C LYS A 1059 -6.65 15.04 29.98
N HIS A 1060 -6.20 15.80 28.97
CA HIS A 1060 -6.44 15.53 27.55
C HIS A 1060 -5.73 14.25 27.09
N SER A 1061 -6.17 13.68 25.96
CA SER A 1061 -5.45 12.62 25.25
C SER A 1061 -4.28 13.24 24.46
N ALA A 1062 -3.16 12.52 24.33
CA ALA A 1062 -2.03 13.02 23.55
C ALA A 1062 -2.36 13.12 22.05
N GLU A 1063 -3.31 12.31 21.58
CA GLU A 1063 -3.81 12.20 20.22
C GLU A 1063 -4.59 13.45 19.81
N SER A 1064 -5.32 14.07 20.73
CA SER A 1064 -6.05 15.34 20.51
C SER A 1064 -5.19 16.51 19.99
N LEU A 1065 -3.86 16.44 20.12
CA LEU A 1065 -2.94 17.51 19.68
C LEU A 1065 -2.08 17.13 18.46
N GLN A 1066 -2.21 15.90 17.95
CA GLN A 1066 -1.38 15.35 16.86
C GLN A 1066 -1.89 15.69 15.45
N ASN A 1067 -3.19 15.97 15.31
CA ASN A 1067 -3.83 16.26 14.02
C ASN A 1067 -3.50 17.69 13.53
N VAL A 1068 -3.81 17.99 12.26
CA VAL A 1068 -3.50 19.27 11.60
C VAL A 1068 -4.21 20.43 12.28
N GLU A 1069 -3.50 21.55 12.44
CA GLU A 1069 -3.86 22.65 13.35
C GLU A 1069 -5.22 23.31 13.06
N ASN A 1070 -5.62 23.35 11.79
CA ASN A 1070 -6.86 23.96 11.29
C ASN A 1070 -8.02 22.96 11.08
N ARG A 1071 -7.83 21.68 11.43
CA ARG A 1071 -8.89 20.66 11.51
C ARG A 1071 -9.56 20.72 12.90
N PRO A 1072 -10.81 20.21 13.03
CA PRO A 1072 -11.45 20.02 14.33
C PRO A 1072 -10.60 19.18 15.30
N VAL A 1073 -10.65 19.52 16.58
CA VAL A 1073 -10.06 18.70 17.64
C VAL A 1073 -10.88 17.42 17.84
N THR A 1074 -10.20 16.28 17.93
CA THR A 1074 -10.80 14.95 18.14
C THR A 1074 -10.12 14.21 19.30
N GLU A 1075 -10.55 12.97 19.60
CA GLU A 1075 -10.14 12.22 20.81
C GLU A 1075 -10.42 12.97 22.13
N VAL A 1076 -11.37 13.90 22.11
CA VAL A 1076 -11.80 14.70 23.27
C VAL A 1076 -13.03 14.10 23.94
N SER A 1077 -13.01 14.05 25.26
CA SER A 1077 -14.13 13.67 26.10
C SER A 1077 -14.99 14.88 26.44
N TRP A 1078 -16.23 14.63 26.89
CA TRP A 1078 -17.15 15.67 27.35
C TRP A 1078 -16.55 16.54 28.46
N TYR A 1079 -15.69 15.96 29.31
CA TYR A 1079 -15.04 16.68 30.41
C TYR A 1079 -13.89 17.60 29.98
N ASP A 1080 -13.22 17.33 28.85
CA ASP A 1080 -12.24 18.27 28.27
C ASP A 1080 -12.97 19.43 27.60
N ALA A 1081 -14.01 19.12 26.82
CA ALA A 1081 -14.84 20.09 26.12
C ALA A 1081 -15.52 21.07 27.10
N GLN A 1082 -16.02 20.56 28.24
CA GLN A 1082 -16.53 21.38 29.35
C GLN A 1082 -15.43 22.15 30.11
N ALA A 1083 -14.18 21.69 30.11
CA ALA A 1083 -13.08 22.43 30.71
C ALA A 1083 -12.64 23.62 29.83
N PHE A 1084 -12.60 23.41 28.51
CA PHE A 1084 -12.40 24.47 27.52
C PHE A 1084 -13.48 25.56 27.64
N CYS A 1085 -14.76 25.19 27.78
CA CYS A 1085 -15.86 26.15 27.99
C CYS A 1085 -15.70 26.99 29.27
N ARG A 1086 -15.28 26.38 30.39
CA ARG A 1086 -15.02 27.13 31.63
C ARG A 1086 -13.85 28.10 31.47
N TRP A 1087 -12.74 27.65 30.89
CA TRP A 1087 -11.56 28.48 30.65
C TRP A 1087 -11.87 29.68 29.72
N LEU A 1088 -12.67 29.50 28.65
CA LEU A 1088 -13.13 30.62 27.84
C LEU A 1088 -14.05 31.59 28.60
N THR A 1089 -14.92 31.07 29.49
CA THR A 1089 -15.76 31.91 30.35
C THR A 1089 -14.94 32.76 31.32
N GLU A 1090 -13.87 32.18 31.87
CA GLU A 1090 -12.91 32.88 32.74
C GLU A 1090 -12.08 33.91 31.94
N ARG A 1091 -11.59 33.53 30.74
CA ARG A 1091 -10.83 34.41 29.83
C ARG A 1091 -11.63 35.64 29.43
N TRP A 1092 -12.87 35.44 28.98
CA TRP A 1092 -13.72 36.50 28.41
C TRP A 1092 -14.64 37.17 29.44
N GLN A 1093 -14.45 36.94 30.74
CA GLN A 1093 -15.36 37.43 31.80
C GLN A 1093 -15.64 38.95 31.73
N ASN A 1094 -14.67 39.75 31.26
CA ASN A 1094 -14.79 41.21 31.14
C ASN A 1094 -15.29 41.69 29.75
N GLN A 1095 -15.53 40.78 28.81
CA GLN A 1095 -15.96 41.05 27.42
C GLN A 1095 -17.33 40.44 27.11
N LEU A 1096 -17.72 39.37 27.81
CA LEU A 1096 -19.07 38.80 27.73
C LEU A 1096 -20.10 39.76 28.35
N PRO A 1097 -21.33 39.85 27.80
CA PRO A 1097 -22.40 40.62 28.43
C PRO A 1097 -22.75 40.06 29.83
N ALA A 1098 -23.25 40.90 30.72
CA ALA A 1098 -23.55 40.51 32.10
C ALA A 1098 -24.50 39.29 32.16
N GLY A 1099 -24.07 38.25 32.87
CA GLY A 1099 -24.81 36.97 32.99
C GLY A 1099 -24.59 35.98 31.85
N TRP A 1100 -23.74 36.26 30.86
CA TRP A 1100 -23.43 35.32 29.77
C TRP A 1100 -22.22 34.44 30.11
N SER A 1101 -22.22 33.21 29.60
CA SER A 1101 -21.13 32.25 29.75
C SER A 1101 -20.96 31.39 28.48
N VAL A 1102 -19.78 30.79 28.35
CA VAL A 1102 -19.47 29.81 27.30
C VAL A 1102 -19.85 28.41 27.78
N ALA A 1103 -20.54 27.65 26.93
CA ALA A 1103 -20.96 26.28 27.22
C ALA A 1103 -20.95 25.41 25.97
N LEU A 1104 -21.04 24.09 26.13
CA LEU A 1104 -21.50 23.22 25.05
C LEU A 1104 -22.96 23.52 24.71
N PRO A 1105 -23.39 23.40 23.44
CA PRO A 1105 -24.80 23.55 23.07
C PRO A 1105 -25.67 22.48 23.75
N SER A 1106 -26.94 22.78 24.01
CA SER A 1106 -27.93 21.69 24.14
C SER A 1106 -28.18 21.04 22.79
N GLU A 1107 -28.73 19.84 22.77
CA GLU A 1107 -29.11 19.18 21.53
C GLU A 1107 -30.13 20.00 20.71
N ALA A 1108 -30.97 20.80 21.36
CA ALA A 1108 -31.93 21.71 20.71
C ALA A 1108 -31.28 23.01 20.21
N GLU A 1109 -30.30 23.56 20.93
CA GLU A 1109 -29.50 24.70 20.48
C GLU A 1109 -28.63 24.31 19.27
N TRP A 1110 -28.12 23.08 19.26
CA TRP A 1110 -27.40 22.52 18.12
C TRP A 1110 -28.33 22.29 16.92
N GLU A 1111 -29.47 21.61 17.12
CA GLU A 1111 -30.36 21.25 16.03
C GLU A 1111 -31.01 22.47 15.37
N LYS A 1112 -31.39 23.50 16.16
CA LYS A 1112 -31.87 24.76 15.59
C LYS A 1112 -30.78 25.45 14.77
N ALA A 1113 -29.53 25.45 15.24
CA ALA A 1113 -28.40 26.05 14.51
C ALA A 1113 -28.11 25.33 13.18
N ALA A 1114 -28.35 24.02 13.11
CA ALA A 1114 -28.21 23.23 11.88
C ALA A 1114 -29.38 23.42 10.91
N ARG A 1115 -30.63 23.34 11.39
CA ARG A 1115 -31.85 23.28 10.56
C ARG A 1115 -32.42 24.65 10.18
N GLY A 1116 -32.22 25.66 11.01
CA GLY A 1116 -32.96 26.93 10.95
C GLY A 1116 -34.26 26.91 11.75
N GLY A 1117 -34.72 28.09 12.17
CA GLY A 1117 -36.04 28.30 12.77
C GLY A 1117 -37.19 28.24 11.75
N GLU A 1118 -38.43 28.44 12.20
CA GLU A 1118 -39.55 28.76 11.29
C GLU A 1118 -39.35 30.11 10.59
N GLN A 1119 -38.53 30.98 11.18
CA GLN A 1119 -38.10 32.24 10.61
C GLN A 1119 -36.57 32.37 10.66
N LEU A 1120 -36.02 33.07 9.67
CA LEU A 1120 -34.59 33.34 9.50
C LEU A 1120 -34.33 34.85 9.46
N PRO A 1121 -33.17 35.34 9.95
CA PRO A 1121 -32.82 36.74 9.85
C PRO A 1121 -32.43 37.12 8.41
N VAL A 1122 -33.06 38.17 7.88
CA VAL A 1122 -32.82 38.71 6.52
C VAL A 1122 -31.36 39.15 6.32
N ARG A 1123 -30.67 39.48 7.41
CA ARG A 1123 -29.21 39.61 7.46
C ARG A 1123 -28.66 38.75 8.58
N LEU A 1124 -27.79 37.81 8.22
CA LEU A 1124 -27.03 37.01 9.17
C LEU A 1124 -26.09 37.93 9.97
N GLN A 1125 -25.86 37.59 11.24
CA GLN A 1125 -24.95 38.34 12.11
C GLN A 1125 -23.86 37.40 12.61
N MET A 1126 -22.61 37.81 12.39
CA MET A 1126 -21.43 37.18 12.97
C MET A 1126 -20.65 38.22 13.77
N THR A 1127 -19.97 37.77 14.83
CA THR A 1127 -19.11 38.61 15.67
C THR A 1127 -17.95 37.80 16.26
N THR A 1128 -16.95 38.47 16.83
CA THR A 1128 -15.87 37.90 17.66
C THR A 1128 -15.87 38.54 19.05
N VAL A 1129 -15.10 38.03 20.02
CA VAL A 1129 -15.06 38.65 21.37
C VAL A 1129 -14.55 40.10 21.35
N ALA A 1130 -13.68 40.45 20.40
CA ALA A 1130 -13.18 41.80 20.21
C ALA A 1130 -14.22 42.76 19.59
N GLN A 1131 -15.18 42.24 18.83
CA GLN A 1131 -16.30 43.00 18.25
C GLN A 1131 -17.50 43.09 19.21
N GLY A 1132 -17.68 42.08 20.06
CA GLY A 1132 -18.67 42.05 21.14
C GLY A 1132 -20.00 41.41 20.74
N PHE A 1133 -20.67 40.80 21.73
CA PHE A 1133 -21.88 39.99 21.55
C PHE A 1133 -23.18 40.79 21.69
N ALA A 1134 -23.21 42.01 21.13
CA ALA A 1134 -24.37 42.89 21.18
C ALA A 1134 -25.50 42.35 20.29
N LEU A 1135 -26.66 42.04 20.88
CA LEU A 1135 -27.85 41.60 20.14
C LEU A 1135 -28.46 42.77 19.36
N VAL A 1136 -28.25 42.80 18.05
CA VAL A 1136 -28.90 43.76 17.14
C VAL A 1136 -30.15 43.07 16.56
N ALA A 1137 -31.31 43.73 16.62
CA ALA A 1137 -32.52 43.18 16.01
C ALA A 1137 -32.36 43.10 14.48
N SER A 1138 -32.40 41.88 13.93
CA SER A 1138 -32.50 41.63 12.48
C SER A 1138 -33.98 41.49 12.10
N GLU A 1139 -34.37 41.99 10.93
CA GLU A 1139 -35.68 41.66 10.37
C GLU A 1139 -35.75 40.16 10.07
N LEU A 1140 -36.89 39.52 10.34
CA LEU A 1140 -37.09 38.09 10.15
C LEU A 1140 -37.99 37.82 8.93
N CYS A 1141 -37.60 36.85 8.10
CA CYS A 1141 -38.41 36.28 7.01
C CYS A 1141 -38.78 34.83 7.32
N GLU A 1142 -39.76 34.27 6.59
CA GLU A 1142 -40.13 32.85 6.72
C GLU A 1142 -39.01 31.94 6.17
N ASN A 1143 -38.72 30.83 6.87
CA ASN A 1143 -37.79 29.82 6.37
C ASN A 1143 -38.49 29.00 5.27
N PRO A 1144 -37.97 28.95 4.02
CA PRO A 1144 -38.59 28.15 2.95
C PRO A 1144 -38.51 26.64 3.20
N PHE A 1145 -37.57 26.18 4.04
CA PHE A 1145 -37.40 24.76 4.39
C PHE A 1145 -37.21 24.62 5.92
N PRO A 1146 -38.30 24.74 6.71
CA PRO A 1146 -38.26 24.73 8.18
C PRO A 1146 -38.10 23.34 8.79
N GLN A 1147 -38.22 22.27 7.99
CA GLN A 1147 -38.13 20.87 8.40
C GLN A 1147 -36.96 20.12 7.74
N ARG A 1148 -36.05 20.84 7.06
CA ARG A 1148 -34.96 20.28 6.26
C ARG A 1148 -34.16 19.17 6.95
N ALA A 1149 -33.89 18.08 6.24
CA ALA A 1149 -33.11 16.96 6.78
C ALA A 1149 -31.62 17.27 7.01
N TYR A 1150 -31.01 18.07 6.13
CA TYR A 1150 -29.62 18.54 6.21
C TYR A 1150 -29.58 20.08 6.26
N PRO A 1151 -28.47 20.71 6.67
CA PRO A 1151 -28.39 22.17 6.80
C PRO A 1151 -28.75 22.93 5.52
N TRP A 1152 -28.40 22.37 4.36
CA TRP A 1152 -28.67 22.95 3.03
C TRP A 1152 -30.06 22.61 2.45
N GLY A 1153 -30.67 21.47 2.81
CA GLY A 1153 -31.91 20.98 2.17
C GLY A 1153 -32.32 19.56 2.59
N GLU A 1154 -33.17 18.90 1.81
CA GLU A 1154 -33.68 17.55 2.13
C GLU A 1154 -32.75 16.40 1.67
N ASP A 1155 -32.15 16.56 0.49
CA ASP A 1155 -31.29 15.53 -0.12
C ASP A 1155 -29.83 15.72 0.28
N PHE A 1156 -29.10 14.61 0.43
CA PHE A 1156 -27.67 14.62 0.72
C PHE A 1156 -26.87 14.99 -0.54
N ALA A 1157 -25.86 15.84 -0.40
CA ALA A 1157 -24.94 16.20 -1.46
C ALA A 1157 -23.48 16.01 -0.99
N THR A 1158 -22.70 15.24 -1.74
CA THR A 1158 -21.31 14.87 -1.40
C THR A 1158 -20.38 16.06 -1.22
N ASP A 1159 -20.60 17.13 -1.98
CA ASP A 1159 -19.80 18.37 -1.88
C ASP A 1159 -20.24 19.31 -0.75
N HIS A 1160 -21.21 18.91 0.07
CA HIS A 1160 -21.78 19.73 1.15
C HIS A 1160 -21.43 19.19 2.55
N ALA A 1161 -20.87 17.98 2.69
CA ALA A 1161 -20.38 17.50 3.99
C ALA A 1161 -19.27 16.45 3.85
N ASN A 1162 -18.34 16.44 4.80
CA ASN A 1162 -17.40 15.34 4.99
C ASN A 1162 -18.11 14.17 5.70
N ALA A 1163 -18.83 13.35 4.95
CA ALA A 1163 -19.47 12.12 5.42
C ALA A 1163 -19.36 11.04 4.33
N GLU A 1164 -19.56 9.78 4.71
CA GLU A 1164 -19.17 8.59 3.93
C GLU A 1164 -17.63 8.47 3.77
N VAL A 1165 -17.14 7.24 3.58
CA VAL A 1165 -15.71 6.88 3.76
C VAL A 1165 -14.81 7.32 2.58
N ASP A 1166 -15.16 8.38 1.86
CA ASP A 1166 -14.39 8.85 0.70
C ASP A 1166 -13.15 9.66 1.13
N VAL A 1167 -13.32 10.68 1.96
CA VAL A 1167 -12.19 11.51 2.45
C VAL A 1167 -11.30 10.73 3.42
N GLY A 1168 -11.87 9.80 4.19
CA GLY A 1168 -11.12 8.90 5.08
C GLY A 1168 -10.47 9.55 6.30
N SER A 1169 -10.74 10.84 6.57
CA SER A 1169 -10.33 11.56 7.78
C SER A 1169 -11.15 12.85 7.95
N THR A 1170 -10.95 13.58 9.07
CA THR A 1170 -11.51 14.93 9.25
C THR A 1170 -11.06 15.91 8.17
N SER A 1171 -11.73 17.05 8.07
CA SER A 1171 -11.40 18.12 7.11
C SER A 1171 -11.15 19.45 7.84
N ALA A 1172 -10.32 20.32 7.28
CA ALA A 1172 -10.26 21.71 7.73
C ALA A 1172 -11.60 22.40 7.49
N ALA A 1173 -12.00 23.31 8.38
CA ALA A 1173 -13.24 24.06 8.20
C ALA A 1173 -13.22 24.85 6.87
N GLY A 1174 -14.39 25.07 6.27
CA GLY A 1174 -14.54 25.78 5.01
C GLY A 1174 -14.31 24.96 3.74
N CYS A 1175 -13.95 23.68 3.81
CA CYS A 1175 -13.85 22.80 2.63
C CYS A 1175 -15.22 22.47 1.98
N PHE A 1176 -16.32 22.73 2.70
CA PHE A 1176 -17.70 22.36 2.33
C PHE A 1176 -18.64 23.58 2.45
N GLN A 1177 -18.28 24.72 1.85
CA GLN A 1177 -19.02 25.97 2.02
C GLN A 1177 -20.49 25.91 1.58
N LEU A 1178 -20.81 25.05 0.60
CA LEU A 1178 -22.18 24.80 0.16
C LEU A 1178 -23.05 24.11 1.22
N GLY A 1179 -22.42 23.48 2.23
CA GLY A 1179 -23.08 22.81 3.35
C GLY A 1179 -23.40 23.70 4.56
N ARG A 1180 -23.15 25.02 4.46
CA ARG A 1180 -23.44 25.97 5.54
C ARG A 1180 -24.90 25.94 5.96
N SER A 1181 -25.14 26.07 7.26
CA SER A 1181 -26.50 26.16 7.80
C SER A 1181 -27.16 27.51 7.49
N PRO A 1182 -28.49 27.64 7.71
CA PRO A 1182 -29.21 28.93 7.55
C PRO A 1182 -28.73 30.06 8.46
N TYR A 1183 -27.76 29.82 9.35
CA TYR A 1183 -27.11 30.79 10.24
C TYR A 1183 -25.59 30.92 9.97
N ASP A 1184 -25.11 30.54 8.78
CA ASP A 1184 -23.70 30.55 8.35
C ASP A 1184 -22.76 29.61 9.13
N CYS A 1185 -23.30 28.64 9.87
CA CYS A 1185 -22.48 27.64 10.58
C CYS A 1185 -21.95 26.58 9.60
N GLU A 1186 -20.64 26.40 9.56
CA GLU A 1186 -19.95 25.37 8.78
C GLU A 1186 -19.88 24.05 9.56
N ASP A 1187 -19.74 22.94 8.83
CA ASP A 1187 -19.60 21.57 9.36
C ASP A 1187 -20.68 21.16 10.38
N MET A 1188 -21.93 21.63 10.20
CA MET A 1188 -23.10 21.19 10.97
C MET A 1188 -23.63 19.81 10.51
N ALA A 1189 -22.94 19.15 9.58
CA ALA A 1189 -23.20 17.80 9.11
C ALA A 1189 -21.88 17.17 8.65
N GLY A 1190 -21.59 15.95 9.10
CA GLY A 1190 -20.30 15.30 8.88
C GLY A 1190 -19.13 15.95 9.64
N ASN A 1191 -17.92 15.73 9.15
CA ASN A 1191 -16.63 16.05 9.75
C ASN A 1191 -16.45 15.40 11.14
N VAL A 1192 -17.05 15.92 12.21
CA VAL A 1192 -16.96 15.37 13.58
C VAL A 1192 -18.29 15.38 14.31
N TRP A 1193 -18.54 14.33 15.10
CA TRP A 1193 -19.65 14.32 16.05
C TRP A 1193 -19.37 15.35 17.13
N GLU A 1194 -20.34 16.20 17.46
CA GLU A 1194 -20.16 17.27 18.44
C GLU A 1194 -20.79 16.94 19.79
N TRP A 1195 -20.02 17.06 20.88
CA TRP A 1195 -20.53 16.98 22.24
C TRP A 1195 -21.57 18.06 22.54
N THR A 1196 -22.77 17.64 22.94
CA THR A 1196 -23.77 18.52 23.58
C THR A 1196 -23.70 18.37 25.11
N ARG A 1197 -24.29 19.31 25.85
CA ARG A 1197 -24.49 19.16 27.31
C ARG A 1197 -25.73 18.35 27.69
N SER A 1198 -26.58 18.01 26.73
CA SER A 1198 -27.84 17.30 26.98
C SER A 1198 -27.60 15.82 27.35
N LEU A 1199 -28.33 15.34 28.34
CA LEU A 1199 -28.31 13.95 28.77
C LEU A 1199 -29.10 13.06 27.80
N TRP A 1200 -28.67 11.81 27.66
CA TRP A 1200 -29.43 10.74 27.00
C TRP A 1200 -30.12 9.83 28.03
N GLY A 1201 -29.37 9.42 29.07
CA GLY A 1201 -29.77 8.44 30.07
C GLY A 1201 -28.70 7.36 30.28
N SER A 1202 -29.01 6.39 31.14
CA SER A 1202 -28.18 5.22 31.45
C SER A 1202 -28.40 4.03 30.49
N ASP A 1203 -29.59 3.90 29.90
CA ASP A 1203 -29.94 2.86 28.93
C ASP A 1203 -29.51 3.27 27.50
N ILE A 1204 -28.74 2.41 26.82
CA ILE A 1204 -28.17 2.66 25.49
C ILE A 1204 -29.15 2.48 24.33
N PHE A 1205 -30.27 1.77 24.57
CA PHE A 1205 -31.34 1.49 23.61
C PHE A 1205 -32.55 2.39 23.83
N LYS A 1206 -32.79 2.86 25.06
CA LYS A 1206 -33.93 3.69 25.41
C LYS A 1206 -33.47 5.01 26.07
N PRO A 1207 -33.65 6.17 25.44
CA PRO A 1207 -33.35 7.44 26.09
C PRO A 1207 -34.31 7.65 27.28
N GLU A 1208 -33.75 8.04 28.42
CA GLU A 1208 -34.52 8.61 29.53
C GLU A 1208 -35.04 10.00 29.12
N PHE A 1209 -34.20 10.75 28.39
CA PHE A 1209 -34.49 12.06 27.82
C PHE A 1209 -34.97 11.92 26.36
N GLY A 1210 -36.13 11.29 26.20
CA GLY A 1210 -36.79 11.01 24.93
C GLY A 1210 -37.34 12.25 24.21
N TYR A 1211 -38.09 12.00 23.13
CA TYR A 1211 -38.86 12.99 22.37
C TYR A 1211 -40.38 12.76 22.55
N PRO A 1212 -41.27 13.76 22.34
CA PRO A 1212 -40.99 15.17 22.07
C PRO A 1212 -40.08 15.84 23.10
N TYR A 1213 -39.31 16.83 22.67
CA TYR A 1213 -38.35 17.51 23.54
C TYR A 1213 -39.08 18.46 24.49
N ASP A 1214 -38.82 18.32 25.79
CA ASP A 1214 -39.34 19.21 26.82
C ASP A 1214 -38.26 20.26 27.16
N PRO A 1215 -38.49 21.56 26.87
CA PRO A 1215 -37.55 22.63 27.20
C PRO A 1215 -37.54 23.01 28.69
N ASP A 1216 -38.56 22.62 29.46
CA ASP A 1216 -38.70 22.90 30.88
C ASP A 1216 -38.21 21.73 31.77
N ASP A 1217 -37.70 20.65 31.16
CA ASP A 1217 -37.03 19.55 31.85
C ASP A 1217 -35.66 19.98 32.43
N GLY A 1218 -35.72 20.51 33.64
CA GLY A 1218 -34.55 20.94 34.41
C GLY A 1218 -33.53 19.84 34.76
N LYS A 1219 -33.74 18.58 34.37
CA LYS A 1219 -32.73 17.51 34.50
C LYS A 1219 -31.99 17.21 33.20
N ARG A 1220 -32.59 17.45 32.03
CA ARG A 1220 -32.00 17.15 30.71
C ARG A 1220 -30.64 17.79 30.48
N GLU A 1221 -30.38 18.91 31.16
CA GLU A 1221 -29.17 19.73 31.00
C GLU A 1221 -28.24 19.66 32.24
N ALA A 1222 -28.45 18.71 33.15
CA ALA A 1222 -27.72 18.61 34.42
C ALA A 1222 -26.24 18.21 34.22
N LEU A 1223 -25.34 19.17 34.44
CA LEU A 1223 -23.92 19.03 34.15
C LEU A 1223 -23.19 18.08 35.12
N ASP A 1224 -23.75 17.88 36.31
CA ASP A 1224 -23.23 17.05 37.41
C ASP A 1224 -23.68 15.58 37.34
N ALA A 1225 -24.52 15.21 36.36
CA ALA A 1225 -24.96 13.83 36.16
C ALA A 1225 -23.79 12.86 35.95
N GLY A 1226 -23.89 11.67 36.56
CA GLY A 1226 -22.80 10.70 36.68
C GLY A 1226 -22.18 10.20 35.38
N ASN A 1227 -21.02 9.55 35.51
CA ASN A 1227 -20.23 9.01 34.39
C ASN A 1227 -20.95 7.87 33.66
N ASP A 1228 -21.91 7.23 34.33
CA ASP A 1228 -22.84 6.22 33.84
C ASP A 1228 -23.97 6.79 32.97
N VAL A 1229 -24.23 8.10 33.06
CA VAL A 1229 -25.26 8.78 32.25
C VAL A 1229 -24.63 9.29 30.95
N MET A 1230 -25.02 8.68 29.83
CA MET A 1230 -24.55 9.09 28.50
C MET A 1230 -25.03 10.51 28.16
N ARG A 1231 -24.22 11.21 27.35
CA ARG A 1231 -24.54 12.52 26.77
C ARG A 1231 -24.90 12.37 25.29
N VAL A 1232 -25.72 13.29 24.78
CA VAL A 1232 -26.07 13.34 23.35
C VAL A 1232 -24.92 13.95 22.56
N VAL A 1233 -24.60 13.36 21.40
CA VAL A 1233 -23.73 13.94 20.37
C VAL A 1233 -24.51 14.10 19.06
N ARG A 1234 -24.15 15.09 18.25
CA ARG A 1234 -24.87 15.49 17.03
C ARG A 1234 -23.93 15.67 15.82
N GLY A 1235 -24.50 15.68 14.61
CA GLY A 1235 -23.79 16.05 13.38
C GLY A 1235 -23.32 14.91 12.47
N GLY A 1236 -23.15 13.68 12.98
CA GLY A 1236 -22.42 12.65 12.23
C GLY A 1236 -20.91 12.90 12.23
N SER A 1237 -20.12 12.07 11.56
CA SER A 1237 -18.69 12.34 11.32
C SER A 1237 -18.18 11.67 10.05
N TRP A 1238 -16.96 12.02 9.63
CA TRP A 1238 -16.34 11.58 8.37
C TRP A 1238 -16.42 10.06 8.11
N GLY A 1239 -16.33 9.23 9.16
CA GLY A 1239 -16.31 7.77 9.03
C GLY A 1239 -17.68 7.09 8.89
N PHE A 1240 -18.79 7.84 8.92
CA PHE A 1240 -20.15 7.28 9.03
C PHE A 1240 -21.01 7.55 7.78
N PRO A 1241 -22.08 6.74 7.54
CA PRO A 1241 -23.02 6.99 6.46
C PRO A 1241 -23.75 8.33 6.57
N ARG A 1242 -24.10 8.93 5.44
CA ARG A 1242 -24.86 10.20 5.36
C ARG A 1242 -26.11 10.28 6.22
N ASP A 1243 -26.77 9.15 6.49
CA ASP A 1243 -28.03 9.09 7.24
C ASP A 1243 -27.86 9.56 8.70
N VAL A 1244 -26.66 9.41 9.30
CA VAL A 1244 -26.39 9.93 10.65
C VAL A 1244 -25.86 11.37 10.67
N ALA A 1245 -25.66 11.99 9.50
CA ALA A 1245 -25.28 13.39 9.34
C ALA A 1245 -26.50 14.34 9.20
N ARG A 1246 -27.72 13.81 9.37
CA ARG A 1246 -28.99 14.56 9.33
C ARG A 1246 -29.15 15.42 10.58
N CYS A 1247 -29.75 16.60 10.46
CA CYS A 1247 -29.92 17.56 11.56
C CYS A 1247 -30.65 16.96 12.78
N ALA A 1248 -31.61 16.06 12.54
CA ALA A 1248 -32.36 15.37 13.59
C ALA A 1248 -31.55 14.30 14.34
N CYS A 1249 -30.48 13.77 13.73
CA CYS A 1249 -29.85 12.53 14.19
C CYS A 1249 -29.20 12.71 15.57
N ARG A 1250 -29.62 11.85 16.51
CA ARG A 1250 -29.13 11.80 17.89
C ARG A 1250 -28.26 10.57 18.05
N PHE A 1251 -27.02 10.73 18.50
CA PHE A 1251 -26.22 9.61 18.99
C PHE A 1251 -25.85 9.83 20.46
N ARG A 1252 -25.41 8.77 21.14
CA ARG A 1252 -25.20 8.76 22.60
C ARG A 1252 -23.87 8.11 22.95
N VAL A 1253 -23.11 8.77 23.83
CA VAL A 1253 -21.75 8.36 24.19
C VAL A 1253 -21.52 8.63 25.69
N GLY A 1254 -20.79 7.75 26.37
CA GLY A 1254 -20.39 7.95 27.77
C GLY A 1254 -19.43 9.14 27.90
N PRO A 1255 -19.63 10.07 28.86
CA PRO A 1255 -18.94 11.37 28.88
C PRO A 1255 -17.42 11.31 29.05
N GLY A 1256 -16.88 10.18 29.54
CA GLY A 1256 -15.44 9.94 29.66
C GLY A 1256 -14.77 9.33 28.43
N ASN A 1257 -15.54 8.92 27.41
CA ASN A 1257 -15.00 8.28 26.22
C ASN A 1257 -14.33 9.29 25.28
N ARG A 1258 -13.42 8.78 24.44
CA ARG A 1258 -12.66 9.52 23.42
C ARG A 1258 -12.68 8.69 22.13
N PHE A 1259 -12.84 9.36 20.98
CA PHE A 1259 -12.71 8.76 19.65
C PHE A 1259 -12.24 9.79 18.62
N ASP A 1260 -11.51 9.33 17.62
CA ASP A 1260 -11.07 10.03 16.40
C ASP A 1260 -12.19 10.75 15.62
N GLY A 1261 -13.43 10.27 15.72
CA GLY A 1261 -14.61 10.85 15.08
C GLY A 1261 -15.44 11.82 15.94
N ILE A 1262 -15.02 12.16 17.18
CA ILE A 1262 -15.78 13.04 18.09
C ILE A 1262 -14.95 14.27 18.49
N GLY A 1263 -15.52 15.46 18.24
CA GLY A 1263 -15.05 16.78 18.65
C GLY A 1263 -16.13 17.56 19.41
N PHE A 1264 -16.08 18.89 19.36
CA PHE A 1264 -17.12 19.74 19.93
C PHE A 1264 -17.14 21.16 19.34
N ARG A 1265 -18.24 21.86 19.64
CA ARG A 1265 -18.51 23.27 19.32
C ARG A 1265 -19.00 23.96 20.59
N VAL A 1266 -18.89 25.28 20.66
CA VAL A 1266 -19.31 26.08 21.83
C VAL A 1266 -20.39 27.10 21.49
N VAL A 1267 -21.26 27.38 22.46
CA VAL A 1267 -22.26 28.44 22.45
C VAL A 1267 -21.94 29.49 23.51
N LEU A 1268 -22.37 30.72 23.24
CA LEU A 1268 -22.53 31.76 24.25
C LEU A 1268 -24.02 31.91 24.52
N ARG A 1269 -24.40 31.83 25.79
CA ARG A 1269 -25.78 31.99 26.23
C ARG A 1269 -25.83 32.78 27.52
N SER A 1270 -26.96 33.44 27.76
CA SER A 1270 -27.32 33.84 29.12
C SER A 1270 -27.41 32.60 30.01
N SER A 1271 -26.64 32.62 31.09
CA SER A 1271 -26.97 31.86 32.28
C SER A 1271 -28.17 32.55 32.96
N PRO A 1272 -29.05 31.81 33.65
CA PRO A 1272 -29.71 32.38 34.81
C PRO A 1272 -28.63 32.96 35.73
N VAL A 1273 -28.85 34.18 36.23
CA VAL A 1273 -28.12 34.66 37.40
C VAL A 1273 -28.82 34.03 38.61
N GLU A 1274 -28.07 33.28 39.42
CA GLU A 1274 -28.57 32.69 40.68
C GLU A 1274 -28.84 33.76 41.76
#